data_AF-A0A971B0A4-F1
#
_entry.id   AF-A0A971B0A4-F1
#
_cell.length_a   1.000
_cell.length_b   1.000
_cell.length_c   1.000
_cell.angle_alpha   90.00
_cell.angle_beta   90.00
_cell.angle_gamma   90.00
#
_symmetry.space_group_name_H-M   'P 1'
#
loop_
_entity.id
_entity.type
_entity.pdbx_description
1 polymer ?
#
loop_
_entity_poly.entity_id
_entity_poly.type
_entity_poly.pdbx_seq_one_letter_code
_entity_poly.pdbx_strand_id
1 'polypeptide(L)'
;MRTLGADAVSPLEQGFRDPPVQTKPAVYWYWISDNISKEGVTRDLEAMARVGIGEAFIGNIFLDNVPAGDVKVMTDEWWGLIEHAVREGGRVGVKIGMFNCPGWSQSGGPWITPDRAMRYLTSSELRVKGPKRLEAALAVPADDFQDVAVLAFPAPKADDDSLARRRPRLAGTPEVQGLARLVDGNSETQLDIPAGQFVLDINLDESLTARSIALIPTSSPWSAQCELLAAGEDGQFHSLRTFKYDRSNMKIHVGPMPEGPVVAAFEPATAKRFRLVLRQISGKASLREISLSSAARVESYVEKQLGKMHPTPLPMWDDYLWPEQAEVDSTDLAISADGILNLSSKMADDGTLAWDVPDGDWVVLRIGMAPTGTENSPSSPEGIGLEVDKMNRDHAKHHFDAFIGRLLKRMPAADRKAFTTVVADSYEQGSQNWTEGFDGLFRERYGYDPIPWLATLSGRVVGTADQSNRFLWDLRRLVADRIATEYVGGLRDLCQPHGLQLWLENYGHWGFPAEFLQYGGQSHRVGGEFWTKGSLGSIECRAASSAANTYGFPLVSAEAFTASPSRFDTVPSDLKTRGDWAFCEGINHFVLHVYIQQPWQDRRPGVNAWFGTEFNRHNTWFEEGRAWIDYLRRCCFMLQQGTRVADVAYFIGEDTPKMTGIRQPELPAGHDFDYVNAEVILEKMSVEDGRLALPHGTSYRVLVLPDQETMRPELLGKIRDLIRAGAVVLGRPPKRSPSMRDYPKCDEEIRRLAAEIWGTGTDMETGERQFGQGRVIWGEDLTTVLDRFDIEPDFLSQAPLRYTHRSTGDREIYFVANPEPQEVATLAAFRVGDRAPTLWWPATGQVERPAVYDIRDGHIQLPIVLGPHASVFVVFGEEPMAAERIVKVQKDSDTILDATATVARPKSSATASEVAASNFTVAVWVRPGADTTIVPQHVAGVHGMADPRNEATVATHGNSFGGDDHAGCGIAVGRNGICVFEHGASYFSPPLSYAGPIDGWTHVAVVYRDNQPHLYLNGRLAHRGLRSSHIVHPGSPSTSFAGDLGPIEQIGRSLDEAEVGELMKSMARPDELAPATAVQLALDAEGKVETLFREPGKYTFTTALGRTTVSEISAVPSPVQVAGPWEVTFQPPQGDAKKATFDALVNWTSHADESIRHFAGKATYRTTFVLPKSVHGRRLRLDLGKLHDLARVRLNGRPLGTLWIAPWQVDVSEAARAGENVLEVDVINCWYNRLVGDADLPSNERSTYLQAPSAVPKNAPLKPAGLIGPVTIRAAVQTE
;
A
#
# COMPACT_ATOMS: atom_id res chain seq x y z
N MET A 1 -12.30 -37.84 41.17
CA MET A 1 -12.69 -36.62 41.92
C MET A 1 -11.45 -35.84 42.32
N ARG A 2 -11.00 -34.93 41.46
CA ARG A 2 -10.26 -33.74 41.85
C ARG A 2 -11.25 -32.59 41.65
N THR A 3 -11.52 -31.88 42.73
CA THR A 3 -12.31 -30.65 42.73
C THR A 3 -11.66 -29.63 41.80
N LEU A 4 -12.34 -29.34 40.68
CA LEU A 4 -12.08 -28.20 39.81
C LEU A 4 -12.32 -26.93 40.65
N GLY A 5 -11.23 -26.31 41.10
CA GLY A 5 -11.26 -24.95 41.64
C GLY A 5 -11.45 -23.97 40.48
N ALA A 6 -12.19 -22.90 40.73
CA ALA A 6 -12.49 -21.79 39.82
C ALA A 6 -11.44 -21.61 38.70
N ASP A 7 -11.89 -21.74 37.45
CA ASP A 7 -11.04 -21.73 36.25
C ASP A 7 -10.11 -20.52 36.22
N ALA A 8 -8.80 -20.77 36.24
CA ALA A 8 -7.81 -19.74 36.02
C ALA A 8 -7.85 -19.32 34.53
N VAL A 9 -8.16 -18.04 34.28
CA VAL A 9 -8.12 -17.41 32.94
C VAL A 9 -6.76 -17.70 32.29
N SER A 10 -6.75 -18.15 31.03
CA SER A 10 -5.50 -18.48 30.33
C SER A 10 -4.58 -17.25 30.18
N PRO A 11 -3.24 -17.40 30.12
CA PRO A 11 -2.34 -16.26 29.90
C PRO A 11 -2.66 -15.46 28.62
N LEU A 12 -3.08 -16.14 27.56
CA LEU A 12 -3.52 -15.51 26.30
C LEU A 12 -4.78 -14.66 26.53
N GLU A 13 -5.77 -15.19 27.24
CA GLU A 13 -7.01 -14.46 27.54
C GLU A 13 -6.77 -13.27 28.47
N GLN A 14 -5.90 -13.43 29.46
CA GLN A 14 -5.49 -12.34 30.33
C GLN A 14 -4.79 -11.23 29.54
N GLY A 15 -3.87 -11.59 28.63
CA GLY A 15 -3.19 -10.64 27.75
C GLY A 15 -4.11 -10.00 26.71
N PHE A 16 -5.20 -10.64 26.31
CA PHE A 16 -6.20 -10.01 25.45
C PHE A 16 -7.07 -9.01 26.21
N ARG A 17 -7.49 -9.35 27.44
CA ARG A 17 -8.28 -8.44 28.28
C ARG A 17 -7.47 -7.23 28.73
N ASP A 18 -6.22 -7.45 29.11
CA ASP A 18 -5.25 -6.42 29.52
C ASP A 18 -3.92 -6.56 28.74
N PRO A 19 -3.84 -5.97 27.53
CA PRO A 19 -2.66 -6.07 26.69
C PRO A 19 -1.40 -5.55 27.35
N PRO A 20 -0.27 -6.25 27.21
CA PRO A 20 0.98 -5.84 27.84
C PRO A 20 1.50 -4.55 27.20
N VAL A 21 2.37 -3.81 27.91
CA VAL A 21 2.80 -2.45 27.48
C VAL A 21 3.53 -2.42 26.14
N GLN A 22 4.09 -3.55 25.71
CA GLN A 22 4.81 -3.70 24.43
C GLN A 22 3.87 -3.65 23.22
N THR A 23 2.56 -3.79 23.40
CA THR A 23 1.57 -3.72 22.30
C THR A 23 1.02 -2.32 22.08
N LYS A 24 1.45 -1.35 22.90
CA LYS A 24 1.10 0.06 22.69
C LYS A 24 1.62 0.52 21.33
N PRO A 25 0.80 1.21 20.52
CA PRO A 25 1.26 1.76 19.25
C PRO A 25 2.32 2.85 19.47
N ALA A 26 3.09 3.09 18.42
CA ALA A 26 3.98 4.23 18.31
C ALA A 26 3.31 5.39 17.56
N VAL A 27 3.96 6.54 17.52
CA VAL A 27 3.55 7.69 16.70
C VAL A 27 4.75 8.31 16.01
N TYR A 28 4.57 8.78 14.78
CA TYR A 28 5.44 9.83 14.26
C TYR A 28 5.13 11.12 15.00
N TRP A 29 6.16 11.73 15.57
CA TRP A 29 6.07 12.94 16.36
C TRP A 29 6.82 14.07 15.65
N TYR A 30 6.12 14.73 14.74
CA TYR A 30 6.72 15.72 13.85
C TYR A 30 6.81 17.09 14.51
N TRP A 31 8.01 17.66 14.43
CA TRP A 31 8.36 19.00 14.85
C TRP A 31 8.41 19.87 13.60
N ILE A 32 7.36 20.68 13.40
CA ILE A 32 7.10 21.34 12.11
C ILE A 32 7.70 22.76 12.09
N SER A 33 8.57 23.00 11.11
CA SER A 33 9.19 24.30 10.80
C SER A 33 9.68 25.05 12.04
N ASP A 34 10.45 24.39 12.91
CA ASP A 34 11.04 24.97 14.13
C ASP A 34 10.02 25.47 15.19
N ASN A 35 8.72 25.19 15.05
CA ASN A 35 7.69 25.62 16.00
C ASN A 35 7.59 24.63 17.16
N ILE A 36 8.54 24.70 18.09
CA ILE A 36 8.64 23.77 19.23
C ILE A 36 8.83 24.51 20.56
N SER A 37 8.39 23.89 21.67
CA SER A 37 8.59 24.42 23.02
C SER A 37 8.79 23.30 24.04
N LYS A 38 9.51 23.60 25.11
CA LYS A 38 9.78 22.66 26.21
C LYS A 38 8.50 22.22 26.91
N GLU A 39 7.61 23.16 27.18
CA GLU A 39 6.31 22.91 27.81
C GLU A 39 5.39 22.11 26.89
N GLY A 40 5.46 22.37 25.57
CA GLY A 40 4.74 21.61 24.56
C GLY A 40 5.19 20.15 24.53
N VAL A 41 6.50 19.91 24.53
CA VAL A 41 7.10 18.57 24.63
C VAL A 41 6.60 17.78 25.83
N THR A 42 6.65 18.37 27.04
CA THR A 42 6.15 17.70 28.25
C THR A 42 4.68 17.34 28.13
N ARG A 43 3.84 18.26 27.65
CA ARG A 43 2.39 18.04 27.56
C ARG A 43 2.02 17.03 26.48
N ASP A 44 2.76 16.99 25.37
CA ASP A 44 2.57 15.97 24.33
C ASP A 44 2.85 14.58 24.89
N LEU A 45 3.98 14.38 25.55
CA LEU A 45 4.34 13.08 26.13
C LEU A 45 3.38 12.65 27.26
N GLU A 46 2.93 13.58 28.09
CA GLU A 46 1.88 13.29 29.09
C GLU A 46 0.56 12.89 28.44
N ALA A 47 0.17 13.54 27.33
CA ALA A 47 -1.04 13.21 26.60
C ALA A 47 -0.95 11.84 25.92
N MET A 48 0.17 11.56 25.24
CA MET A 48 0.50 10.25 24.69
C MET A 48 0.41 9.14 25.75
N ALA A 49 0.99 9.34 26.93
CA ALA A 49 0.95 8.38 28.02
C ALA A 49 -0.49 8.10 28.51
N ARG A 50 -1.33 9.14 28.63
CA ARG A 50 -2.73 8.99 29.07
C ARG A 50 -3.58 8.16 28.11
N VAL A 51 -3.41 8.34 26.80
CA VAL A 51 -4.22 7.63 25.80
C VAL A 51 -3.64 6.27 25.39
N GLY A 52 -2.43 5.94 25.85
CA GLY A 52 -1.85 4.61 25.69
C GLY A 52 -0.83 4.47 24.57
N ILE A 53 -0.18 5.55 24.14
CA ILE A 53 0.97 5.51 23.22
C ILE A 53 2.22 4.99 23.95
N GLY A 54 3.01 4.17 23.28
CA GLY A 54 4.20 3.51 23.84
C GLY A 54 5.52 4.12 23.39
N GLU A 55 5.60 4.58 22.14
CA GLU A 55 6.82 5.14 21.55
C GLU A 55 6.49 6.38 20.70
N ALA A 56 7.38 7.38 20.67
CA ALA A 56 7.24 8.59 19.85
C ALA A 56 8.53 8.83 19.05
N PHE A 57 8.42 8.90 17.72
CA PHE A 57 9.57 9.06 16.83
C PHE A 57 9.70 10.52 16.40
N ILE A 58 10.76 11.19 16.86
CA ILE A 58 11.00 12.61 16.58
C ILE A 58 11.52 12.77 15.15
N GLY A 59 10.71 13.41 14.29
CA GLY A 59 11.08 13.87 12.95
C GLY A 59 11.05 15.39 12.86
N ASN A 60 12.05 16.00 12.23
CA ASN A 60 12.17 17.47 12.14
C ASN A 60 11.86 17.90 10.72
N ILE A 61 10.63 18.34 10.50
CA ILE A 61 10.08 18.53 9.16
C ILE A 61 9.95 20.02 8.89
N PHE A 62 10.55 20.50 7.82
CA PHE A 62 10.47 21.90 7.44
C PHE A 62 9.53 22.09 6.25
N LEU A 63 8.49 22.89 6.43
CA LEU A 63 7.51 23.21 5.41
C LEU A 63 7.63 24.70 5.06
N ASP A 64 7.98 25.00 3.81
CA ASP A 64 8.23 26.38 3.35
C ASP A 64 6.99 27.29 3.45
N ASN A 65 5.80 26.70 3.41
CA ASN A 65 4.53 27.42 3.52
C ASN A 65 4.08 27.64 4.98
N VAL A 66 4.89 27.23 5.96
CA VAL A 66 4.62 27.38 7.40
C VAL A 66 5.65 28.35 7.98
N PRO A 67 5.22 29.45 8.65
CA PRO A 67 6.15 30.37 9.28
C PRO A 67 7.07 29.65 10.27
N ALA A 68 8.38 29.81 10.09
CA ALA A 68 9.37 29.14 10.91
C ALA A 68 9.41 29.70 12.35
N GLY A 69 9.54 28.82 13.33
CA GLY A 69 9.80 29.18 14.73
C GLY A 69 11.25 29.55 15.00
N ASP A 70 11.56 29.89 16.25
CA ASP A 70 12.87 30.41 16.64
C ASP A 70 13.90 29.31 16.95
N VAL A 71 13.45 28.09 17.27
CA VAL A 71 14.33 27.01 17.74
C VAL A 71 14.85 26.18 16.55
N LYS A 72 15.93 26.67 15.93
CA LYS A 72 16.51 26.06 14.73
C LYS A 72 17.17 24.70 15.00
N VAL A 73 16.97 23.76 14.09
CA VAL A 73 17.60 22.43 14.13
C VAL A 73 19.13 22.56 14.28
N MET A 74 19.76 21.60 14.95
CA MET A 74 21.20 21.55 15.25
C MET A 74 21.74 22.58 16.27
N THR A 75 20.96 23.59 16.68
CA THR A 75 21.37 24.52 17.75
C THR A 75 21.40 23.84 19.12
N ASP A 76 22.14 24.42 20.09
CA ASP A 76 22.19 23.88 21.45
C ASP A 76 20.83 23.91 22.16
N GLU A 77 19.97 24.88 21.83
CA GLU A 77 18.59 24.96 22.33
C GLU A 77 17.76 23.79 21.80
N TRP A 78 17.83 23.51 20.50
CA TRP A 78 17.15 22.37 19.89
C TRP A 78 17.61 21.04 20.47
N TRP A 79 18.93 20.83 20.62
CA TRP A 79 19.47 19.64 21.29
C TRP A 79 18.96 19.54 22.73
N GLY A 80 18.86 20.66 23.46
CA GLY A 80 18.29 20.70 24.80
C GLY A 80 16.83 20.22 24.87
N LEU A 81 16.03 20.48 23.82
CA LEU A 81 14.66 19.96 23.71
C LEU A 81 14.61 18.47 23.41
N ILE A 82 15.51 17.94 22.58
CA ILE A 82 15.63 16.49 22.35
C ILE A 82 16.00 15.78 23.67
N GLU A 83 16.99 16.31 24.41
CA GLU A 83 17.37 15.76 25.71
C GLU A 83 16.21 15.83 26.73
N HIS A 84 15.42 16.92 26.70
CA HIS A 84 14.23 17.06 27.53
C HIS A 84 13.16 16.03 27.15
N ALA A 85 12.90 15.81 25.86
CA ALA A 85 11.97 14.79 25.39
C ALA A 85 12.37 13.38 25.84
N VAL A 86 13.65 13.03 25.79
CA VAL A 86 14.15 11.72 26.28
C VAL A 86 13.95 11.57 27.79
N ARG A 87 14.26 12.59 28.59
CA ARG A 87 14.05 12.55 30.06
C ARG A 87 12.57 12.47 30.42
N GLU A 88 11.73 13.25 29.76
CA GLU A 88 10.29 13.26 29.98
C GLU A 88 9.64 11.95 29.55
N GLY A 89 10.06 11.39 28.40
CA GLY A 89 9.62 10.07 27.96
C GLY A 89 9.92 9.00 29.01
N GLY A 90 11.13 9.03 29.58
CA GLY A 90 11.50 8.16 30.71
C GLY A 90 10.64 8.38 31.97
N ARG A 91 10.26 9.63 32.26
CA ARG A 91 9.38 9.97 33.40
C ARG A 91 7.97 9.43 33.22
N VAL A 92 7.39 9.52 32.03
CA VAL A 92 5.99 9.13 31.76
C VAL A 92 5.83 7.72 31.20
N GLY A 93 6.93 7.03 30.87
CA GLY A 93 6.92 5.68 30.31
C GLY A 93 6.60 5.62 28.81
N VAL A 94 6.95 6.67 28.06
CA VAL A 94 6.88 6.72 26.59
C VAL A 94 8.31 6.69 26.07
N LYS A 95 8.66 5.68 25.27
CA LYS A 95 9.98 5.60 24.65
C LYS A 95 10.11 6.62 23.52
N ILE A 96 11.33 7.02 23.23
CA ILE A 96 11.67 7.99 22.21
C ILE A 96 12.49 7.30 21.12
N GLY A 97 12.07 7.52 19.88
CA GLY A 97 12.89 7.28 18.69
C GLY A 97 13.25 8.60 18.02
N MET A 98 14.24 8.58 17.14
CA MET A 98 14.62 9.74 16.34
C MET A 98 14.97 9.29 14.93
N PHE A 99 14.52 10.05 13.93
CA PHE A 99 14.99 9.93 12.55
C PHE A 99 16.51 10.13 12.53
N ASN A 100 17.21 9.43 11.63
CA ASN A 100 18.67 9.49 11.58
C ASN A 100 19.23 10.76 10.93
N CYS A 101 18.37 11.64 10.40
CA CYS A 101 18.71 13.00 9.96
C CYS A 101 17.54 13.98 10.19
N PRO A 102 17.78 15.30 10.08
CA PRO A 102 16.72 16.28 9.83
C PRO A 102 15.95 15.97 8.54
N GLY A 103 14.67 16.33 8.46
CA GLY A 103 13.74 15.79 7.46
C GLY A 103 13.25 14.39 7.83
N TRP A 104 12.70 13.68 6.84
CA TRP A 104 12.26 12.29 7.00
C TRP A 104 13.10 11.31 6.18
N SER A 105 13.52 11.70 4.97
CA SER A 105 14.31 10.84 4.08
C SER A 105 15.61 11.53 3.65
N GLN A 106 16.76 10.85 3.56
CA GLN A 106 17.03 9.53 4.13
C GLN A 106 18.16 9.52 5.14
N SER A 107 19.32 10.09 4.84
CA SER A 107 20.53 10.07 5.68
C SER A 107 21.54 11.13 5.23
N GLY A 108 21.04 12.33 4.97
CA GLY A 108 21.84 13.49 4.61
C GLY A 108 22.09 14.44 5.77
N GLY A 109 22.95 15.42 5.52
CA GLY A 109 23.17 16.54 6.42
C GLY A 109 24.44 17.32 6.08
N PRO A 110 24.63 18.52 6.67
CA PRO A 110 25.75 19.42 6.33
C PRO A 110 27.14 18.89 6.71
N TRP A 111 27.22 17.73 7.38
CA TRP A 111 28.47 17.05 7.73
C TRP A 111 28.95 16.03 6.67
N ILE A 112 28.16 15.81 5.62
CA ILE A 112 28.51 14.95 4.50
C ILE A 112 29.22 15.78 3.43
N THR A 113 30.49 15.46 3.21
CA THR A 113 31.31 16.06 2.16
C THR A 113 31.12 15.31 0.83
N PRO A 114 31.42 15.93 -0.33
CA PRO A 114 31.30 15.28 -1.65
C PRO A 114 31.94 13.88 -1.75
N ASP A 115 33.10 13.67 -1.12
CA ASP A 115 33.83 12.39 -1.08
C ASP A 115 33.14 11.30 -0.23
N ARG A 116 32.15 11.66 0.58
CA ARG A 116 31.36 10.74 1.42
C ARG A 116 29.90 10.64 0.99
N ALA A 117 29.51 11.35 -0.06
CA ALA A 117 28.15 11.37 -0.55
C ALA A 117 27.85 10.13 -1.43
N MET A 118 26.58 9.89 -1.69
CA MET A 118 26.14 9.02 -2.77
C MET A 118 26.82 9.46 -4.08
N ARG A 119 27.40 8.52 -4.82
CA ARG A 119 28.19 8.80 -6.02
C ARG A 119 27.83 7.91 -7.20
N TYR A 120 28.07 8.45 -8.39
CA TYR A 120 27.84 7.75 -9.65
C TYR A 120 29.01 7.93 -10.60
N LEU A 121 29.21 6.95 -11.47
CA LEU A 121 30.18 7.05 -12.57
C LEU A 121 29.67 7.96 -13.67
N THR A 122 30.55 8.85 -14.10
CA THR A 122 30.40 9.69 -15.28
C THR A 122 31.73 9.71 -16.03
N SER A 123 31.72 10.20 -17.28
CA SER A 123 32.94 10.24 -18.08
C SER A 123 32.98 11.38 -19.07
N SER A 124 34.20 11.79 -19.43
CA SER A 124 34.45 12.57 -20.63
C SER A 124 35.06 11.69 -21.72
N GLU A 125 34.83 12.06 -22.98
CA GLU A 125 35.30 11.32 -24.14
C GLU A 125 36.24 12.17 -24.99
N LEU A 126 37.34 11.56 -25.43
CA LEU A 126 38.24 12.11 -26.47
C LEU A 126 38.42 11.07 -27.57
N ARG A 127 38.04 11.41 -28.80
CA ARG A 127 38.35 10.61 -30.00
C ARG A 127 39.64 11.10 -30.65
N VAL A 128 40.53 10.17 -30.99
CA VAL A 128 41.89 10.46 -31.40
C VAL A 128 42.39 9.48 -32.47
N LYS A 129 42.86 10.01 -33.60
CA LYS A 129 43.47 9.21 -34.67
C LYS A 129 44.99 9.14 -34.50
N GLY A 130 45.53 7.93 -34.47
CA GLY A 130 46.96 7.66 -34.48
C GLY A 130 47.50 7.24 -35.87
N PRO A 131 48.79 6.87 -35.96
CA PRO A 131 49.74 6.88 -34.87
C PRO A 131 50.19 8.32 -34.53
N LYS A 132 50.15 8.70 -33.26
CA LYS A 132 50.69 10.00 -32.79
C LYS A 132 50.99 9.99 -31.29
N ARG A 133 51.89 10.87 -30.85
CA ARG A 133 52.00 11.20 -29.42
C ARG A 133 50.84 12.11 -29.03
N LEU A 134 50.03 11.65 -28.08
CA LEU A 134 49.02 12.47 -27.40
C LEU A 134 49.61 12.97 -26.07
N GLU A 135 49.52 14.28 -25.85
CA GLU A 135 49.81 14.94 -24.58
C GLU A 135 48.75 16.03 -24.42
N ALA A 136 47.68 15.70 -23.71
CA ALA A 136 46.52 16.57 -23.59
C ALA A 136 45.81 16.38 -22.26
N ALA A 137 45.39 17.49 -21.65
CA ALA A 137 44.47 17.47 -20.52
C ALA A 137 43.11 16.94 -20.97
N LEU A 138 42.62 15.88 -20.32
CA LEU A 138 41.28 15.35 -20.59
C LEU A 138 40.25 16.10 -19.76
N ALA A 139 39.08 16.35 -20.35
CA ALA A 139 38.01 17.11 -19.69
C ALA A 139 37.53 16.42 -18.41
N VAL A 140 37.09 17.22 -17.43
CA VAL A 140 36.41 16.74 -16.23
C VAL A 140 34.91 16.91 -16.46
N PRO A 141 34.10 15.85 -16.39
CA PRO A 141 32.68 15.89 -16.78
C PRO A 141 31.73 16.47 -15.72
N ALA A 142 32.17 16.60 -14.46
CA ALA A 142 31.35 17.09 -13.35
C ALA A 142 32.22 17.73 -12.25
N ASP A 143 31.61 18.53 -11.38
CA ASP A 143 32.27 19.03 -10.17
C ASP A 143 32.51 17.89 -9.16
N ASP A 144 33.46 18.10 -8.24
CA ASP A 144 33.88 17.11 -7.21
C ASP A 144 34.20 15.72 -7.77
N PHE A 145 34.72 15.69 -9.00
CA PHE A 145 35.04 14.47 -9.74
C PHE A 145 36.32 13.79 -9.24
N GLN A 146 36.23 12.49 -9.00
CA GLN A 146 37.36 11.64 -8.63
C GLN A 146 37.61 10.58 -9.70
N ASP A 147 38.83 10.56 -10.26
CA ASP A 147 39.24 9.59 -11.26
C ASP A 147 39.10 8.14 -10.76
N VAL A 148 38.54 7.27 -11.62
CA VAL A 148 38.42 5.82 -11.41
C VAL A 148 39.25 5.07 -12.45
N ALA A 149 39.06 5.38 -13.74
CA ALA A 149 39.80 4.74 -14.82
C ALA A 149 39.95 5.65 -16.05
N VAL A 150 41.09 5.55 -16.74
CA VAL A 150 41.26 6.10 -18.09
C VAL A 150 41.34 4.93 -19.06
N LEU A 151 40.29 4.73 -19.86
CA LEU A 151 40.22 3.61 -20.79
C LEU A 151 40.43 4.09 -22.22
N ALA A 152 41.14 3.32 -23.03
CA ALA A 152 41.25 3.56 -24.46
C ALA A 152 40.96 2.30 -25.26
N PHE A 153 40.19 2.42 -26.33
CA PHE A 153 39.86 1.31 -27.21
C PHE A 153 39.74 1.79 -28.67
N PRO A 154 39.99 0.93 -29.66
CA PRO A 154 39.72 1.26 -31.05
C PRO A 154 38.23 1.61 -31.20
N ALA A 155 37.93 2.70 -31.89
CA ALA A 155 36.55 3.09 -32.17
C ALA A 155 35.85 1.95 -32.94
N PRO A 156 34.72 1.43 -32.45
CA PRO A 156 33.97 0.43 -33.19
C PRO A 156 33.63 0.92 -34.59
N LYS A 157 33.48 -0.01 -35.53
CA LYS A 157 33.04 0.31 -36.89
C LYS A 157 31.72 1.07 -36.83
N ALA A 158 31.61 2.13 -37.63
CA ALA A 158 30.42 2.97 -37.72
C ALA A 158 30.02 3.70 -36.40
N ASP A 159 30.90 3.78 -35.40
CA ASP A 159 30.60 4.37 -34.08
C ASP A 159 30.10 5.83 -34.13
N ASP A 160 30.55 6.61 -35.13
CA ASP A 160 30.10 7.98 -35.40
C ASP A 160 29.23 8.13 -36.66
N ASP A 161 28.77 7.02 -37.27
CA ASP A 161 27.85 7.06 -38.41
C ASP A 161 26.41 7.21 -37.91
N SER A 162 25.94 8.47 -37.90
CA SER A 162 24.62 8.85 -37.44
C SER A 162 23.82 9.61 -38.50
N LEU A 163 22.53 9.73 -38.24
CA LEU A 163 21.55 10.46 -39.05
C LEU A 163 22.04 11.86 -39.46
N ALA A 164 22.64 12.62 -38.54
CA ALA A 164 23.12 13.97 -38.79
C ALA A 164 24.16 14.05 -39.93
N ARG A 165 24.99 13.01 -40.11
CA ARG A 165 25.98 12.95 -41.19
C ARG A 165 25.37 12.70 -42.57
N ARG A 166 24.13 12.22 -42.62
CA ARG A 166 23.42 11.84 -43.85
C ARG A 166 22.52 12.94 -44.42
N ARG A 167 22.62 14.18 -43.88
CA ARG A 167 21.87 15.37 -44.33
C ARG A 167 20.37 15.09 -44.58
N PRO A 168 19.64 14.64 -43.54
CA PRO A 168 18.28 14.13 -43.71
C PRO A 168 17.30 15.25 -44.07
N ARG A 169 16.30 14.91 -44.87
CA ARG A 169 15.09 15.73 -45.08
C ARG A 169 14.00 15.26 -44.12
N LEU A 170 13.64 16.14 -43.18
CA LEU A 170 12.68 15.87 -42.12
C LEU A 170 11.31 16.49 -42.44
N ALA A 171 10.23 15.76 -42.18
CA ALA A 171 8.87 16.27 -42.23
C ALA A 171 8.08 15.81 -41.01
N GLY A 172 7.40 16.75 -40.34
CA GLY A 172 6.60 16.50 -39.14
C GLY A 172 5.11 16.50 -39.45
N THR A 173 4.34 15.62 -38.81
CA THR A 173 2.86 15.67 -38.80
C THR A 173 2.36 15.63 -37.35
N PRO A 174 1.66 16.68 -36.86
CA PRO A 174 1.37 17.95 -37.53
C PRO A 174 2.65 18.72 -37.92
N GLU A 175 2.52 19.69 -38.83
CA GLU A 175 3.67 20.47 -39.32
C GLU A 175 4.29 21.31 -38.19
N VAL A 176 5.62 21.26 -38.06
CA VAL A 176 6.40 21.97 -37.04
C VAL A 176 7.59 22.67 -37.70
N GLN A 177 7.85 23.92 -37.32
CA GLN A 177 9.03 24.65 -37.80
C GLN A 177 10.29 24.27 -37.02
N GLY A 178 11.45 24.28 -37.68
CA GLY A 178 12.74 24.08 -37.01
C GLY A 178 13.14 22.61 -36.79
N LEU A 179 12.53 21.65 -37.50
CA LEU A 179 12.87 20.21 -37.40
C LEU A 179 14.36 19.92 -37.56
N ALA A 180 15.10 20.75 -38.32
CA ALA A 180 16.54 20.61 -38.50
C ALA A 180 17.34 20.63 -37.18
N ARG A 181 16.78 21.20 -36.10
CA ARG A 181 17.40 21.20 -34.76
C ARG A 181 17.54 19.82 -34.17
N LEU A 182 16.72 18.84 -34.59
CA LEU A 182 16.81 17.47 -34.10
C LEU A 182 18.02 16.69 -34.65
N VAL A 183 18.81 17.30 -35.55
CA VAL A 183 19.91 16.65 -36.27
C VAL A 183 21.06 17.63 -36.58
N ASP A 184 21.12 18.78 -35.90
CA ASP A 184 22.12 19.83 -36.20
C ASP A 184 23.47 19.61 -35.47
N GLY A 185 23.51 18.65 -34.54
CA GLY A 185 24.68 18.31 -33.74
C GLY A 185 24.94 19.31 -32.61
N ASN A 186 23.96 20.13 -32.23
CA ASN A 186 24.11 21.19 -31.24
C ASN A 186 23.27 20.88 -29.98
N SER A 187 23.94 20.60 -28.86
CA SER A 187 23.28 20.35 -27.58
C SER A 187 22.52 21.54 -27.00
N GLU A 188 22.74 22.75 -27.54
CA GLU A 188 22.10 23.99 -27.09
C GLU A 188 20.79 24.31 -27.84
N THR A 189 20.47 23.56 -28.90
CA THR A 189 19.20 23.72 -29.64
C THR A 189 18.17 22.71 -29.15
N GLN A 190 16.89 23.08 -29.27
CA GLN A 190 15.78 22.17 -28.97
C GLN A 190 14.62 22.36 -29.94
N LEU A 191 13.82 21.31 -30.05
CA LEU A 191 12.52 21.31 -30.71
C LEU A 191 11.43 20.97 -29.70
N ASP A 192 10.42 21.85 -29.62
CA ASP A 192 9.18 21.55 -28.91
C ASP A 192 8.27 20.69 -29.81
N ILE A 193 7.77 19.60 -29.26
CA ILE A 193 6.95 18.61 -29.96
C ILE A 193 5.47 18.87 -29.62
N PRO A 194 4.58 18.96 -30.63
CA PRO A 194 3.16 19.14 -30.40
C PRO A 194 2.54 18.03 -29.54
N ALA A 195 1.53 18.40 -28.74
CA ALA A 195 0.77 17.44 -27.96
C ALA A 195 -0.04 16.47 -28.85
N GLY A 196 -0.45 15.33 -28.27
CA GLY A 196 -1.21 14.30 -28.98
C GLY A 196 -0.29 13.28 -29.64
N GLN A 197 -0.39 13.15 -30.97
CA GLN A 197 0.48 12.29 -31.77
C GLN A 197 1.38 13.15 -32.65
N PHE A 198 2.66 12.80 -32.71
CA PHE A 198 3.63 13.41 -33.62
C PHE A 198 4.32 12.34 -34.47
N VAL A 199 4.35 12.54 -35.78
CA VAL A 199 5.02 11.65 -36.73
C VAL A 199 6.16 12.42 -37.38
N LEU A 200 7.38 11.89 -37.28
CA LEU A 200 8.57 12.41 -37.93
C LEU A 200 8.99 11.48 -39.07
N ASP A 201 8.81 11.94 -40.30
CA ASP A 201 9.33 11.29 -41.51
C ASP A 201 10.77 11.75 -41.78
N ILE A 202 11.66 10.78 -41.95
CA ILE A 202 13.10 10.97 -42.15
C ILE A 202 13.46 10.40 -43.52
N ASN A 203 13.85 11.26 -44.47
CA ASN A 203 14.23 10.86 -45.81
C ASN A 203 15.71 11.14 -46.08
N LEU A 204 16.43 10.12 -46.54
CA LEU A 204 17.87 10.14 -46.81
C LEU A 204 18.14 10.05 -48.32
N ASP A 205 19.26 10.60 -48.77
CA ASP A 205 19.71 10.47 -50.16
C ASP A 205 20.32 9.07 -50.42
N GLU A 206 21.03 8.56 -49.42
CA GLU A 206 21.66 7.24 -49.40
C GLU A 206 21.02 6.35 -48.34
N SER A 207 21.06 5.03 -48.56
CA SER A 207 20.56 4.08 -47.56
C SER A 207 21.43 4.10 -46.31
N LEU A 208 20.80 4.04 -45.14
CA LEU A 208 21.45 3.85 -43.86
C LEU A 208 21.10 2.44 -43.36
N THR A 209 22.10 1.68 -42.93
CA THR A 209 21.88 0.44 -42.17
C THR A 209 21.85 0.81 -40.69
N ALA A 210 20.66 1.06 -40.15
CA ALA A 210 20.47 1.49 -38.76
C ALA A 210 20.36 0.28 -37.81
N ARG A 211 20.86 0.45 -36.58
CA ARG A 211 20.82 -0.56 -35.49
C ARG A 211 20.32 0.01 -34.17
N SER A 212 20.38 1.33 -34.02
CA SER A 212 19.96 2.00 -32.79
C SER A 212 19.35 3.37 -33.07
N ILE A 213 18.48 3.80 -32.15
CA ILE A 213 17.96 5.16 -32.08
C ILE A 213 18.16 5.69 -30.66
N ALA A 214 18.65 6.92 -30.55
CA ALA A 214 18.71 7.66 -29.29
C ALA A 214 17.87 8.94 -29.38
N LEU A 215 17.02 9.17 -28.39
CA LEU A 215 16.29 10.41 -28.19
C LEU A 215 16.97 11.19 -27.05
N ILE A 216 17.46 12.39 -27.34
CA ILE A 216 18.22 13.21 -26.37
C ILE A 216 17.28 14.21 -25.69
N PRO A 217 17.01 14.07 -24.38
CA PRO A 217 16.10 14.93 -23.64
C PRO A 217 16.55 16.39 -23.56
N THR A 218 15.58 17.27 -23.34
CA THR A 218 15.79 18.58 -22.70
C THR A 218 15.53 18.45 -21.19
N SER A 219 15.60 19.57 -20.46
CA SER A 219 15.16 19.65 -19.06
C SER A 219 13.63 19.61 -18.87
N SER A 220 12.85 19.55 -19.96
CA SER A 220 11.39 19.55 -19.91
C SER A 220 10.83 18.16 -19.60
N PRO A 221 9.92 18.00 -18.61
CA PRO A 221 9.38 16.70 -18.25
C PRO A 221 8.28 16.22 -19.22
N TRP A 222 8.44 15.01 -19.76
CA TRP A 222 7.42 14.36 -20.62
C TRP A 222 7.63 12.85 -20.81
N SER A 223 6.60 12.19 -21.34
CA SER A 223 6.65 10.77 -21.75
C SER A 223 5.85 10.52 -23.04
N ALA A 224 6.17 9.44 -23.74
CA ALA A 224 5.43 8.98 -24.92
C ALA A 224 5.69 7.49 -25.22
N GLN A 225 4.76 6.88 -25.97
CA GLN A 225 5.01 5.62 -26.66
C GLN A 225 5.64 5.90 -28.02
N CYS A 226 6.77 5.26 -28.31
CA CYS A 226 7.55 5.46 -29.52
C CYS A 226 7.50 4.23 -30.41
N GLU A 227 7.30 4.43 -31.72
CA GLU A 227 7.41 3.39 -32.73
C GLU A 227 8.33 3.88 -33.85
N LEU A 228 9.41 3.14 -34.11
CA LEU A 228 10.32 3.39 -35.22
C LEU A 228 9.99 2.44 -36.37
N LEU A 229 9.83 2.97 -37.57
CA LEU A 229 9.56 2.22 -38.79
C LEU A 229 10.61 2.50 -39.87
N ALA A 230 10.82 1.54 -40.76
CA ALA A 230 11.60 1.70 -41.98
C ALA A 230 10.81 1.27 -43.21
N ALA A 231 11.00 1.96 -44.33
CA ALA A 231 10.36 1.59 -45.57
C ALA A 231 11.07 0.42 -46.26
N GLY A 232 10.32 -0.61 -46.64
CA GLY A 232 10.78 -1.72 -47.47
C GLY A 232 10.98 -1.32 -48.94
N GLU A 233 11.41 -2.27 -49.76
CA GLU A 233 11.60 -2.07 -51.21
C GLU A 233 10.28 -1.72 -51.94
N ASP A 234 9.16 -2.19 -51.41
CA ASP A 234 7.80 -1.88 -51.88
C ASP A 234 7.31 -0.47 -51.49
N GLY A 235 8.12 0.27 -50.72
CA GLY A 235 7.83 1.60 -50.22
C GLY A 235 6.88 1.64 -49.02
N GLN A 236 6.46 0.49 -48.48
CA GLN A 236 5.64 0.38 -47.27
C GLN A 236 6.51 0.44 -46.01
N PHE A 237 5.99 1.04 -44.94
CA PHE A 237 6.68 1.11 -43.65
C PHE A 237 6.41 -0.15 -42.84
N HIS A 238 7.47 -0.76 -42.33
CA HIS A 238 7.43 -1.86 -41.37
C HIS A 238 7.98 -1.41 -40.02
N SER A 239 7.34 -1.85 -38.94
CA SER A 239 7.78 -1.55 -37.58
C SER A 239 9.11 -2.25 -37.31
N LEU A 240 10.11 -1.48 -36.85
CA LEU A 240 11.41 -1.99 -36.43
C LEU A 240 11.43 -2.23 -34.92
N ARG A 241 10.91 -1.26 -34.15
CA ARG A 241 10.94 -1.28 -32.69
C ARG A 241 9.87 -0.37 -32.10
N THR A 242 9.19 -0.88 -31.08
CA THR A 242 8.38 -0.08 -30.16
C THR A 242 9.12 0.04 -28.83
N PHE A 243 9.13 1.23 -28.24
CA PHE A 243 9.77 1.49 -26.95
C PHE A 243 9.11 2.69 -26.26
N LYS A 244 9.34 2.85 -24.95
CA LYS A 244 8.82 3.98 -24.18
C LYS A 244 9.89 5.06 -24.04
N TYR A 245 9.52 6.31 -24.29
CA TYR A 245 10.28 7.46 -23.81
C TYR A 245 9.67 7.92 -22.49
N ASP A 246 10.46 7.94 -21.41
CA ASP A 246 10.00 8.45 -20.13
C ASP A 246 11.05 9.30 -19.41
N ARG A 247 10.83 10.61 -19.46
CA ARG A 247 11.53 11.63 -18.68
C ARG A 247 10.49 12.52 -17.99
N SER A 248 9.38 11.93 -17.55
CA SER A 248 8.28 12.66 -16.93
C SER A 248 8.62 13.26 -15.56
N ASN A 249 9.69 12.77 -14.92
CA ASN A 249 10.23 13.32 -13.69
C ASN A 249 11.73 13.63 -13.85
N MET A 250 12.11 14.91 -13.77
CA MET A 250 13.48 15.40 -13.97
C MET A 250 14.23 15.66 -12.66
N LYS A 251 13.63 15.34 -11.51
CA LYS A 251 14.27 15.54 -10.22
C LYS A 251 15.43 14.56 -10.02
N ILE A 252 16.46 15.02 -9.32
CA ILE A 252 17.72 14.27 -9.14
C ILE A 252 17.57 13.03 -8.26
N HIS A 253 16.56 13.03 -7.38
CA HIS A 253 16.19 11.82 -6.62
C HIS A 253 15.63 10.71 -7.50
N VAL A 254 15.40 10.91 -8.81
CA VAL A 254 15.09 9.80 -9.74
C VAL A 254 16.34 9.37 -10.53
N GLY A 255 17.52 9.56 -9.95
CA GLY A 255 18.81 9.21 -10.54
C GLY A 255 19.60 10.43 -11.04
N PRO A 256 20.94 10.33 -11.01
CA PRO A 256 21.86 11.45 -11.20
C PRO A 256 22.00 11.92 -12.66
N MET A 257 21.40 11.22 -13.62
CA MET A 257 21.42 11.56 -15.05
C MET A 257 20.03 11.96 -15.55
N PRO A 258 19.43 13.06 -15.07
CA PRO A 258 18.05 13.42 -15.40
C PRO A 258 17.83 13.59 -16.92
N GLU A 259 18.85 14.09 -17.63
CA GLU A 259 18.84 14.31 -19.08
C GLU A 259 19.51 13.17 -19.87
N GLY A 260 19.75 12.00 -19.24
CA GLY A 260 20.35 10.86 -19.93
C GLY A 260 19.48 10.39 -21.12
N PRO A 261 20.10 9.98 -22.25
CA PRO A 261 19.36 9.62 -23.45
C PRO A 261 18.48 8.39 -23.27
N VAL A 262 17.34 8.36 -23.98
CA VAL A 262 16.54 7.13 -24.14
C VAL A 262 17.00 6.43 -25.41
N VAL A 263 17.56 5.24 -25.28
CA VAL A 263 18.17 4.49 -26.39
C VAL A 263 17.45 3.17 -26.58
N ALA A 264 17.03 2.88 -27.82
CA ALA A 264 16.49 1.59 -28.24
C ALA A 264 17.39 0.96 -29.30
N ALA A 265 17.62 -0.34 -29.19
CA ALA A 265 18.36 -1.15 -30.15
C ALA A 265 17.42 -2.09 -30.92
N PHE A 266 17.78 -2.46 -32.13
CA PHE A 266 16.98 -3.31 -33.00
C PHE A 266 17.85 -4.02 -34.04
N GLU A 267 17.29 -5.05 -34.67
CA GLU A 267 17.93 -5.78 -35.76
C GLU A 267 18.33 -4.85 -36.92
N PRO A 268 19.46 -5.07 -37.60
CA PRO A 268 19.95 -4.17 -38.65
C PRO A 268 18.91 -3.93 -39.75
N ALA A 269 18.53 -2.67 -39.96
CA ALA A 269 17.55 -2.27 -40.96
C ALA A 269 18.17 -1.31 -41.98
N THR A 270 18.18 -1.71 -43.25
CA THR A 270 18.72 -0.88 -44.34
C THR A 270 17.59 -0.18 -45.10
N ALA A 271 17.48 1.14 -44.98
CA ALA A 271 16.46 1.91 -45.68
C ALA A 271 16.91 3.34 -46.00
N LYS A 272 16.21 4.00 -46.91
CA LYS A 272 16.33 5.45 -47.19
C LYS A 272 15.26 6.28 -46.48
N ARG A 273 14.19 5.64 -46.01
CA ARG A 273 13.04 6.30 -45.40
C ARG A 273 12.75 5.63 -44.07
N PHE A 274 12.79 6.44 -43.02
CA PHE A 274 12.43 6.03 -41.66
C PHE A 274 11.30 6.91 -41.16
N ARG A 275 10.56 6.42 -40.17
CA ARG A 275 9.48 7.15 -39.53
C ARG A 275 9.52 6.90 -38.03
N LEU A 276 9.55 7.95 -37.24
CA LEU A 276 9.35 7.88 -35.80
C LEU A 276 7.94 8.38 -35.45
N VAL A 277 7.15 7.54 -34.82
CA VAL A 277 5.80 7.89 -34.34
C VAL A 277 5.85 8.01 -32.83
N LEU A 278 5.45 9.17 -32.32
CA LEU A 278 5.26 9.45 -30.89
C LEU A 278 3.75 9.50 -30.61
N ARG A 279 3.26 8.61 -29.76
CA ARG A 279 1.85 8.52 -29.36
C ARG A 279 1.71 8.77 -27.86
N GLN A 280 0.50 9.12 -27.44
CA GLN A 280 0.15 9.34 -26.03
C GLN A 280 1.15 10.30 -25.34
N ILE A 281 1.51 11.38 -26.03
CA ILE A 281 2.44 12.37 -25.49
C ILE A 281 1.81 13.02 -24.25
N SER A 282 2.49 12.89 -23.12
CA SER A 282 2.12 13.52 -21.84
C SER A 282 3.22 14.45 -21.36
N GLY A 283 2.85 15.61 -20.82
CA GLY A 283 3.78 16.66 -20.41
C GLY A 283 4.18 17.59 -21.57
N LYS A 284 5.28 18.34 -21.37
CA LYS A 284 5.77 19.32 -22.36
C LYS A 284 6.88 18.69 -23.18
N ALA A 285 6.51 18.00 -24.25
CA ALA A 285 7.46 17.25 -25.06
C ALA A 285 8.45 18.16 -25.78
N SER A 286 9.74 17.90 -25.57
CA SER A 286 10.82 18.52 -26.34
C SER A 286 12.07 17.65 -26.34
N LEU A 287 12.83 17.74 -27.42
CA LEU A 287 14.07 17.01 -27.64
C LEU A 287 15.16 17.98 -28.08
N ARG A 288 16.40 17.72 -27.68
CA ARG A 288 17.59 18.36 -28.25
C ARG A 288 17.90 17.74 -29.60
N GLU A 289 18.06 16.42 -29.62
CA GLU A 289 18.59 15.68 -30.76
C GLU A 289 17.90 14.31 -30.92
N ILE A 290 17.92 13.78 -32.14
CA ILE A 290 17.59 12.39 -32.47
C ILE A 290 18.75 11.78 -33.24
N SER A 291 19.28 10.67 -32.74
CA SER A 291 20.37 9.95 -33.39
C SER A 291 19.92 8.56 -33.81
N LEU A 292 19.52 8.41 -35.08
CA LEU A 292 19.40 7.10 -35.74
C LEU A 292 20.79 6.72 -36.29
N SER A 293 21.34 5.58 -35.87
CA SER A 293 22.76 5.27 -36.11
C SER A 293 23.00 3.85 -36.63
N SER A 294 24.07 3.71 -37.42
CA SER A 294 24.62 2.41 -37.80
C SER A 294 25.39 1.71 -36.70
N ALA A 295 25.74 2.41 -35.62
CA ALA A 295 26.41 1.84 -34.45
C ALA A 295 25.49 0.91 -33.66
N ALA A 296 26.04 -0.21 -33.20
CA ALA A 296 25.42 -1.02 -32.17
C ALA A 296 25.53 -0.30 -30.82
N ARG A 297 24.43 -0.33 -30.05
CA ARG A 297 24.34 0.30 -28.74
C ARG A 297 23.67 -0.65 -27.74
N VAL A 298 24.04 -0.50 -26.47
CA VAL A 298 23.33 -1.12 -25.36
C VAL A 298 22.03 -0.33 -25.14
N GLU A 299 20.90 -1.01 -25.26
CA GLU A 299 19.57 -0.42 -25.02
C GLU A 299 19.39 -0.09 -23.54
N SER A 300 18.73 1.02 -23.23
CA SER A 300 18.45 1.48 -21.86
C SER A 300 19.69 1.52 -20.94
N TYR A 301 20.88 1.80 -21.49
CA TYR A 301 22.12 1.74 -20.73
C TYR A 301 22.16 2.76 -19.57
N VAL A 302 21.44 3.88 -19.68
CA VAL A 302 21.27 4.88 -18.60
C VAL A 302 20.52 4.27 -17.42
N GLU A 303 19.42 3.58 -17.68
CA GLU A 303 18.61 2.92 -16.65
C GLU A 303 19.33 1.69 -16.08
N LYS A 304 19.95 0.88 -16.94
CA LYS A 304 20.70 -0.32 -16.55
C LYS A 304 21.95 -0.01 -15.72
N GLN A 305 22.51 1.19 -15.82
CA GLN A 305 23.61 1.67 -14.95
C GLN A 305 23.13 2.45 -13.73
N LEU A 306 21.82 2.51 -13.46
CA LEU A 306 21.22 3.29 -12.38
C LEU A 306 21.44 4.81 -12.50
N GLY A 307 21.64 5.32 -13.72
CA GLY A 307 21.73 6.76 -13.99
C GLY A 307 20.35 7.43 -14.01
N LYS A 308 19.31 6.68 -14.38
CA LYS A 308 17.91 7.11 -14.34
C LYS A 308 17.02 5.98 -13.83
N MET A 309 16.18 6.30 -12.85
CA MET A 309 15.27 5.34 -12.22
C MET A 309 13.83 5.53 -12.70
N HIS A 310 12.93 4.66 -12.26
CA HIS A 310 11.51 4.74 -12.63
C HIS A 310 10.91 6.08 -12.14
N PRO A 311 10.22 6.85 -13.01
CA PRO A 311 9.83 8.23 -12.71
C PRO A 311 8.66 8.40 -11.75
N THR A 312 7.88 7.34 -11.54
CA THR A 312 6.75 7.34 -10.62
C THR A 312 7.13 6.70 -9.28
N PRO A 313 6.34 6.95 -8.21
CA PRO A 313 6.63 6.41 -6.88
C PRO A 313 6.64 4.88 -6.82
N LEU A 314 5.82 4.20 -7.63
CA LEU A 314 5.56 2.77 -7.51
C LEU A 314 6.04 2.01 -8.77
N PRO A 315 7.32 1.61 -8.85
CA PRO A 315 7.74 0.66 -9.86
C PRO A 315 7.18 -0.73 -9.56
N MET A 316 6.59 -1.35 -10.57
CA MET A 316 6.09 -2.73 -10.53
C MET A 316 7.24 -3.73 -10.74
N TRP A 317 6.94 -5.01 -10.50
CA TRP A 317 7.93 -6.09 -10.46
C TRP A 317 8.73 -6.26 -11.77
N ASP A 318 8.16 -5.81 -12.89
CA ASP A 318 8.66 -5.94 -14.27
C ASP A 318 9.27 -4.64 -14.84
N ASP A 319 9.20 -3.51 -14.14
CA ASP A 319 9.73 -2.22 -14.65
C ASP A 319 11.26 -2.22 -14.87
N TYR A 320 11.96 -3.14 -14.21
CA TYR A 320 13.41 -3.37 -14.36
C TYR A 320 13.73 -4.73 -15.01
N LEU A 321 12.75 -5.33 -15.69
CA LEU A 321 12.94 -6.49 -16.55
C LEU A 321 13.00 -6.01 -18.00
N TRP A 322 14.22 -5.78 -18.49
CA TRP A 322 14.41 -5.34 -19.86
C TRP A 322 14.19 -6.49 -20.85
N PRO A 323 13.55 -6.21 -22.00
CA PRO A 323 13.46 -7.19 -23.08
C PRO A 323 14.87 -7.55 -23.56
N GLU A 324 15.00 -8.77 -24.08
CA GLU A 324 16.21 -9.15 -24.80
C GLU A 324 16.40 -8.23 -26.01
N GLN A 325 17.60 -7.66 -26.11
CA GLN A 325 17.98 -6.83 -27.25
C GLN A 325 18.64 -7.69 -28.33
N ALA A 326 18.57 -7.22 -29.58
CA ALA A 326 19.28 -7.83 -30.69
C ALA A 326 20.79 -7.92 -30.42
N GLU A 327 21.39 -9.03 -30.85
CA GLU A 327 22.84 -9.19 -30.82
C GLU A 327 23.53 -8.41 -31.94
N VAL A 328 24.84 -8.18 -31.77
CA VAL A 328 25.64 -7.50 -32.80
C VAL A 328 25.85 -8.41 -34.02
N ASP A 329 25.50 -7.93 -35.21
CA ASP A 329 25.62 -8.67 -36.48
C ASP A 329 27.07 -8.76 -37.01
N SER A 330 28.00 -8.04 -36.38
CA SER A 330 29.44 -8.10 -36.66
C SER A 330 30.26 -7.72 -35.44
N THR A 331 31.34 -8.45 -35.17
CA THR A 331 32.24 -8.21 -34.03
C THR A 331 32.94 -6.85 -34.10
N ASP A 332 33.16 -6.30 -35.29
CA ASP A 332 33.83 -5.00 -35.47
C ASP A 332 32.94 -3.83 -35.04
N LEU A 333 31.64 -4.05 -34.80
CA LEU A 333 30.68 -3.06 -34.29
C LEU A 333 30.66 -2.98 -32.75
N ALA A 334 31.37 -3.89 -32.08
CA ALA A 334 31.50 -3.94 -30.63
C ALA A 334 32.95 -3.74 -30.20
N ILE A 335 33.15 -3.35 -28.94
CA ILE A 335 34.47 -3.24 -28.32
C ILE A 335 34.89 -4.63 -27.86
N SER A 336 36.06 -5.09 -28.28
CA SER A 336 36.68 -6.29 -27.68
C SER A 336 37.16 -5.97 -26.27
N ALA A 337 36.68 -6.71 -25.26
CA ALA A 337 37.09 -6.51 -23.86
C ALA A 337 38.61 -6.62 -23.68
N ASP A 338 39.25 -7.59 -24.35
CA ASP A 338 40.71 -7.79 -24.34
C ASP A 338 41.48 -6.68 -25.09
N GLY A 339 40.78 -5.93 -25.95
CA GLY A 339 41.33 -4.81 -26.72
C GLY A 339 41.27 -3.47 -25.99
N ILE A 340 40.69 -3.41 -24.78
CA ILE A 340 40.60 -2.19 -23.97
C ILE A 340 41.91 -1.99 -23.22
N LEU A 341 42.54 -0.84 -23.42
CA LEU A 341 43.74 -0.41 -22.71
C LEU A 341 43.36 0.40 -21.48
N ASN A 342 43.81 -0.03 -20.31
CA ASN A 342 43.76 0.80 -19.10
C ASN A 342 44.98 1.73 -19.08
N LEU A 343 44.74 3.00 -19.36
CA LEU A 343 45.74 4.07 -19.41
C LEU A 343 45.82 4.89 -18.11
N SER A 344 45.16 4.49 -17.02
CA SER A 344 45.15 5.27 -15.77
C SER A 344 46.56 5.61 -15.27
N SER A 345 47.51 4.69 -15.40
CA SER A 345 48.91 4.90 -15.01
C SER A 345 49.68 5.92 -15.87
N LYS A 346 49.10 6.36 -17.00
CA LYS A 346 49.65 7.37 -17.92
C LYS A 346 49.01 8.75 -17.74
N MET A 347 48.06 8.86 -16.82
CA MET A 347 47.43 10.12 -16.45
C MET A 347 48.27 10.81 -15.36
N ALA A 348 48.64 12.06 -15.59
CA ALA A 348 49.27 12.89 -14.56
C ALA A 348 48.22 13.46 -13.59
N ASP A 349 48.66 13.91 -12.41
CA ASP A 349 47.79 14.47 -11.37
C ASP A 349 47.03 15.73 -11.83
N ASP A 350 47.54 16.45 -12.84
CA ASP A 350 46.89 17.61 -13.45
C ASP A 350 45.82 17.24 -14.51
N GLY A 351 45.59 15.95 -14.73
CA GLY A 351 44.65 15.42 -15.73
C GLY A 351 45.21 15.33 -17.15
N THR A 352 46.52 15.53 -17.35
CA THR A 352 47.19 15.35 -18.64
C THR A 352 47.45 13.88 -18.94
N LEU A 353 46.90 13.38 -20.05
CA LEU A 353 47.20 12.05 -20.57
C LEU A 353 48.39 12.11 -21.53
N ALA A 354 49.45 11.36 -21.21
CA ALA A 354 50.63 11.21 -22.06
C ALA A 354 50.70 9.79 -22.66
N TRP A 355 50.34 9.63 -23.93
CA TRP A 355 50.19 8.32 -24.57
C TRP A 355 50.64 8.30 -26.02
N ASP A 356 51.42 7.28 -26.40
CA ASP A 356 51.71 6.97 -27.80
C ASP A 356 50.53 6.20 -28.41
N VAL A 357 49.64 6.94 -29.06
CA VAL A 357 48.43 6.40 -29.68
C VAL A 357 48.85 5.49 -30.84
N PRO A 358 48.47 4.20 -30.85
CA PRO A 358 48.72 3.29 -31.96
C PRO A 358 48.02 3.76 -33.25
N ASP A 359 48.39 3.17 -34.39
CA ASP A 359 47.65 3.40 -35.64
C ASP A 359 46.15 3.03 -35.46
N GLY A 360 45.29 3.75 -36.16
CA GLY A 360 43.84 3.61 -36.07
C GLY A 360 43.12 4.78 -35.39
N ASP A 361 41.79 4.64 -35.29
CA ASP A 361 40.91 5.60 -34.63
C ASP A 361 40.58 5.08 -33.24
N TRP A 362 40.82 5.88 -32.21
CA TRP A 362 40.74 5.47 -30.81
C TRP A 362 39.78 6.39 -30.05
N VAL A 363 39.03 5.80 -29.13
CA VAL A 363 38.23 6.52 -28.14
C VAL A 363 38.93 6.38 -26.80
N VAL A 364 39.09 7.50 -26.10
CA VAL A 364 39.60 7.57 -24.73
C VAL A 364 38.48 8.06 -23.81
N LEU A 365 38.15 7.28 -22.78
CA LEU A 365 37.20 7.64 -21.73
C LEU A 365 37.96 7.97 -20.45
N ARG A 366 37.80 9.19 -19.93
CA ARG A 366 38.20 9.53 -18.55
C ARG A 366 36.98 9.29 -17.66
N ILE A 367 36.96 8.16 -16.98
CA ILE A 367 35.87 7.71 -16.13
C ILE A 367 36.21 8.03 -14.68
N GLY A 368 35.26 8.62 -13.97
CA GLY A 368 35.38 8.90 -12.55
C GLY A 368 34.03 8.99 -11.89
N MET A 369 34.04 9.07 -10.57
CA MET A 369 32.84 9.19 -9.77
C MET A 369 32.62 10.64 -9.32
N ALA A 370 31.37 11.08 -9.33
CA ALA A 370 30.95 12.39 -8.84
C ALA A 370 29.76 12.24 -7.89
N PRO A 371 29.54 13.19 -6.95
CA PRO A 371 28.36 13.18 -6.08
C PRO A 371 27.07 13.19 -6.90
N THR A 372 26.04 12.48 -6.44
CA THR A 372 24.72 12.52 -7.08
C THR A 372 24.02 13.86 -6.89
N GLY A 373 24.40 14.64 -5.87
CA GLY A 373 23.81 15.94 -5.55
C GLY A 373 22.45 15.87 -4.84
N THR A 374 22.00 14.68 -4.43
CA THR A 374 20.77 14.52 -3.64
C THR A 374 21.02 14.84 -2.16
N GLU A 375 20.01 15.39 -1.49
CA GLU A 375 20.09 15.90 -0.13
C GLU A 375 18.90 15.41 0.71
N ASN A 376 19.07 15.32 2.03
CA ASN A 376 17.97 14.97 2.92
C ASN A 376 16.84 16.02 2.86
N SER A 377 15.60 15.54 2.91
CA SER A 377 14.43 16.41 2.81
C SER A 377 13.20 15.83 3.51
N PRO A 378 12.18 16.67 3.79
CA PRO A 378 12.22 18.14 3.82
C PRO A 378 12.83 18.65 5.13
N SER A 379 13.99 19.30 5.05
CA SER A 379 14.76 19.76 6.20
C SER A 379 14.86 21.28 6.27
N SER A 380 15.09 21.81 7.48
CA SER A 380 15.47 23.22 7.64
C SER A 380 16.84 23.48 6.97
N PRO A 381 17.13 24.74 6.58
CA PRO A 381 18.42 25.10 5.98
C PRO A 381 19.64 24.71 6.82
N GLU A 382 19.53 24.67 8.14
CA GLU A 382 20.62 24.31 9.05
C GLU A 382 20.90 22.80 9.10
N GLY A 383 19.93 21.97 8.67
CA GLY A 383 19.98 20.52 8.73
C GLY A 383 20.09 19.82 7.37
N ILE A 384 20.00 20.57 6.26
CA ILE A 384 20.08 20.03 4.90
C ILE A 384 21.53 19.82 4.46
N GLY A 385 21.78 18.75 3.70
CA GLY A 385 23.03 18.52 2.99
C GLY A 385 23.05 17.17 2.28
N LEU A 386 24.18 16.86 1.66
CA LEU A 386 24.33 15.67 0.80
C LEU A 386 23.98 14.37 1.52
N GLU A 387 23.33 13.48 0.79
CA GLU A 387 23.04 12.12 1.23
C GLU A 387 24.31 11.27 1.32
N VAL A 388 24.50 10.56 2.43
CA VAL A 388 25.67 9.69 2.65
C VAL A 388 25.74 8.53 1.65
N ASP A 389 26.94 8.16 1.23
CA ASP A 389 27.19 6.94 0.45
C ASP A 389 26.63 5.70 1.15
N LYS A 390 25.62 5.07 0.56
CA LYS A 390 24.89 3.93 1.12
C LYS A 390 25.60 2.59 0.90
N MET A 391 26.68 2.54 0.12
CA MET A 391 27.46 1.32 -0.12
C MET A 391 28.70 1.21 0.76
N ASN A 392 29.00 2.26 1.54
CA ASN A 392 30.20 2.35 2.37
C ASN A 392 29.83 2.50 3.85
N ARG A 393 30.18 1.48 4.63
CA ARG A 393 29.86 1.40 6.06
C ARG A 393 30.60 2.42 6.92
N ASP A 394 31.81 2.80 6.55
CA ASP A 394 32.55 3.84 7.27
C ASP A 394 31.90 5.21 7.05
N HIS A 395 31.37 5.47 5.85
CA HIS A 395 30.61 6.68 5.57
C HIS A 395 29.28 6.68 6.33
N ALA A 396 28.54 5.56 6.34
CA ALA A 396 27.34 5.41 7.16
C ALA A 396 27.61 5.61 8.66
N LYS A 397 28.76 5.13 9.16
CA LYS A 397 29.22 5.38 10.53
C LYS A 397 29.51 6.85 10.79
N HIS A 398 30.19 7.54 9.87
CA HIS A 398 30.42 8.98 9.98
C HIS A 398 29.10 9.76 10.09
N HIS A 399 28.11 9.41 9.25
CA HIS A 399 26.77 9.98 9.32
C HIS A 399 26.11 9.74 10.70
N PHE A 400 26.09 8.47 11.15
CA PHE A 400 25.54 8.11 12.46
C PHE A 400 26.21 8.89 13.60
N ASP A 401 27.54 8.96 13.62
CA ASP A 401 28.31 9.62 14.67
C ASP A 401 28.08 11.14 14.73
N ALA A 402 27.82 11.77 13.58
CA ALA A 402 27.61 13.20 13.45
C ALA A 402 26.23 13.65 13.97
N PHE A 403 25.21 12.80 13.90
CA PHE A 403 23.85 13.11 14.33
C PHE A 403 23.39 12.30 15.55
N ILE A 404 23.11 11.00 15.41
CA ILE A 404 22.70 10.13 16.53
C ILE A 404 23.81 10.06 17.59
N GLY A 405 25.05 9.85 17.17
CA GLY A 405 26.22 9.81 18.04
C GLY A 405 26.44 11.11 18.81
N ARG A 406 25.98 12.26 18.28
CA ARG A 406 26.02 13.53 18.99
C ARG A 406 25.06 13.53 20.18
N LEU A 407 23.82 13.06 20.01
CA LEU A 407 22.88 12.90 21.15
C LEU A 407 23.46 11.93 22.20
N LEU A 408 24.06 10.82 21.74
CA LEU A 408 24.70 9.85 22.62
C LEU A 408 25.90 10.44 23.38
N LYS A 409 26.62 11.42 22.84
CA LYS A 409 27.71 12.09 23.58
C LYS A 409 27.17 13.12 24.58
N ARG A 410 26.04 13.76 24.27
CA ARG A 410 25.42 14.79 25.11
C ARG A 410 24.71 14.24 26.35
N MET A 411 24.15 13.02 26.25
CA MET A 411 23.42 12.39 27.36
C MET A 411 24.16 11.19 27.94
N PRO A 412 24.40 11.14 29.27
CA PRO A 412 24.87 9.93 29.95
C PRO A 412 23.94 8.74 29.70
N ALA A 413 24.50 7.53 29.63
CA ALA A 413 23.73 6.31 29.37
C ALA A 413 22.57 6.10 30.37
N ALA A 414 22.74 6.50 31.63
CA ALA A 414 21.71 6.39 32.66
C ALA A 414 20.47 7.27 32.40
N ASP A 415 20.66 8.42 31.74
CA ASP A 415 19.62 9.44 31.53
C ASP A 415 18.86 9.26 30.21
N ARG A 416 19.35 8.37 29.33
CA ARG A 416 18.80 8.16 27.99
C ARG A 416 18.12 6.80 27.79
N LYS A 417 17.71 6.12 28.87
CA LYS A 417 17.06 4.80 28.80
C LYS A 417 15.77 4.77 27.98
N ALA A 418 15.11 5.91 27.84
CA ALA A 418 13.92 6.04 27.01
C ALA A 418 14.25 6.19 25.52
N PHE A 419 15.48 6.54 25.14
CA PHE A 419 15.90 6.59 23.74
C PHE A 419 16.23 5.17 23.28
N THR A 420 15.36 4.59 22.44
CA THR A 420 15.44 3.16 22.09
C THR A 420 15.52 2.89 20.60
N THR A 421 15.21 3.88 19.75
CA THR A 421 14.96 3.62 18.33
C THR A 421 15.62 4.68 17.44
N VAL A 422 16.33 4.23 16.42
CA VAL A 422 16.75 5.05 15.28
C VAL A 422 15.83 4.69 14.11
N VAL A 423 15.29 5.72 13.45
CA VAL A 423 14.34 5.58 12.35
C VAL A 423 15.05 5.87 11.03
N ALA A 424 14.94 4.91 10.10
CA ALA A 424 15.24 5.11 8.70
C ALA A 424 13.91 4.94 7.95
N ASP A 425 13.40 6.03 7.40
CA ASP A 425 12.09 6.07 6.73
C ASP A 425 12.14 5.43 5.34
N SER A 426 11.07 5.55 4.55
CA SER A 426 11.07 5.09 3.16
C SER A 426 12.10 5.83 2.31
N TYR A 427 12.76 5.06 1.44
CA TYR A 427 13.89 5.56 0.67
C TYR A 427 13.42 6.43 -0.51
N GLU A 428 13.83 7.70 -0.57
CA GLU A 428 13.37 8.67 -1.60
C GLU A 428 14.51 9.48 -2.26
N GLN A 429 15.75 8.96 -2.22
CA GLN A 429 16.96 9.75 -2.52
C GLN A 429 17.70 9.34 -3.80
N GLY A 430 17.05 8.60 -4.69
CA GLY A 430 17.66 8.18 -5.94
C GLY A 430 18.76 7.14 -5.80
N SER A 431 19.41 6.84 -6.92
CA SER A 431 20.38 5.77 -7.03
C SER A 431 21.82 6.26 -6.93
N GLN A 432 22.71 5.33 -6.61
CA GLN A 432 24.17 5.43 -6.75
C GLN A 432 24.66 4.16 -7.46
N ASN A 433 25.83 4.21 -8.10
CA ASN A 433 26.36 3.04 -8.82
C ASN A 433 27.85 2.76 -8.57
N TRP A 434 28.53 3.56 -7.74
CA TRP A 434 29.94 3.33 -7.41
C TRP A 434 30.31 3.88 -6.02
N THR A 435 31.37 3.33 -5.44
CA THR A 435 31.98 3.75 -4.17
C THR A 435 33.47 3.34 -4.15
N GLU A 436 34.25 3.78 -3.18
CA GLU A 436 35.65 3.35 -3.07
C GLU A 436 35.77 1.82 -2.93
N GLY A 437 36.73 1.23 -3.63
CA GLY A 437 37.01 -0.20 -3.57
C GLY A 437 35.95 -1.10 -4.19
N PHE A 438 34.94 -0.53 -4.87
CA PHE A 438 33.88 -1.29 -5.52
C PHE A 438 34.41 -2.32 -6.52
N ASP A 439 35.46 -2.00 -7.27
CA ASP A 439 36.12 -2.90 -8.21
C ASP A 439 36.74 -4.13 -7.53
N GLY A 440 37.31 -3.95 -6.33
CA GLY A 440 37.81 -5.04 -5.49
C GLY A 440 36.71 -5.98 -5.05
N LEU A 441 35.62 -5.43 -4.52
CA LEU A 441 34.44 -6.18 -4.08
C LEU A 441 33.77 -6.92 -5.25
N PHE A 442 33.70 -6.27 -6.41
CA PHE A 442 33.16 -6.86 -7.63
C PHE A 442 33.97 -8.08 -8.08
N ARG A 443 35.31 -7.96 -8.10
CA ARG A 443 36.22 -9.07 -8.43
C ARG A 443 36.06 -10.24 -7.45
N GLU A 444 35.92 -9.95 -6.16
CA GLU A 444 35.68 -10.98 -5.15
C GLU A 444 34.35 -11.72 -5.37
N ARG A 445 33.28 -10.99 -5.70
CA ARG A 445 31.93 -11.57 -5.86
C ARG A 445 31.76 -12.33 -7.17
N TYR A 446 32.26 -11.80 -8.29
CA TYR A 446 31.95 -12.31 -9.63
C TYR A 446 33.15 -12.93 -10.36
N GLY A 447 34.37 -12.77 -9.85
CA GLY A 447 35.56 -13.44 -10.39
C GLY A 447 36.15 -12.83 -11.67
N TYR A 448 35.71 -11.64 -12.08
CA TYR A 448 36.27 -10.89 -13.21
C TYR A 448 36.42 -9.40 -12.90
N ASP A 449 37.32 -8.72 -13.63
CA ASP A 449 37.61 -7.29 -13.45
C ASP A 449 36.51 -6.43 -14.12
N PRO A 450 35.80 -5.56 -13.37
CA PRO A 450 34.78 -4.69 -13.96
C PRO A 450 35.36 -3.53 -14.77
N ILE A 451 36.65 -3.17 -14.60
CA ILE A 451 37.20 -1.93 -15.15
C ILE A 451 37.10 -1.85 -16.69
N PRO A 452 37.47 -2.87 -17.49
CA PRO A 452 37.27 -2.82 -18.94
C PRO A 452 35.80 -2.65 -19.34
N TRP A 453 34.88 -3.23 -18.57
CA TRP A 453 33.45 -3.21 -18.86
C TRP A 453 32.78 -1.86 -18.56
N LEU A 454 33.45 -0.93 -17.88
CA LEU A 454 32.97 0.44 -17.69
C LEU A 454 32.80 1.20 -19.02
N ALA A 455 33.39 0.72 -20.12
CA ALA A 455 33.11 1.25 -21.45
C ALA A 455 31.64 1.08 -21.89
N THR A 456 30.89 0.14 -21.28
CA THR A 456 29.44 -0.01 -21.54
C THR A 456 28.62 1.18 -21.07
N LEU A 457 29.14 1.98 -20.12
CA LEU A 457 28.47 3.17 -19.59
C LEU A 457 28.36 4.29 -20.63
N SER A 458 29.13 4.24 -21.72
CA SER A 458 28.97 5.15 -22.87
C SER A 458 27.87 4.69 -23.85
N GLY A 459 27.15 3.60 -23.53
CA GLY A 459 26.18 2.96 -24.40
C GLY A 459 26.78 2.07 -25.50
N ARG A 460 28.11 1.90 -25.55
CA ARG A 460 28.79 0.99 -26.50
C ARG A 460 28.69 -0.45 -26.02
N VAL A 461 28.55 -1.38 -26.96
CA VAL A 461 28.60 -2.82 -26.65
C VAL A 461 30.05 -3.24 -26.42
N VAL A 462 30.32 -3.89 -25.28
CA VAL A 462 31.59 -4.56 -24.98
C VAL A 462 31.36 -6.07 -25.06
N GLY A 463 32.17 -6.78 -25.85
CA GLY A 463 31.91 -8.19 -26.17
C GLY A 463 30.62 -8.32 -27.00
N THR A 464 29.65 -9.08 -26.48
CA THR A 464 28.30 -9.18 -27.06
C THR A 464 27.30 -8.30 -26.30
N ALA A 465 26.10 -8.12 -26.87
CA ALA A 465 25.02 -7.42 -26.20
C ALA A 465 24.63 -8.15 -24.91
N ASP A 466 24.55 -9.48 -24.92
CA ASP A 466 24.28 -10.29 -23.74
C ASP A 466 25.35 -10.09 -22.65
N GLN A 467 26.64 -10.15 -23.01
CA GLN A 467 27.73 -9.94 -22.04
C GLN A 467 27.68 -8.55 -21.39
N SER A 468 27.43 -7.50 -22.18
CA SER A 468 27.26 -6.14 -21.67
C SER A 468 26.07 -6.03 -20.71
N ASN A 469 24.95 -6.70 -21.00
CA ASN A 469 23.78 -6.71 -20.13
C ASN A 469 24.02 -7.49 -18.83
N ARG A 470 24.77 -8.60 -18.87
CA ARG A 470 25.18 -9.37 -17.69
C ARG A 470 26.11 -8.60 -16.78
N PHE A 471 27.05 -7.84 -17.34
CA PHE A 471 27.88 -6.91 -16.57
C PHE A 471 27.03 -5.88 -15.81
N LEU A 472 26.10 -5.23 -16.52
CA LEU A 472 25.22 -4.23 -15.91
C LEU A 472 24.29 -4.87 -14.87
N TRP A 473 23.88 -6.12 -15.06
CA TRP A 473 23.15 -6.89 -14.04
C TRP A 473 24.01 -7.13 -12.79
N ASP A 474 25.25 -7.60 -12.94
CA ASP A 474 26.19 -7.81 -11.83
C ASP A 474 26.46 -6.52 -11.05
N LEU A 475 26.59 -5.39 -11.76
CA LEU A 475 26.74 -4.06 -11.16
C LEU A 475 25.53 -3.70 -10.30
N ARG A 476 24.31 -3.80 -10.85
CA ARG A 476 23.08 -3.46 -10.10
C ARG A 476 22.88 -4.38 -8.90
N ARG A 477 23.10 -5.68 -9.08
CA ARG A 477 22.95 -6.67 -8.02
C ARG A 477 23.92 -6.42 -6.88
N LEU A 478 25.17 -6.05 -7.17
CA LEU A 478 26.15 -5.69 -6.14
C LEU A 478 25.76 -4.39 -5.43
N VAL A 479 25.29 -3.37 -6.15
CA VAL A 479 24.77 -2.13 -5.53
C VAL A 479 23.67 -2.45 -4.51
N ALA A 480 22.67 -3.25 -4.91
CA ALA A 480 21.57 -3.64 -4.03
C ALA A 480 22.05 -4.40 -2.78
N ASP A 481 22.95 -5.38 -2.94
CA ASP A 481 23.54 -6.16 -1.84
C ASP A 481 24.28 -5.25 -0.85
N ARG A 482 25.07 -4.30 -1.35
CA ARG A 482 25.87 -3.38 -0.51
C ARG A 482 24.98 -2.38 0.24
N ILE A 483 23.93 -1.86 -0.39
CA ILE A 483 23.00 -0.95 0.29
C ILE A 483 22.26 -1.65 1.44
N ALA A 484 21.85 -2.90 1.25
CA ALA A 484 21.25 -3.68 2.34
C ALA A 484 22.27 -3.96 3.46
N THR A 485 23.46 -4.45 3.12
CA THR A 485 24.42 -4.94 4.13
C THR A 485 25.23 -3.84 4.82
N GLU A 486 25.66 -2.82 4.09
CA GLU A 486 26.57 -1.79 4.60
C GLU A 486 25.85 -0.56 5.15
N TYR A 487 24.73 -0.17 4.53
CA TYR A 487 23.94 0.94 5.04
C TYR A 487 22.92 0.47 6.07
N VAL A 488 21.95 -0.40 5.71
CA VAL A 488 20.97 -0.88 6.71
C VAL A 488 21.65 -1.72 7.79
N GLY A 489 22.40 -2.75 7.38
CA GLY A 489 23.17 -3.58 8.32
C GLY A 489 24.22 -2.79 9.10
N GLY A 490 24.84 -1.78 8.49
CA GLY A 490 25.77 -0.87 9.16
C GLY A 490 25.10 -0.04 10.26
N LEU A 491 23.99 0.63 9.94
CA LEU A 491 23.20 1.38 10.92
C LEU A 491 22.65 0.49 12.04
N ARG A 492 22.17 -0.72 11.69
CA ARG A 492 21.74 -1.74 12.66
C ARG A 492 22.87 -2.02 13.66
N ASP A 493 24.05 -2.35 13.16
CA ASP A 493 25.17 -2.75 14.02
C ASP A 493 25.72 -1.57 14.84
N LEU A 494 25.62 -0.33 14.35
CA LEU A 494 25.94 0.89 15.11
C LEU A 494 24.95 1.18 16.24
N CYS A 495 23.68 0.76 16.09
CA CYS A 495 22.67 0.91 17.13
C CYS A 495 22.89 -0.05 18.32
N GLN A 496 23.36 -1.27 18.07
CA GLN A 496 23.42 -2.36 19.05
C GLN A 496 24.25 -2.05 20.32
N PRO A 497 25.48 -1.49 20.25
CA PRO A 497 26.28 -1.18 21.44
C PRO A 497 25.61 -0.18 22.38
N HIS A 498 24.59 0.54 21.91
CA HIS A 498 23.87 1.55 22.67
C HIS A 498 22.48 1.10 23.13
N GLY A 499 22.10 -0.15 22.87
CA GLY A 499 20.77 -0.68 23.17
C GLY A 499 19.67 -0.09 22.29
N LEU A 500 20.04 0.49 21.15
CA LEU A 500 19.10 1.06 20.17
C LEU A 500 18.68 -0.01 19.16
N GLN A 501 17.45 0.09 18.66
CA GLN A 501 16.95 -0.67 17.52
C GLN A 501 16.87 0.23 16.28
N LEU A 502 17.05 -0.37 15.12
CA LEU A 502 16.85 0.26 13.82
C LEU A 502 15.46 -0.13 13.35
N TRP A 503 14.56 0.84 13.28
CA TRP A 503 13.27 0.70 12.63
C TRP A 503 13.39 1.21 11.20
N LEU A 504 12.92 0.43 10.23
CA LEU A 504 13.13 0.67 8.81
C LEU A 504 11.83 0.49 8.03
N GLU A 505 11.43 1.48 7.24
CA GLU A 505 10.52 1.23 6.12
C GLU A 505 11.30 0.55 4.99
N ASN A 506 10.97 -0.71 4.69
CA ASN A 506 11.86 -1.56 3.88
C ASN A 506 11.66 -1.43 2.36
N TYR A 507 11.12 -0.30 1.93
CA TYR A 507 10.78 0.01 0.55
C TYR A 507 11.19 1.46 0.25
N GLY A 508 11.02 1.90 -0.99
CA GLY A 508 11.28 3.29 -1.36
C GLY A 508 10.57 3.74 -2.62
N HIS A 509 10.23 5.01 -2.68
CA HIS A 509 9.66 5.65 -3.85
C HIS A 509 10.73 6.50 -4.54
N TRP A 510 10.58 6.78 -5.84
CA TRP A 510 11.50 7.66 -6.56
C TRP A 510 12.98 7.24 -6.41
N GLY A 511 13.34 6.12 -7.04
CA GLY A 511 14.74 5.75 -7.24
C GLY A 511 15.39 4.83 -6.20
N PHE A 512 14.60 4.02 -5.50
CA PHE A 512 15.07 2.90 -4.69
C PHE A 512 15.99 1.93 -5.50
N PRO A 513 17.27 1.77 -5.14
CA PRO A 513 18.24 0.98 -5.91
C PRO A 513 18.47 -0.45 -5.37
N ALA A 514 17.67 -0.92 -4.41
CA ALA A 514 17.85 -2.22 -3.76
C ALA A 514 16.70 -3.20 -4.04
N GLU A 515 16.64 -4.31 -3.30
CA GLU A 515 15.45 -5.17 -3.22
C GLU A 515 14.82 -5.11 -1.82
N PHE A 516 13.49 -5.04 -1.75
CA PHE A 516 12.77 -4.76 -0.50
C PHE A 516 12.94 -5.83 0.60
N LEU A 517 13.11 -7.12 0.24
CA LEU A 517 13.23 -8.20 1.21
C LEU A 517 14.60 -8.22 1.90
N GLN A 518 15.70 -8.27 1.15
CA GLN A 518 17.04 -8.20 1.73
C GLN A 518 17.29 -6.88 2.44
N TYR A 519 16.85 -5.75 1.86
CA TYR A 519 16.96 -4.44 2.51
C TYR A 519 16.28 -4.43 3.88
N GLY A 520 15.03 -4.92 3.97
CA GLY A 520 14.30 -5.06 5.23
C GLY A 520 14.92 -6.05 6.21
N GLY A 521 15.38 -7.19 5.70
CA GLY A 521 15.98 -8.29 6.46
C GLY A 521 17.25 -7.91 7.23
N GLN A 522 17.91 -6.80 6.86
CA GLN A 522 19.09 -6.29 7.56
C GLN A 522 18.76 -5.35 8.73
N SER A 523 17.49 -5.04 9.01
CA SER A 523 17.06 -4.17 10.12
C SER A 523 16.81 -4.93 11.44
N HIS A 524 16.43 -4.21 12.51
CA HIS A 524 15.90 -4.84 13.73
C HIS A 524 14.37 -4.96 13.70
N ARG A 525 13.70 -4.00 13.07
CA ARG A 525 12.24 -3.89 12.96
C ARG A 525 11.90 -3.33 11.58
N VAL A 526 10.98 -3.96 10.88
CA VAL A 526 10.48 -3.50 9.57
C VAL A 526 9.12 -2.80 9.69
N GLY A 527 8.91 -1.84 8.80
CA GLY A 527 7.71 -1.03 8.64
C GLY A 527 7.20 -1.05 7.20
N GLY A 528 5.89 -1.22 7.04
CA GLY A 528 5.17 -0.80 5.82
C GLY A 528 4.59 0.59 6.00
N GLU A 529 3.71 1.00 5.09
CA GLU A 529 2.91 2.22 5.21
C GLU A 529 1.54 1.99 4.61
N PHE A 530 0.53 2.70 5.11
CA PHE A 530 -0.74 2.82 4.40
C PHE A 530 -1.48 4.13 4.70
N TRP A 531 -2.20 4.59 3.68
CA TRP A 531 -3.00 5.79 3.76
C TRP A 531 -4.44 5.49 4.15
N THR A 532 -5.15 6.50 4.64
CA THR A 532 -6.53 6.40 5.13
C THR A 532 -7.53 5.92 4.08
N LYS A 533 -7.26 6.12 2.78
CA LYS A 533 -8.16 5.80 1.66
C LYS A 533 -7.38 5.25 0.47
N GLY A 534 -8.09 4.52 -0.41
CA GLY A 534 -7.53 4.00 -1.66
C GLY A 534 -6.69 2.73 -1.50
N SER A 535 -5.84 2.46 -2.49
CA SER A 535 -4.97 1.28 -2.56
C SER A 535 -3.51 1.56 -2.13
N LEU A 536 -3.16 2.81 -1.80
CA LEU A 536 -1.83 3.18 -1.32
C LEU A 536 -1.49 2.46 -0.01
N GLY A 537 -0.40 1.70 -0.02
CA GLY A 537 0.03 0.84 1.08
C GLY A 537 -0.08 -0.66 0.80
N SER A 538 -0.76 -1.10 -0.27
CA SER A 538 -0.88 -2.54 -0.57
C SER A 538 0.47 -3.21 -0.86
N ILE A 539 1.39 -2.50 -1.52
CA ILE A 539 2.73 -3.01 -1.81
C ILE A 539 3.58 -2.95 -0.54
N GLU A 540 3.57 -1.82 0.14
CA GLU A 540 4.38 -1.50 1.31
C GLU A 540 4.07 -2.41 2.49
N CYS A 541 2.78 -2.62 2.81
CA CYS A 541 2.38 -3.52 3.88
C CYS A 541 2.74 -4.98 3.57
N ARG A 542 2.58 -5.42 2.31
CA ARG A 542 2.96 -6.78 1.89
C ARG A 542 4.48 -6.97 1.84
N ALA A 543 5.23 -5.93 1.48
CA ALA A 543 6.69 -5.91 1.51
C ALA A 543 7.21 -6.09 2.94
N ALA A 544 6.64 -5.34 3.90
CA ALA A 544 7.01 -5.44 5.30
C ALA A 544 6.60 -6.78 5.93
N SER A 545 5.38 -7.26 5.68
CA SER A 545 4.92 -8.55 6.23
C SER A 545 5.70 -9.72 5.66
N SER A 546 5.96 -9.74 4.35
CA SER A 546 6.79 -10.80 3.73
C SER A 546 8.22 -10.78 4.26
N ALA A 547 8.85 -9.60 4.40
CA ALA A 547 10.18 -9.47 5.00
C ALA A 547 10.18 -9.99 6.44
N ALA A 548 9.21 -9.59 7.26
CA ALA A 548 9.11 -10.06 8.63
C ALA A 548 8.91 -11.57 8.74
N ASN A 549 7.99 -12.13 7.95
CA ASN A 549 7.67 -13.56 8.00
C ASN A 549 8.84 -14.44 7.52
N THR A 550 9.62 -13.97 6.53
CA THR A 550 10.73 -14.75 5.95
C THR A 550 12.06 -14.55 6.68
N TYR A 551 12.24 -13.45 7.43
CA TYR A 551 13.42 -13.20 8.27
C TYR A 551 13.18 -13.47 9.76
N GLY A 552 11.95 -13.78 10.17
CA GLY A 552 11.60 -14.17 11.53
C GLY A 552 11.40 -13.00 12.49
N PHE A 553 10.94 -11.85 12.00
CA PHE A 553 10.60 -10.72 12.86
C PHE A 553 9.20 -10.92 13.48
N PRO A 554 9.07 -10.92 14.82
CA PRO A 554 7.78 -11.09 15.47
C PRO A 554 6.88 -9.85 15.36
N LEU A 555 7.49 -8.69 15.10
CA LEU A 555 6.84 -7.39 15.06
C LEU A 555 6.94 -6.80 13.64
N VAL A 556 5.78 -6.53 13.05
CA VAL A 556 5.63 -5.91 11.72
C VAL A 556 4.89 -4.61 11.92
N SER A 557 5.60 -3.50 11.73
CA SER A 557 5.00 -2.17 11.89
C SER A 557 4.40 -1.66 10.58
N ALA A 558 3.55 -0.64 10.66
CA ALA A 558 3.30 0.24 9.53
C ALA A 558 3.17 1.70 9.97
N GLU A 559 3.71 2.64 9.19
CA GLU A 559 3.23 4.02 9.18
C GLU A 559 1.73 4.00 8.81
N ALA A 560 0.90 4.40 9.75
CA ALA A 560 -0.53 4.13 9.72
C ALA A 560 -1.35 5.41 9.63
N PHE A 561 -2.29 5.42 8.68
CA PHE A 561 -3.33 6.45 8.52
C PHE A 561 -2.80 7.80 8.01
N THR A 562 -1.82 7.77 7.11
CA THR A 562 -1.41 8.97 6.37
C THR A 562 -2.58 9.48 5.54
N ALA A 563 -2.82 10.79 5.59
CA ALA A 563 -3.97 11.40 4.95
C ALA A 563 -3.56 12.68 4.22
N SER A 564 -3.97 12.82 2.97
CA SER A 564 -3.90 14.09 2.25
C SER A 564 -5.18 14.31 1.43
N PRO A 565 -5.73 15.53 1.42
CA PRO A 565 -5.29 16.67 2.23
C PRO A 565 -5.78 16.57 3.69
N SER A 566 -5.08 17.24 4.62
CA SER A 566 -5.53 17.41 6.02
C SER A 566 -6.77 18.32 6.11
N ARG A 567 -7.85 17.79 6.70
CA ARG A 567 -9.16 18.48 6.83
C ARG A 567 -9.74 18.43 8.24
N PHE A 568 -9.11 17.73 9.18
CA PHE A 568 -9.65 17.48 10.51
C PHE A 568 -11.07 16.88 10.50
N ASP A 569 -11.37 16.07 9.49
CA ASP A 569 -12.67 15.43 9.28
C ASP A 569 -12.68 13.94 9.65
N THR A 570 -11.57 13.41 10.14
CA THR A 570 -11.39 11.98 10.41
C THR A 570 -11.51 11.67 11.90
N VAL A 571 -12.24 10.60 12.23
CA VAL A 571 -12.42 10.06 13.58
C VAL A 571 -12.06 8.56 13.63
N PRO A 572 -11.87 7.94 14.82
CA PRO A 572 -11.48 6.53 14.92
C PRO A 572 -12.35 5.53 14.15
N SER A 573 -13.66 5.74 14.05
CA SER A 573 -14.54 4.88 13.25
C SER A 573 -14.18 4.89 11.77
N ASP A 574 -13.76 6.03 11.23
CA ASP A 574 -13.38 6.19 9.81
C ASP A 574 -12.08 5.43 9.49
N LEU A 575 -11.22 5.25 10.50
CA LEU A 575 -9.91 4.60 10.37
C LEU A 575 -9.99 3.07 10.48
N LYS A 576 -11.03 2.54 11.13
CA LYS A 576 -11.08 1.12 11.53
C LYS A 576 -10.96 0.17 10.33
N THR A 577 -11.76 0.37 9.29
CA THR A 577 -11.81 -0.54 8.14
C THR A 577 -10.47 -0.65 7.42
N ARG A 578 -9.72 0.47 7.35
CA ARG A 578 -8.39 0.47 6.76
C ARG A 578 -7.36 -0.18 7.68
N GLY A 579 -7.43 0.07 8.99
CA GLY A 579 -6.57 -0.60 9.98
C GLY A 579 -6.79 -2.12 10.00
N ASP A 580 -8.03 -2.58 9.91
CA ASP A 580 -8.37 -4.01 9.87
C ASP A 580 -7.90 -4.70 8.59
N TRP A 581 -7.96 -3.99 7.46
CA TRP A 581 -7.32 -4.45 6.23
C TRP A 581 -5.81 -4.61 6.43
N ALA A 582 -5.12 -3.63 7.01
CA ALA A 582 -3.67 -3.71 7.25
C ALA A 582 -3.30 -4.88 8.18
N PHE A 583 -4.12 -5.14 9.22
CA PHE A 583 -3.97 -6.33 10.05
C PHE A 583 -4.08 -7.62 9.22
N CYS A 584 -5.00 -7.68 8.26
CA CYS A 584 -5.14 -8.84 7.36
C CYS A 584 -3.96 -8.98 6.38
N GLU A 585 -3.30 -7.88 6.01
CA GLU A 585 -2.07 -7.89 5.20
C GLU A 585 -0.83 -8.36 5.99
N GLY A 586 -0.98 -8.62 7.29
CA GLY A 586 0.08 -9.15 8.16
C GLY A 586 0.77 -8.10 9.05
N ILE A 587 0.30 -6.85 9.04
CA ILE A 587 0.76 -5.85 10.02
C ILE A 587 0.27 -6.24 11.41
N ASN A 588 1.09 -6.02 12.45
CA ASN A 588 0.69 -6.33 13.83
C ASN A 588 1.17 -5.27 14.86
N HIS A 589 1.57 -4.10 14.39
CA HIS A 589 1.90 -2.92 15.18
C HIS A 589 1.73 -1.65 14.34
N PHE A 590 1.21 -0.57 14.91
CA PHE A 590 1.03 0.70 14.18
C PHE A 590 1.93 1.80 14.70
N VAL A 591 2.48 2.58 13.76
CA VAL A 591 3.12 3.87 14.00
C VAL A 591 2.15 4.93 13.45
N LEU A 592 1.39 5.59 14.32
CA LEU A 592 0.32 6.47 13.87
C LEU A 592 0.90 7.74 13.23
N HIS A 593 0.54 7.97 11.97
CA HIS A 593 0.82 9.17 11.22
C HIS A 593 -0.39 10.12 11.32
N VAL A 594 -0.31 11.28 11.96
CA VAL A 594 0.87 11.84 12.64
C VAL A 594 0.48 12.63 13.89
N TYR A 595 1.31 12.53 14.93
CA TYR A 595 1.26 13.44 16.06
C TYR A 595 2.12 14.67 15.75
N ILE A 596 1.51 15.80 15.41
CA ILE A 596 2.26 17.06 15.25
C ILE A 596 2.46 17.72 16.61
N GLN A 597 3.70 18.05 16.93
CA GLN A 597 4.09 18.73 18.16
C GLN A 597 3.32 20.04 18.32
N GLN A 598 2.79 20.28 19.52
CA GLN A 598 2.02 21.49 19.81
C GLN A 598 2.78 22.37 20.84
N PRO A 599 3.31 23.54 20.46
CA PRO A 599 4.08 24.37 21.37
C PRO A 599 3.20 25.24 22.30
N TRP A 600 1.95 25.52 21.91
CA TRP A 600 1.01 26.38 22.67
C TRP A 600 -0.16 25.59 23.26
N GLN A 601 -0.90 26.18 24.19
CA GLN A 601 -2.11 25.56 24.79
C GLN A 601 -3.41 26.28 24.38
N ASP A 602 -3.28 27.59 24.19
CA ASP A 602 -4.31 28.56 23.87
C ASP A 602 -4.55 28.68 22.36
N ARG A 603 -3.76 28.01 21.51
CA ARG A 603 -3.95 27.97 20.06
C ARG A 603 -4.39 26.57 19.62
N ARG A 604 -5.62 26.43 19.13
CA ARG A 604 -6.21 25.15 18.70
C ARG A 604 -6.97 25.30 17.37
N PRO A 605 -6.94 24.31 16.45
CA PRO A 605 -6.24 23.02 16.57
C PRO A 605 -4.72 23.12 16.67
N GLY A 606 -4.11 24.22 16.20
CA GLY A 606 -2.72 24.56 16.50
C GLY A 606 -1.79 24.41 15.30
N VAL A 607 -0.59 23.87 15.53
CA VAL A 607 0.37 23.58 14.45
C VAL A 607 -0.14 22.40 13.63
N ASN A 608 -0.05 22.49 12.30
CA ASN A 608 -0.56 21.49 11.37
C ASN A 608 0.28 21.46 10.08
N ALA A 609 0.04 20.45 9.24
CA ALA A 609 0.67 20.27 7.93
C ALA A 609 -0.41 20.09 6.86
N TRP A 610 0.01 19.95 5.59
CA TRP A 610 -0.90 19.61 4.49
C TRP A 610 -1.37 18.15 4.53
N PHE A 611 -0.73 17.32 5.37
CA PHE A 611 -1.08 15.93 5.65
C PHE A 611 -1.58 15.73 7.09
N GLY A 612 -2.34 14.65 7.29
CA GLY A 612 -2.79 14.11 8.58
C GLY A 612 -2.39 12.64 8.72
N THR A 613 -2.99 11.84 9.60
CA THR A 613 -4.15 12.11 10.46
C THR A 613 -3.82 13.08 11.58
N GLU A 614 -4.75 13.96 11.97
CA GLU A 614 -4.53 14.99 12.98
C GLU A 614 -4.55 14.44 14.43
N PHE A 615 -3.75 13.41 14.71
CA PHE A 615 -3.72 12.67 15.98
C PHE A 615 -2.82 13.36 17.03
N ASN A 616 -3.29 14.47 17.60
CA ASN A 616 -2.57 15.17 18.68
C ASN A 616 -3.51 15.62 19.80
N ARG A 617 -2.95 16.03 20.95
CA ARG A 617 -3.70 16.43 22.16
C ARG A 617 -4.73 17.55 21.98
N HIS A 618 -4.68 18.31 20.89
CA HIS A 618 -5.67 19.36 20.60
C HIS A 618 -6.82 18.87 19.72
N ASN A 619 -6.78 17.65 19.19
CA ASN A 619 -7.93 17.07 18.51
C ASN A 619 -9.07 16.80 19.51
N THR A 620 -10.30 17.07 19.11
CA THR A 620 -11.50 17.03 19.96
C THR A 620 -11.73 15.66 20.58
N TRP A 621 -11.39 14.59 19.86
CA TRP A 621 -11.62 13.20 20.27
C TRP A 621 -10.39 12.51 20.85
N PHE A 622 -9.25 13.20 21.01
CA PHE A 622 -7.97 12.57 21.37
C PHE A 622 -8.05 11.74 22.67
N GLU A 623 -8.58 12.32 23.75
CA GLU A 623 -8.66 11.64 25.06
C GLU A 623 -9.65 10.47 25.02
N GLU A 624 -10.82 10.65 24.39
CA GLU A 624 -11.82 9.59 24.20
C GLU A 624 -11.36 8.50 23.22
N GLY A 625 -10.41 8.82 22.33
CA GLY A 625 -9.76 7.90 21.40
C GLY A 625 -8.98 6.77 22.07
N ARG A 626 -8.73 6.85 23.40
CA ARG A 626 -8.14 5.74 24.18
C ARG A 626 -8.85 4.41 23.97
N ALA A 627 -10.18 4.40 23.83
CA ALA A 627 -10.93 3.15 23.60
C ALA A 627 -10.58 2.49 22.25
N TRP A 628 -10.28 3.29 21.23
CA TRP A 628 -9.75 2.80 19.96
C TRP A 628 -8.30 2.35 20.08
N ILE A 629 -7.46 3.05 20.85
CA ILE A 629 -6.09 2.60 21.12
C ILE A 629 -6.09 1.25 21.87
N ASP A 630 -6.99 1.03 22.82
CA ASP A 630 -7.13 -0.26 23.50
C ASP A 630 -7.59 -1.37 22.52
N TYR A 631 -8.46 -1.06 21.56
CA TYR A 631 -8.77 -1.97 20.44
C TYR A 631 -7.51 -2.36 19.66
N LEU A 632 -6.72 -1.37 19.23
CA LEU A 632 -5.46 -1.62 18.51
C LEU A 632 -4.51 -2.50 19.31
N ARG A 633 -4.37 -2.23 20.62
CA ARG A 633 -3.50 -3.00 21.52
C ARG A 633 -3.91 -4.46 21.64
N ARG A 634 -5.22 -4.76 21.69
CA ARG A 634 -5.74 -6.14 21.69
C ARG A 634 -5.45 -6.84 20.37
N CYS A 635 -5.68 -6.15 19.26
CA CYS A 635 -5.36 -6.69 17.93
C CYS A 635 -3.87 -6.98 17.78
N CYS A 636 -3.01 -6.02 18.12
CA CYS A 636 -1.56 -6.18 18.08
C CYS A 636 -1.10 -7.33 18.98
N PHE A 637 -1.64 -7.45 20.20
CA PHE A 637 -1.33 -8.56 21.10
C PHE A 637 -1.62 -9.93 20.45
N MET A 638 -2.83 -10.12 19.92
CA MET A 638 -3.23 -11.39 19.31
C MET A 638 -2.45 -11.68 18.02
N LEU A 639 -2.20 -10.66 17.20
CA LEU A 639 -1.50 -10.77 15.91
C LEU A 639 0.03 -10.89 16.05
N GLN A 640 0.57 -10.84 17.26
CA GLN A 640 1.99 -11.09 17.56
C GLN A 640 2.23 -12.50 18.11
N GLN A 641 1.19 -13.33 18.29
CA GLN A 641 1.33 -14.69 18.81
C GLN A 641 1.77 -15.67 17.72
N GLY A 642 2.71 -16.55 18.01
CA GLY A 642 3.11 -17.62 17.10
C GLY A 642 3.58 -17.12 15.72
N THR A 643 3.41 -17.95 14.70
CA THR A 643 3.78 -17.64 13.31
C THR A 643 2.56 -17.42 12.45
N ARG A 644 2.67 -16.58 11.42
CA ARG A 644 1.64 -16.42 10.40
C ARG A 644 1.53 -17.71 9.56
N VAL A 645 0.31 -18.08 9.19
CA VAL A 645 0.04 -19.24 8.33
C VAL A 645 -0.16 -18.77 6.90
N ALA A 646 0.65 -19.29 5.99
CA ALA A 646 0.57 -19.06 4.55
C ALA A 646 0.89 -20.38 3.82
N ASP A 647 0.15 -20.67 2.75
CA ASP A 647 0.35 -21.92 2.00
C ASP A 647 1.40 -21.75 0.89
N VAL A 648 1.63 -20.53 0.41
CA VAL A 648 2.39 -20.28 -0.83
C VAL A 648 3.51 -19.27 -0.59
N ALA A 649 4.71 -19.58 -1.10
CA ALA A 649 5.81 -18.64 -1.20
C ALA A 649 6.04 -18.25 -2.67
N TYR A 650 5.98 -16.96 -2.99
CA TYR A 650 6.29 -16.46 -4.33
C TYR A 650 7.72 -15.93 -4.38
N PHE A 651 8.56 -16.54 -5.20
CA PHE A 651 9.92 -16.06 -5.42
C PHE A 651 9.92 -14.79 -6.27
N ILE A 652 10.62 -13.74 -5.83
CA ILE A 652 10.59 -12.42 -6.49
C ILE A 652 11.51 -12.30 -7.72
N GLY A 653 12.31 -13.32 -8.03
CA GLY A 653 13.39 -13.25 -9.01
C GLY A 653 14.71 -12.74 -8.41
N GLU A 654 15.76 -12.62 -9.24
CA GLU A 654 17.08 -12.15 -8.79
C GLU A 654 17.46 -10.76 -9.30
N ASP A 655 16.67 -10.19 -10.21
CA ASP A 655 16.90 -8.86 -10.77
C ASP A 655 16.78 -7.76 -9.72
N THR A 656 17.52 -6.68 -9.94
CA THR A 656 17.45 -5.47 -9.12
C THR A 656 17.53 -4.23 -10.00
N PRO A 657 16.86 -3.14 -9.61
CA PRO A 657 16.10 -2.95 -8.36
C PRO A 657 14.73 -3.66 -8.31
N LYS A 658 14.20 -3.94 -7.12
CA LYS A 658 12.88 -4.56 -6.92
C LYS A 658 12.14 -4.00 -5.71
N MET A 659 10.95 -3.47 -5.95
CA MET A 659 10.05 -2.90 -4.93
C MET A 659 8.90 -3.83 -4.54
N THR A 660 8.57 -4.79 -5.38
CA THR A 660 7.50 -5.76 -5.14
C THR A 660 7.73 -7.05 -5.93
N GLY A 661 7.01 -8.11 -5.58
CA GLY A 661 6.90 -9.32 -6.38
C GLY A 661 5.59 -9.36 -7.18
N ILE A 662 5.31 -10.51 -7.80
CA ILE A 662 4.05 -10.78 -8.51
C ILE A 662 3.41 -12.08 -7.99
N ARG A 663 2.08 -12.11 -7.92
CA ARG A 663 1.29 -13.32 -7.71
C ARG A 663 0.89 -13.94 -9.05
N GLN A 664 1.84 -14.58 -9.72
CA GLN A 664 1.57 -15.26 -10.98
C GLN A 664 2.06 -16.72 -10.91
N PRO A 665 1.17 -17.71 -11.10
CA PRO A 665 -0.29 -17.60 -11.23
C PRO A 665 -0.97 -17.00 -9.99
N GLU A 666 -2.20 -16.50 -10.16
CA GLU A 666 -2.96 -15.82 -9.10
C GLU A 666 -3.30 -16.75 -7.92
N LEU A 667 -3.29 -16.20 -6.71
CA LEU A 667 -3.61 -16.92 -5.47
C LEU A 667 -5.13 -17.14 -5.35
N PRO A 668 -5.61 -18.40 -5.24
CA PRO A 668 -7.04 -18.65 -5.05
C PRO A 668 -7.55 -18.15 -3.69
N ALA A 669 -8.84 -17.81 -3.65
CA ALA A 669 -9.50 -17.32 -2.44
C ALA A 669 -9.39 -18.33 -1.28
N GLY A 670 -9.23 -17.81 -0.07
CA GLY A 670 -9.10 -18.62 1.15
C GLY A 670 -7.70 -19.17 1.39
N HIS A 671 -6.69 -18.80 0.59
CA HIS A 671 -5.27 -19.04 0.89
C HIS A 671 -4.54 -17.71 1.14
N ASP A 672 -3.34 -17.81 1.70
CA ASP A 672 -2.44 -16.69 1.95
C ASP A 672 -1.01 -17.01 1.50
N PHE A 673 -0.18 -15.98 1.34
CA PHE A 673 1.15 -16.07 0.76
C PHE A 673 2.16 -15.09 1.39
N ASP A 674 3.45 -15.35 1.16
CA ASP A 674 4.54 -14.40 1.33
C ASP A 674 5.41 -14.31 0.07
N TYR A 675 6.06 -13.16 -0.13
CA TYR A 675 7.20 -13.08 -1.06
C TYR A 675 8.48 -13.60 -0.42
N VAL A 676 9.33 -14.25 -1.20
CA VAL A 676 10.64 -14.77 -0.77
C VAL A 676 11.74 -14.38 -1.76
N ASN A 677 12.96 -14.11 -1.28
CA ASN A 677 14.12 -13.76 -2.10
C ASN A 677 15.16 -14.90 -2.17
N ALA A 678 16.20 -14.69 -2.98
CA ALA A 678 17.25 -15.68 -3.18
C ALA A 678 18.05 -15.97 -1.90
N GLU A 679 18.32 -14.95 -1.07
CA GLU A 679 19.03 -15.12 0.22
C GLU A 679 18.31 -16.10 1.14
N VAL A 680 17.01 -15.91 1.36
CA VAL A 680 16.22 -16.77 2.23
C VAL A 680 16.18 -18.20 1.68
N ILE A 681 15.98 -18.38 0.37
CA ILE A 681 15.97 -19.72 -0.26
C ILE A 681 17.34 -20.40 -0.08
N LEU A 682 18.43 -19.69 -0.36
CA LEU A 682 19.80 -20.21 -0.30
C LEU A 682 20.21 -20.58 1.13
N GLU A 683 20.00 -19.67 2.08
CA GLU A 683 20.66 -19.71 3.38
C GLU A 683 19.77 -20.25 4.50
N LYS A 684 18.44 -20.10 4.40
CA LYS A 684 17.51 -20.33 5.52
C LYS A 684 16.50 -21.43 5.25
N MET A 685 16.11 -21.63 3.99
CA MET A 685 15.05 -22.57 3.62
C MET A 685 15.51 -24.02 3.61
N SER A 686 14.67 -24.89 4.18
CA SER A 686 14.83 -26.35 4.21
C SER A 686 13.48 -27.04 3.96
N VAL A 687 13.45 -28.38 3.98
CA VAL A 687 12.20 -29.15 3.90
C VAL A 687 11.99 -29.97 5.17
N GLU A 688 10.84 -29.76 5.82
CA GLU A 688 10.40 -30.47 7.01
C GLU A 688 8.94 -30.92 6.79
N ASP A 689 8.66 -32.22 6.97
CA ASP A 689 7.33 -32.80 6.77
C ASP A 689 6.67 -32.43 5.42
N GLY A 690 7.48 -32.40 4.35
CA GLY A 690 7.03 -32.05 3.00
C GLY A 690 6.69 -30.56 2.81
N ARG A 691 7.01 -29.70 3.78
CA ARG A 691 6.84 -28.25 3.71
C ARG A 691 8.18 -27.54 3.56
N LEU A 692 8.18 -26.42 2.85
CA LEU A 692 9.33 -25.50 2.78
C LEU A 692 9.40 -24.71 4.08
N ALA A 693 10.30 -25.09 4.99
CA ALA A 693 10.39 -24.56 6.35
C ALA A 693 11.54 -23.57 6.52
N LEU A 694 11.31 -22.57 7.37
CA LEU A 694 12.30 -21.60 7.84
C LEU A 694 12.61 -21.83 9.33
N PRO A 695 13.80 -21.43 9.82
CA PRO A 695 14.29 -21.84 11.14
C PRO A 695 13.44 -21.39 12.33
N HIS A 696 12.60 -20.37 12.15
CA HIS A 696 11.70 -19.82 13.17
C HIS A 696 10.27 -20.38 13.10
N GLY A 697 10.01 -21.38 12.26
CA GLY A 697 8.73 -22.11 12.20
C GLY A 697 7.78 -21.69 11.08
N THR A 698 8.03 -20.57 10.39
CA THR A 698 7.28 -20.23 9.16
C THR A 698 7.52 -21.31 8.12
N SER A 699 6.46 -21.78 7.47
CA SER A 699 6.59 -22.82 6.45
C SER A 699 5.50 -22.72 5.38
N TYR A 700 5.81 -23.20 4.18
CA TYR A 700 4.94 -23.12 3.00
C TYR A 700 4.73 -24.50 2.37
N ARG A 701 3.62 -24.67 1.66
CA ARG A 701 3.29 -25.89 0.90
C ARG A 701 3.87 -25.87 -0.50
N VAL A 702 3.86 -24.71 -1.17
CA VAL A 702 4.28 -24.55 -2.56
C VAL A 702 5.22 -23.35 -2.70
N LEU A 703 6.33 -23.53 -3.42
CA LEU A 703 7.18 -22.44 -3.91
C LEU A 703 6.83 -22.15 -5.37
N VAL A 704 6.42 -20.91 -5.66
CA VAL A 704 6.14 -20.44 -7.01
C VAL A 704 7.34 -19.67 -7.56
N LEU A 705 7.84 -20.07 -8.72
CA LEU A 705 8.88 -19.35 -9.46
C LEU A 705 8.22 -18.40 -10.46
N PRO A 706 8.75 -17.17 -10.62
CA PRO A 706 8.25 -16.25 -11.64
C PRO A 706 8.57 -16.80 -13.04
N ASP A 707 7.80 -16.38 -14.04
CA ASP A 707 8.03 -16.78 -15.42
C ASP A 707 9.23 -16.01 -16.01
N GLN A 708 10.44 -16.45 -15.65
CA GLN A 708 11.71 -15.86 -16.04
C GLN A 708 12.65 -16.92 -16.62
N GLU A 709 13.40 -16.55 -17.66
CA GLU A 709 14.39 -17.44 -18.28
C GLU A 709 15.74 -17.42 -17.56
N THR A 710 15.91 -16.55 -16.55
CA THR A 710 17.18 -16.33 -15.86
C THR A 710 17.16 -16.84 -14.43
N MET A 711 18.22 -17.53 -14.03
CA MET A 711 18.50 -17.89 -12.63
C MET A 711 19.98 -18.19 -12.45
N ARG A 712 20.59 -17.87 -11.30
CA ARG A 712 21.98 -18.23 -10.99
C ARG A 712 22.12 -19.72 -10.65
N PRO A 713 23.24 -20.37 -11.06
CA PRO A 713 23.45 -21.80 -10.82
C PRO A 713 23.33 -22.21 -9.35
N GLU A 714 23.82 -21.40 -8.42
CA GLU A 714 23.73 -21.68 -6.99
C GLU A 714 22.29 -21.76 -6.48
N LEU A 715 21.40 -20.87 -6.94
CA LEU A 715 20.00 -20.84 -6.53
C LEU A 715 19.23 -22.02 -7.11
N LEU A 716 19.43 -22.31 -8.40
CA LEU A 716 18.81 -23.48 -9.02
C LEU A 716 19.29 -24.79 -8.39
N GLY A 717 20.57 -24.85 -8.02
CA GLY A 717 21.15 -25.96 -7.27
C GLY A 717 20.50 -26.15 -5.89
N LYS A 718 20.19 -25.06 -5.17
CA LYS A 718 19.45 -25.14 -3.92
C LYS A 718 18.00 -25.59 -4.12
N ILE A 719 17.31 -25.05 -5.13
CA ILE A 719 15.94 -25.47 -5.46
C ILE A 719 15.88 -26.96 -5.82
N ARG A 720 16.86 -27.47 -6.59
CA ARG A 720 17.03 -28.91 -6.85
C ARG A 720 17.04 -29.71 -5.55
N ASP A 721 17.81 -29.25 -4.56
CA ASP A 721 17.98 -29.96 -3.30
C ASP A 721 16.71 -29.91 -2.43
N LEU A 722 15.99 -28.78 -2.44
CA LEU A 722 14.67 -28.66 -1.80
C LEU A 722 13.64 -29.62 -2.44
N ILE A 723 13.55 -29.66 -3.77
CA ILE A 723 12.65 -30.59 -4.47
C ILE A 723 13.02 -32.04 -4.14
N ARG A 724 14.31 -32.39 -4.16
CA ARG A 724 14.77 -33.75 -3.78
C ARG A 724 14.34 -34.14 -2.37
N ALA A 725 14.33 -33.18 -1.44
CA ALA A 725 13.96 -33.37 -0.05
C ALA A 725 12.45 -33.42 0.20
N GLY A 726 11.61 -33.08 -0.78
CA GLY A 726 10.14 -33.18 -0.65
C GLY A 726 9.35 -31.95 -1.06
N ALA A 727 10.00 -30.84 -1.46
CA ALA A 727 9.29 -29.62 -1.81
C ALA A 727 8.44 -29.76 -3.09
N VAL A 728 7.32 -29.02 -3.12
CA VAL A 728 6.53 -28.78 -4.33
C VAL A 728 6.91 -27.41 -4.90
N VAL A 729 7.33 -27.39 -6.17
CA VAL A 729 7.70 -26.18 -6.89
C VAL A 729 6.81 -26.00 -8.12
N LEU A 730 6.24 -24.81 -8.30
CA LEU A 730 5.47 -24.43 -9.48
C LEU A 730 6.25 -23.37 -10.28
N GLY A 731 6.66 -23.70 -11.50
CA GLY A 731 7.38 -22.76 -12.36
C GLY A 731 8.08 -23.41 -13.55
N ARG A 732 8.28 -22.62 -14.61
CA ARG A 732 9.02 -23.04 -15.81
C ARG A 732 10.53 -23.13 -15.52
N PRO A 733 11.27 -23.98 -16.25
CA PRO A 733 12.72 -24.06 -16.10
C PRO A 733 13.42 -22.77 -16.56
N PRO A 734 14.39 -22.25 -15.80
CA PRO A 734 15.28 -21.20 -16.32
C PRO A 734 16.18 -21.77 -17.41
N LYS A 735 16.63 -20.91 -18.33
CA LYS A 735 17.45 -21.27 -19.49
C LYS A 735 18.90 -20.80 -19.38
N ARG A 736 19.18 -19.73 -18.65
CA ARG A 736 20.51 -19.11 -18.54
C ARG A 736 20.74 -18.40 -17.21
N SER A 737 21.98 -18.01 -16.93
CA SER A 737 22.29 -17.12 -15.82
C SER A 737 22.07 -15.65 -16.22
N PRO A 738 21.67 -14.76 -15.30
CA PRO A 738 21.71 -13.32 -15.56
C PRO A 738 23.09 -12.69 -15.33
N SER A 739 24.02 -13.43 -14.71
CA SER A 739 25.36 -12.95 -14.34
C SER A 739 26.41 -13.29 -15.41
N MET A 740 27.52 -12.54 -15.43
CA MET A 740 28.71 -12.88 -16.22
C MET A 740 29.67 -13.81 -15.45
N ARG A 741 29.43 -14.03 -14.16
CA ARG A 741 30.23 -14.96 -13.35
C ARG A 741 30.28 -16.35 -14.01
N ASP A 742 31.50 -16.82 -14.27
CA ASP A 742 31.79 -18.10 -14.93
C ASP A 742 31.19 -18.27 -16.34
N TYR A 743 30.83 -17.19 -17.03
CA TYR A 743 30.31 -17.25 -18.40
C TYR A 743 31.34 -17.84 -19.39
N PRO A 744 30.93 -18.70 -20.34
CA PRO A 744 29.57 -19.20 -20.61
C PRO A 744 29.18 -20.47 -19.84
N LYS A 745 30.06 -21.02 -18.99
CA LYS A 745 29.83 -22.29 -18.27
C LYS A 745 28.64 -22.22 -17.32
N CYS A 746 28.34 -21.04 -16.79
CA CYS A 746 27.14 -20.80 -15.98
C CYS A 746 25.86 -21.22 -16.70
N ASP A 747 25.73 -20.94 -18.02
CA ASP A 747 24.54 -21.27 -18.79
C ASP A 747 24.47 -22.76 -19.13
N GLU A 748 25.63 -23.40 -19.32
CA GLU A 748 25.71 -24.87 -19.45
C GLU A 748 25.24 -25.55 -18.16
N GLU A 749 25.64 -25.03 -17.01
CA GLU A 749 25.23 -25.56 -15.71
C GLU A 749 23.73 -25.36 -15.45
N ILE A 750 23.17 -24.20 -15.81
CA ILE A 750 21.71 -23.98 -15.74
C ILE A 750 20.96 -24.98 -16.61
N ARG A 751 21.36 -25.14 -17.87
CA ARG A 751 20.72 -26.13 -18.77
C ARG A 751 20.85 -27.55 -18.23
N ARG A 752 22.00 -27.91 -17.65
CA ARG A 752 22.23 -29.22 -17.03
C ARG A 752 21.30 -29.44 -15.84
N LEU A 753 21.22 -28.48 -14.93
CA LEU A 753 20.34 -28.53 -13.74
C LEU A 753 18.86 -28.52 -14.13
N ALA A 754 18.46 -27.69 -15.10
CA ALA A 754 17.10 -27.64 -15.61
C ALA A 754 16.68 -28.99 -16.24
N ALA A 755 17.54 -29.58 -17.08
CA ALA A 755 17.31 -30.93 -17.61
C ALA A 755 17.26 -31.99 -16.49
N GLU A 756 18.07 -31.83 -15.45
CA GLU A 756 18.07 -32.73 -14.29
C GLU A 756 16.74 -32.68 -13.52
N ILE A 757 16.18 -31.50 -13.30
CA ILE A 757 14.96 -31.26 -12.50
C ILE A 757 13.68 -31.48 -13.32
N TRP A 758 13.54 -30.85 -14.50
CA TRP A 758 12.33 -30.91 -15.34
C TRP A 758 12.32 -32.05 -16.37
N GLY A 759 13.48 -32.58 -16.77
CA GLY A 759 13.58 -33.71 -17.70
C GLY A 759 13.56 -33.29 -19.18
N THR A 760 13.18 -34.22 -20.07
CA THR A 760 13.21 -34.00 -21.54
C THR A 760 11.92 -33.42 -22.13
N GLY A 761 10.96 -33.01 -21.29
CA GLY A 761 9.64 -32.48 -21.68
C GLY A 761 9.47 -30.97 -21.45
N THR A 762 10.56 -30.22 -21.37
CA THR A 762 10.57 -28.79 -20.99
C THR A 762 9.92 -27.85 -22.00
N ASP A 763 9.74 -28.32 -23.24
CA ASP A 763 9.12 -27.54 -24.33
C ASP A 763 7.58 -27.62 -24.32
N MET A 764 6.99 -28.43 -23.43
CA MET A 764 5.54 -28.52 -23.29
C MET A 764 4.96 -27.30 -22.58
N GLU A 765 3.77 -26.89 -23.00
CA GLU A 765 3.05 -25.75 -22.41
C GLU A 765 2.78 -25.96 -20.92
N THR A 766 2.39 -27.18 -20.55
CA THR A 766 2.16 -27.64 -19.17
C THR A 766 2.87 -28.96 -18.89
N GLY A 767 3.15 -29.26 -17.63
CA GLY A 767 3.69 -30.55 -17.24
C GLY A 767 4.02 -30.69 -15.76
N GLU A 768 4.34 -31.91 -15.36
CA GLU A 768 4.71 -32.28 -14.00
C GLU A 768 5.82 -33.35 -14.03
N ARG A 769 6.71 -33.29 -13.04
CA ARG A 769 7.69 -34.35 -12.78
C ARG A 769 7.93 -34.57 -11.29
N GLN A 770 7.87 -35.84 -10.88
CA GLN A 770 8.42 -36.28 -9.60
C GLN A 770 9.95 -36.26 -9.67
N PHE A 771 10.60 -35.59 -8.71
CA PHE A 771 12.05 -35.51 -8.64
C PHE A 771 12.52 -35.64 -7.19
N GLY A 772 13.19 -36.76 -6.89
CA GLY A 772 13.40 -37.16 -5.50
C GLY A 772 12.08 -37.36 -4.76
N GLN A 773 11.95 -36.84 -3.55
CA GLN A 773 10.72 -36.94 -2.75
C GLN A 773 9.67 -35.88 -3.10
N GLY A 774 10.06 -34.79 -3.76
CA GLY A 774 9.18 -33.69 -4.13
C GLY A 774 8.76 -33.69 -5.61
N ARG A 775 8.20 -32.56 -6.03
CA ARG A 775 7.65 -32.38 -7.38
C ARG A 775 7.93 -31.01 -7.95
N VAL A 776 8.04 -30.98 -9.28
CA VAL A 776 8.03 -29.74 -10.07
C VAL A 776 6.87 -29.77 -11.05
N ILE A 777 6.11 -28.68 -11.11
CA ILE A 777 4.93 -28.49 -11.97
C ILE A 777 5.10 -27.19 -12.74
N TRP A 778 4.60 -27.10 -13.97
CA TRP A 778 4.64 -25.86 -14.77
C TRP A 778 3.44 -25.73 -15.69
N GLY A 779 3.10 -24.49 -16.03
CA GLY A 779 2.00 -24.15 -16.94
C GLY A 779 0.60 -24.37 -16.38
N GLU A 780 0.47 -24.68 -15.09
CA GLU A 780 -0.82 -24.89 -14.42
C GLU A 780 -1.19 -23.71 -13.50
N ASP A 781 -2.49 -23.50 -13.30
CA ASP A 781 -2.99 -22.55 -12.32
C ASP A 781 -2.82 -23.09 -10.89
N LEU A 782 -2.77 -22.18 -9.92
CA LEU A 782 -2.49 -22.54 -8.54
C LEU A 782 -3.64 -23.29 -7.87
N THR A 783 -4.89 -23.13 -8.31
CA THR A 783 -6.03 -23.89 -7.77
C THR A 783 -5.87 -25.37 -8.08
N THR A 784 -5.57 -25.69 -9.34
CA THR A 784 -5.32 -27.08 -9.78
C THR A 784 -4.16 -27.71 -9.01
N VAL A 785 -3.10 -26.94 -8.74
CA VAL A 785 -1.95 -27.42 -7.97
C VAL A 785 -2.33 -27.66 -6.51
N LEU A 786 -3.00 -26.72 -5.84
CA LEU A 786 -3.39 -26.88 -4.43
C LEU A 786 -4.35 -28.06 -4.24
N ASP A 787 -5.33 -28.22 -5.13
CA ASP A 787 -6.27 -29.35 -5.12
C ASP A 787 -5.57 -30.69 -5.34
N ARG A 788 -4.54 -30.75 -6.20
CA ARG A 788 -3.74 -31.97 -6.43
C ARG A 788 -3.06 -32.48 -5.16
N PHE A 789 -2.77 -31.58 -4.21
CA PHE A 789 -2.08 -31.90 -2.96
C PHE A 789 -3.00 -31.86 -1.73
N ASP A 790 -4.32 -31.88 -1.94
CA ASP A 790 -5.33 -31.82 -0.88
C ASP A 790 -5.12 -30.62 0.07
N ILE A 791 -4.64 -29.48 -0.47
CA ILE A 791 -4.45 -28.25 0.28
C ILE A 791 -5.74 -27.45 0.19
N GLU A 792 -6.67 -27.75 1.09
CA GLU A 792 -7.94 -27.03 1.18
C GLU A 792 -7.75 -25.56 1.59
N PRO A 793 -8.66 -24.64 1.22
CA PRO A 793 -8.65 -23.26 1.70
C PRO A 793 -8.53 -23.16 3.23
N ASP A 794 -7.74 -22.23 3.72
CA ASP A 794 -7.54 -21.97 5.15
C ASP A 794 -8.77 -21.33 5.80
N PHE A 795 -9.46 -20.46 5.06
CA PHE A 795 -10.69 -19.80 5.49
C PHE A 795 -11.67 -19.64 4.32
N LEU A 796 -12.95 -19.93 4.58
CA LEU A 796 -14.04 -19.72 3.64
C LEU A 796 -15.20 -18.98 4.31
N SER A 797 -15.88 -18.13 3.55
CA SER A 797 -17.11 -17.47 3.98
C SER A 797 -18.02 -17.21 2.78
N GLN A 798 -19.34 -17.23 3.01
CA GLN A 798 -20.32 -16.83 1.99
C GLN A 798 -20.42 -15.31 1.83
N ALA A 799 -19.87 -14.55 2.78
CA ALA A 799 -19.78 -13.09 2.71
C ALA A 799 -18.31 -12.67 2.46
N PRO A 800 -18.07 -11.47 1.91
CA PRO A 800 -16.72 -10.99 1.58
C PRO A 800 -15.94 -10.54 2.83
N LEU A 801 -15.74 -11.43 3.80
CA LEU A 801 -14.98 -11.17 5.01
C LEU A 801 -13.46 -11.20 4.71
N ARG A 802 -12.72 -10.31 5.36
CA ARG A 802 -11.24 -10.37 5.36
C ARG A 802 -10.76 -11.25 6.50
N TYR A 803 -9.63 -11.91 6.32
CA TYR A 803 -9.01 -12.69 7.38
C TYR A 803 -7.48 -12.65 7.37
N THR A 804 -6.87 -12.98 8.51
CA THR A 804 -5.50 -13.50 8.59
C THR A 804 -5.42 -14.56 9.69
N HIS A 805 -4.46 -15.46 9.57
CA HIS A 805 -4.33 -16.64 10.43
C HIS A 805 -2.93 -16.73 11.06
N ARG A 806 -2.89 -16.99 12.37
CA ARG A 806 -1.68 -17.29 13.12
C ARG A 806 -1.81 -18.61 13.88
N SER A 807 -0.70 -19.34 13.98
CA SER A 807 -0.61 -20.58 14.74
C SER A 807 0.48 -20.48 15.81
N THR A 808 0.14 -20.89 17.04
CA THR A 808 1.13 -21.11 18.11
C THR A 808 1.53 -22.58 18.22
N GLY A 809 1.01 -23.45 17.34
CA GLY A 809 1.11 -24.91 17.41
C GLY A 809 -0.01 -25.54 18.24
N ASP A 810 -0.24 -25.04 19.46
CA ASP A 810 -1.33 -25.47 20.36
C ASP A 810 -2.66 -24.75 20.09
N ARG A 811 -2.62 -23.60 19.40
CA ARG A 811 -3.80 -22.79 19.09
C ARG A 811 -3.74 -22.22 17.68
N GLU A 812 -4.92 -22.11 17.07
CA GLU A 812 -5.12 -21.39 15.81
C GLU A 812 -5.90 -20.11 16.10
N ILE A 813 -5.44 -18.98 15.55
CA ILE A 813 -5.97 -17.64 15.81
C ILE A 813 -6.30 -16.98 14.47
N TYR A 814 -7.59 -16.84 14.18
CA TYR A 814 -8.06 -16.13 13.00
C TYR A 814 -8.56 -14.74 13.39
N PHE A 815 -8.04 -13.70 12.77
CA PHE A 815 -8.69 -12.38 12.79
C PHE A 815 -9.65 -12.31 11.61
N VAL A 816 -10.93 -12.02 11.85
CA VAL A 816 -11.97 -11.92 10.82
C VAL A 816 -12.62 -10.55 10.89
N ALA A 817 -12.67 -9.83 9.77
CA ALA A 817 -13.16 -8.47 9.71
C ALA A 817 -14.20 -8.28 8.60
N ASN A 818 -15.30 -7.60 8.95
CA ASN A 818 -16.32 -7.15 8.02
C ASN A 818 -15.86 -5.83 7.36
N PRO A 819 -15.61 -5.78 6.04
CA PRO A 819 -15.26 -4.53 5.38
C PRO A 819 -16.47 -3.61 5.17
N GLU A 820 -17.68 -4.13 5.30
CA GLU A 820 -18.92 -3.47 4.89
C GLU A 820 -19.51 -2.53 5.97
N PRO A 821 -20.19 -1.43 5.59
CA PRO A 821 -20.86 -0.52 6.50
C PRO A 821 -22.19 -1.08 7.06
N GLN A 822 -22.62 -2.26 6.63
CA GLN A 822 -23.79 -2.99 7.12
C GLN A 822 -23.39 -4.19 7.97
N GLU A 823 -24.33 -4.68 8.78
CA GLU A 823 -24.20 -5.97 9.46
C GLU A 823 -24.14 -7.12 8.43
N VAL A 824 -23.27 -8.08 8.69
CA VAL A 824 -23.07 -9.29 7.88
C VAL A 824 -23.29 -10.50 8.77
N ALA A 825 -24.23 -11.37 8.37
CA ALA A 825 -24.42 -12.69 8.95
C ALA A 825 -24.03 -13.75 7.90
N THR A 826 -23.14 -14.67 8.25
CA THR A 826 -22.61 -15.65 7.31
C THR A 826 -22.16 -16.92 8.01
N LEU A 827 -22.08 -18.03 7.25
CA LEU A 827 -21.39 -19.23 7.68
C LEU A 827 -19.93 -19.17 7.24
N ALA A 828 -19.01 -19.27 8.21
CA ALA A 828 -17.57 -19.30 7.98
C ALA A 828 -17.01 -20.70 8.26
N ALA A 829 -16.02 -21.14 7.48
CA ALA A 829 -15.31 -22.40 7.65
C ALA A 829 -13.81 -22.17 7.87
N PHE A 830 -13.22 -22.90 8.82
CA PHE A 830 -11.84 -22.72 9.28
C PHE A 830 -11.08 -24.06 9.24
N ARG A 831 -9.88 -24.08 8.66
CA ARG A 831 -9.06 -25.29 8.46
C ARG A 831 -8.26 -25.66 9.73
N VAL A 832 -8.96 -26.09 10.78
CA VAL A 832 -8.40 -26.24 12.14
C VAL A 832 -8.65 -27.59 12.81
N GLY A 833 -9.18 -28.58 12.08
CA GLY A 833 -9.46 -29.91 12.62
C GLY A 833 -10.65 -29.93 13.59
N ASP A 834 -10.50 -30.57 14.75
CA ASP A 834 -11.56 -30.85 15.74
C ASP A 834 -11.49 -29.98 17.01
N ARG A 835 -10.96 -28.76 16.86
CA ARG A 835 -10.77 -27.81 17.97
C ARG A 835 -12.01 -26.94 18.17
N ALA A 836 -12.46 -26.76 19.42
CA ALA A 836 -13.62 -25.92 19.72
C ALA A 836 -13.32 -24.41 19.52
N PRO A 837 -14.23 -23.63 18.91
CA PRO A 837 -14.05 -22.19 18.72
C PRO A 837 -14.37 -21.38 19.99
N THR A 838 -13.67 -20.25 20.15
CA THR A 838 -14.03 -19.13 21.05
C THR A 838 -13.97 -17.82 20.30
N LEU A 839 -14.88 -16.89 20.58
CA LEU A 839 -14.99 -15.58 19.95
C LEU A 839 -14.48 -14.48 20.88
N TRP A 840 -13.46 -13.74 20.43
CA TRP A 840 -12.77 -12.74 21.22
C TRP A 840 -12.97 -11.38 20.53
N TRP A 841 -13.71 -10.49 21.17
CA TRP A 841 -14.18 -9.23 20.58
C TRP A 841 -13.23 -8.07 20.94
N PRO A 842 -12.29 -7.67 20.05
CA PRO A 842 -11.25 -6.69 20.39
C PRO A 842 -11.79 -5.29 20.75
N ALA A 843 -12.98 -4.93 20.26
CA ALA A 843 -13.61 -3.64 20.58
C ALA A 843 -14.03 -3.53 22.05
N THR A 844 -14.41 -4.65 22.67
CA THR A 844 -14.94 -4.69 24.04
C THR A 844 -14.04 -5.43 25.03
N GLY A 845 -13.14 -6.29 24.54
CA GLY A 845 -12.38 -7.24 25.35
C GLY A 845 -13.19 -8.45 25.82
N GLN A 846 -14.42 -8.63 25.31
CA GLN A 846 -15.28 -9.76 25.67
C GLN A 846 -14.79 -11.05 25.01
N VAL A 847 -14.87 -12.16 25.75
CA VAL A 847 -14.68 -13.52 25.26
C VAL A 847 -16.01 -14.26 25.38
N GLU A 848 -16.42 -14.93 24.31
CA GLU A 848 -17.68 -15.65 24.16
C GLU A 848 -17.41 -17.08 23.65
N ARG A 849 -18.10 -18.06 24.22
CA ARG A 849 -18.05 -19.46 23.76
C ARG A 849 -19.30 -19.71 22.90
N PRO A 850 -19.20 -19.77 21.56
CA PRO A 850 -20.38 -20.01 20.73
C PRO A 850 -20.96 -21.41 20.97
N ALA A 851 -22.29 -21.52 21.03
CA ALA A 851 -22.95 -22.82 21.20
C ALA A 851 -23.25 -23.53 19.86
N VAL A 852 -23.22 -22.78 18.75
CA VAL A 852 -23.59 -23.27 17.41
C VAL A 852 -22.35 -23.39 16.52
N TYR A 853 -21.93 -24.61 16.22
CA TYR A 853 -20.83 -24.92 15.29
C TYR A 853 -20.82 -26.41 14.94
N ASP A 854 -20.16 -26.81 13.85
CA ASP A 854 -19.99 -28.22 13.48
C ASP A 854 -18.67 -28.48 12.75
N ILE A 855 -18.24 -29.75 12.68
CA ILE A 855 -17.16 -30.18 11.78
C ILE A 855 -17.77 -30.65 10.47
N ARG A 856 -17.26 -30.14 9.35
CA ARG A 856 -17.59 -30.60 8.00
C ARG A 856 -16.36 -30.55 7.12
N ASP A 857 -16.08 -31.65 6.42
CA ASP A 857 -15.01 -31.73 5.42
C ASP A 857 -13.65 -31.21 5.94
N GLY A 858 -13.29 -31.60 7.18
CA GLY A 858 -12.04 -31.19 7.83
C GLY A 858 -12.02 -29.76 8.38
N HIS A 859 -13.11 -29.01 8.27
CA HIS A 859 -13.25 -27.63 8.74
C HIS A 859 -14.20 -27.52 9.93
N ILE A 860 -13.94 -26.56 10.81
CA ILE A 860 -14.96 -26.07 11.74
C ILE A 860 -15.80 -25.03 11.01
N GLN A 861 -17.11 -25.27 10.97
CA GLN A 861 -18.09 -24.33 10.46
C GLN A 861 -18.79 -23.60 11.60
N LEU A 862 -18.83 -22.28 11.52
CA LEU A 862 -19.32 -21.38 12.57
C LEU A 862 -20.16 -20.26 11.95
N PRO A 863 -21.45 -20.13 12.30
CA PRO A 863 -22.23 -18.95 11.98
C PRO A 863 -21.67 -17.73 12.72
N ILE A 864 -21.34 -16.66 11.99
CA ILE A 864 -20.80 -15.42 12.55
C ILE A 864 -21.71 -14.26 12.13
N VAL A 865 -21.96 -13.35 13.08
CA VAL A 865 -22.66 -12.08 12.84
C VAL A 865 -21.71 -10.95 13.22
N LEU A 866 -21.35 -10.12 12.26
CA LEU A 866 -20.50 -8.94 12.44
C LEU A 866 -21.30 -7.69 12.11
N GLY A 867 -21.41 -6.77 13.07
CA GLY A 867 -21.98 -5.45 12.80
C GLY A 867 -21.18 -4.64 11.76
N PRO A 868 -21.65 -3.42 11.42
CA PRO A 868 -20.93 -2.50 10.54
C PRO A 868 -19.46 -2.38 10.90
N HIS A 869 -18.58 -2.71 9.95
CA HIS A 869 -17.12 -2.68 10.12
C HIS A 869 -16.57 -3.46 11.33
N ALA A 870 -17.34 -4.39 11.92
CA ALA A 870 -16.92 -5.13 13.10
C ALA A 870 -15.85 -6.18 12.77
N SER A 871 -15.05 -6.53 13.77
CA SER A 871 -14.02 -7.57 13.67
C SER A 871 -13.99 -8.42 14.93
N VAL A 872 -13.56 -9.67 14.79
CA VAL A 872 -13.50 -10.67 15.85
C VAL A 872 -12.27 -11.55 15.68
N PHE A 873 -11.68 -12.00 16.78
CA PHE A 873 -10.74 -13.12 16.76
C PHE A 873 -11.50 -14.43 17.02
N VAL A 874 -11.37 -15.40 16.12
CA VAL A 874 -11.85 -16.77 16.32
C VAL A 874 -10.64 -17.61 16.74
N VAL A 875 -10.65 -18.06 18.00
CA VAL A 875 -9.53 -18.77 18.61
C VAL A 875 -9.92 -20.21 18.86
N PHE A 876 -9.11 -21.13 18.34
CA PHE A 876 -9.29 -22.58 18.46
C PHE A 876 -8.18 -23.15 19.36
N GLY A 877 -8.56 -23.71 20.51
CA GLY A 877 -7.61 -24.28 21.49
C GLY A 877 -7.70 -25.80 21.61
N GLU A 878 -7.03 -26.36 22.62
CA GLU A 878 -7.02 -27.81 22.91
C GLU A 878 -8.33 -28.34 23.50
N GLU A 879 -9.31 -27.49 23.80
CA GLU A 879 -10.58 -27.93 24.35
C GLU A 879 -11.32 -28.81 23.33
N PRO A 880 -11.68 -30.06 23.71
CA PRO A 880 -12.39 -30.95 22.81
C PRO A 880 -13.78 -30.37 22.52
N MET A 881 -14.24 -30.56 21.29
CA MET A 881 -15.58 -30.15 20.91
C MET A 881 -16.67 -30.79 21.77
N ALA A 882 -17.71 -30.02 22.08
CA ALA A 882 -18.87 -30.54 22.77
C ALA A 882 -19.61 -31.59 21.91
N ALA A 883 -19.86 -32.76 22.49
CA ALA A 883 -20.55 -33.86 21.81
C ALA A 883 -22.01 -33.49 21.44
N GLU A 884 -22.71 -32.76 22.31
CA GLU A 884 -24.09 -32.27 22.09
C GLU A 884 -24.16 -30.81 21.62
N ARG A 885 -23.12 -30.28 20.94
CA ARG A 885 -23.15 -28.93 20.35
C ARG A 885 -24.38 -28.72 19.46
N ILE A 886 -24.87 -27.49 19.40
CA ILE A 886 -25.97 -27.12 18.52
C ILE A 886 -25.41 -27.01 17.09
N VAL A 887 -26.09 -27.64 16.14
CA VAL A 887 -25.70 -27.58 14.73
C VAL A 887 -26.73 -26.84 13.88
N LYS A 888 -27.96 -26.70 14.37
CA LYS A 888 -29.03 -26.03 13.63
C LYS A 888 -30.05 -25.39 14.57
N VAL A 889 -30.53 -24.20 14.19
CA VAL A 889 -31.56 -23.44 14.89
C VAL A 889 -32.64 -23.00 13.91
N GLN A 890 -33.89 -23.30 14.26
CA GLN A 890 -35.05 -22.89 13.47
C GLN A 890 -35.96 -21.99 14.31
N LYS A 891 -36.55 -20.96 13.69
CA LYS A 891 -37.63 -20.15 14.24
C LYS A 891 -38.87 -20.34 13.38
N ASP A 892 -39.98 -20.76 13.97
CA ASP A 892 -41.26 -20.98 13.27
C ASP A 892 -41.15 -21.90 12.04
N SER A 893 -40.19 -22.85 12.07
CA SER A 893 -39.77 -23.79 11.01
C SER A 893 -38.73 -23.26 10.03
N ASP A 894 -38.50 -21.95 9.96
CA ASP A 894 -37.45 -21.36 9.13
C ASP A 894 -36.08 -21.55 9.78
N THR A 895 -35.09 -21.99 9.01
CA THR A 895 -33.72 -22.16 9.51
C THR A 895 -33.05 -20.79 9.59
N ILE A 896 -32.64 -20.40 10.79
CA ILE A 896 -32.00 -19.10 11.05
C ILE A 896 -30.50 -19.21 11.34
N LEU A 897 -30.04 -20.39 11.77
CA LEU A 897 -28.62 -20.74 11.90
C LEU A 897 -28.44 -22.20 11.48
N ASP A 898 -27.49 -22.49 10.59
CA ASP A 898 -27.19 -23.85 10.14
C ASP A 898 -25.68 -24.03 9.99
N ALA A 899 -25.06 -24.73 10.95
CA ALA A 899 -23.65 -25.09 10.90
C ALA A 899 -23.40 -26.42 10.15
N THR A 900 -24.44 -27.05 9.61
CA THR A 900 -24.32 -28.28 8.81
C THR A 900 -24.33 -28.03 7.31
N ALA A 901 -24.60 -26.78 6.89
CA ALA A 901 -24.65 -26.40 5.49
C ALA A 901 -23.25 -26.37 4.88
N THR A 902 -23.11 -26.81 3.63
CA THR A 902 -21.82 -26.71 2.95
C THR A 902 -21.48 -25.25 2.66
N VAL A 903 -20.34 -24.77 3.17
CA VAL A 903 -19.74 -23.53 2.69
C VAL A 903 -19.10 -23.86 1.35
N ALA A 904 -19.80 -23.50 0.27
CA ALA A 904 -19.22 -23.67 -1.06
C ALA A 904 -17.92 -22.87 -1.13
N ARG A 905 -16.87 -23.44 -1.73
CA ARG A 905 -15.76 -22.63 -2.23
C ARG A 905 -16.39 -21.51 -3.05
N PRO A 906 -16.06 -20.23 -2.80
CA PRO A 906 -16.39 -19.19 -3.76
C PRO A 906 -15.97 -19.76 -5.12
N LYS A 907 -16.91 -19.92 -6.06
CA LYS A 907 -16.51 -20.18 -7.44
C LYS A 907 -15.49 -19.11 -7.72
N SER A 908 -14.24 -19.52 -8.03
CA SER A 908 -13.10 -18.66 -8.37
C SER A 908 -13.66 -17.30 -8.69
N SER A 909 -13.60 -16.38 -7.72
CA SER A 909 -14.30 -15.12 -7.88
C SER A 909 -13.86 -14.63 -9.22
N ALA A 910 -14.84 -14.42 -10.10
CA ALA A 910 -14.63 -13.71 -11.32
C ALA A 910 -13.59 -12.65 -11.02
N THR A 911 -12.45 -12.73 -11.72
CA THR A 911 -11.58 -11.55 -11.81
C THR A 911 -12.51 -10.37 -12.12
N ALA A 912 -12.08 -9.13 -11.88
CA ALA A 912 -12.83 -7.98 -12.43
C ALA A 912 -13.13 -8.12 -13.95
N SER A 913 -12.50 -9.10 -14.62
CA SER A 913 -12.73 -9.59 -15.97
C SER A 913 -13.89 -10.60 -16.19
N GLU A 914 -14.59 -11.20 -15.21
CA GLU A 914 -15.79 -12.03 -15.50
C GLU A 914 -17.16 -11.40 -15.17
N VAL A 915 -17.21 -10.13 -14.72
CA VAL A 915 -18.41 -9.35 -15.05
C VAL A 915 -18.34 -9.11 -16.55
N ALA A 916 -19.30 -9.63 -17.32
CA ALA A 916 -19.33 -9.41 -18.75
C ALA A 916 -19.44 -7.89 -19.00
N ALA A 917 -18.30 -7.26 -19.28
CA ALA A 917 -18.24 -5.86 -19.65
C ALA A 917 -19.25 -5.62 -20.77
N SER A 918 -19.92 -4.47 -20.74
CA SER A 918 -21.04 -4.12 -21.63
C SER A 918 -22.39 -4.81 -21.35
N ASN A 919 -22.43 -5.90 -20.57
CA ASN A 919 -23.63 -6.72 -20.33
C ASN A 919 -23.75 -7.16 -18.88
N PHE A 920 -24.23 -6.26 -18.01
CA PHE A 920 -24.34 -6.51 -16.57
C PHE A 920 -25.57 -5.82 -15.98
N THR A 921 -25.88 -6.14 -14.72
CA THR A 921 -26.96 -5.49 -13.95
C THR A 921 -26.43 -5.02 -12.61
N VAL A 922 -26.71 -3.77 -12.26
CA VAL A 922 -26.48 -3.23 -10.90
C VAL A 922 -27.83 -2.91 -10.29
N ALA A 923 -28.15 -3.48 -9.12
CA ALA A 923 -29.41 -3.26 -8.44
C ALA A 923 -29.20 -2.86 -6.98
N VAL A 924 -30.06 -1.99 -6.45
CA VAL A 924 -29.99 -1.48 -5.08
C VAL A 924 -31.34 -0.95 -4.61
N TRP A 925 -31.70 -1.22 -3.36
CA TRP A 925 -32.79 -0.50 -2.69
C TRP A 925 -32.28 0.87 -2.21
N VAL A 926 -32.97 1.95 -2.57
CA VAL A 926 -32.54 3.31 -2.21
C VAL A 926 -33.69 4.11 -1.62
N ARG A 927 -33.37 4.96 -0.65
CA ARG A 927 -34.25 6.00 -0.12
C ARG A 927 -33.46 7.32 -0.06
N PRO A 928 -33.54 8.18 -1.09
CA PRO A 928 -32.75 9.39 -1.15
C PRO A 928 -33.21 10.40 -0.08
N GLY A 929 -32.25 10.96 0.65
CA GLY A 929 -32.45 12.03 1.63
C GLY A 929 -32.21 13.44 1.08
N ALA A 930 -31.61 13.54 -0.11
CA ALA A 930 -31.31 14.79 -0.80
C ALA A 930 -31.71 14.71 -2.29
N ASP A 931 -31.69 15.87 -2.96
CA ASP A 931 -31.85 15.95 -4.41
C ASP A 931 -30.51 15.69 -5.10
N THR A 932 -30.54 15.28 -6.37
CA THR A 932 -29.35 15.16 -7.23
C THR A 932 -29.52 16.08 -8.43
N THR A 933 -28.43 16.64 -8.96
CA THR A 933 -28.51 17.39 -10.22
C THR A 933 -28.85 16.43 -11.36
N ILE A 934 -29.91 16.73 -12.12
CA ILE A 934 -30.29 15.95 -13.30
C ILE A 934 -29.61 16.56 -14.52
N VAL A 935 -28.56 15.88 -14.99
CA VAL A 935 -27.76 16.32 -16.14
C VAL A 935 -28.38 15.74 -17.43
N PRO A 936 -28.52 16.49 -18.53
CA PRO A 936 -29.01 15.94 -19.80
C PRO A 936 -28.16 14.77 -20.32
N GLN A 937 -28.78 13.82 -21.04
CA GLN A 937 -28.08 12.62 -21.51
C GLN A 937 -27.00 12.92 -22.57
N HIS A 938 -25.80 12.36 -22.40
CA HIS A 938 -24.66 12.47 -23.33
C HIS A 938 -23.86 11.14 -23.39
N VAL A 939 -23.11 10.92 -24.47
CA VAL A 939 -22.28 9.69 -24.67
C VAL A 939 -20.85 9.97 -25.13
N ALA A 940 -20.42 11.24 -25.05
CA ALA A 940 -19.07 11.67 -25.43
C ALA A 940 -18.64 12.86 -24.56
N GLY A 941 -17.34 13.06 -24.39
CA GLY A 941 -16.77 14.19 -23.66
C GLY A 941 -17.00 14.15 -22.15
N VAL A 942 -16.84 15.31 -21.51
CA VAL A 942 -16.95 15.50 -20.06
C VAL A 942 -18.16 16.40 -19.76
N HIS A 943 -19.19 15.84 -19.14
CA HIS A 943 -20.46 16.49 -18.83
C HIS A 943 -20.87 16.18 -17.38
N GLY A 944 -21.23 17.21 -16.62
CA GLY A 944 -21.73 17.05 -15.25
C GLY A 944 -20.70 16.61 -14.21
N MET A 945 -19.40 16.65 -14.55
CA MET A 945 -18.31 16.31 -13.63
C MET A 945 -18.27 17.21 -12.38
N ALA A 946 -18.64 18.48 -12.53
CA ALA A 946 -18.69 19.45 -11.43
C ALA A 946 -20.06 19.55 -10.75
N ASP A 947 -21.08 18.84 -11.25
CA ASP A 947 -22.43 18.94 -10.71
C ASP A 947 -22.57 18.14 -9.41
N PRO A 948 -23.32 18.65 -8.41
CA PRO A 948 -23.64 17.90 -7.19
C PRO A 948 -24.39 16.61 -7.50
N ARG A 949 -23.86 15.47 -7.04
CA ARG A 949 -24.43 14.14 -7.28
C ARG A 949 -24.64 13.41 -5.96
N ASN A 950 -25.84 12.84 -5.79
CA ASN A 950 -26.14 11.98 -4.65
C ASN A 950 -25.87 10.51 -5.03
N GLU A 951 -24.61 10.10 -5.00
CA GLU A 951 -24.14 8.83 -5.60
C GLU A 951 -24.46 7.62 -4.73
N ALA A 952 -25.25 6.66 -5.25
CA ALA A 952 -25.42 5.33 -4.68
C ALA A 952 -24.25 4.40 -5.09
N THR A 953 -23.75 4.55 -6.32
CA THR A 953 -22.49 3.95 -6.79
C THR A 953 -21.64 5.00 -7.49
N VAL A 954 -20.33 4.87 -7.35
CA VAL A 954 -19.32 5.75 -7.97
C VAL A 954 -18.88 5.16 -9.30
N ALA A 955 -18.79 6.01 -10.32
CA ALA A 955 -18.21 5.67 -11.60
C ALA A 955 -16.68 5.51 -11.48
N THR A 956 -16.21 4.28 -11.27
CA THR A 956 -14.77 3.94 -11.23
C THR A 956 -14.10 4.33 -12.54
N HIS A 957 -12.90 4.91 -12.49
CA HIS A 957 -12.19 5.34 -13.70
C HIS A 957 -11.79 4.13 -14.57
N GLY A 958 -12.03 4.23 -15.88
CA GLY A 958 -11.75 3.21 -16.92
C GLY A 958 -10.41 2.50 -16.82
N ASN A 959 -9.33 3.24 -16.54
CA ASN A 959 -7.97 2.69 -16.40
C ASN A 959 -7.83 1.64 -15.29
N SER A 960 -8.79 1.58 -14.34
CA SER A 960 -8.87 0.50 -13.34
C SER A 960 -9.30 -0.84 -13.94
N PHE A 961 -9.79 -0.85 -15.18
CA PHE A 961 -10.37 -2.01 -15.88
C PHE A 961 -9.60 -2.42 -17.14
N GLY A 962 -8.41 -1.88 -17.39
CA GLY A 962 -7.52 -2.37 -18.46
C GLY A 962 -7.27 -1.44 -19.65
N GLY A 963 -7.77 -0.20 -19.65
CA GLY A 963 -7.43 0.75 -20.71
C GLY A 963 -8.24 2.05 -20.74
N ASP A 964 -7.85 2.95 -21.65
CA ASP A 964 -8.49 4.26 -21.87
C ASP A 964 -9.86 4.15 -22.57
N ASP A 965 -10.14 3.02 -23.23
CA ASP A 965 -11.41 2.69 -23.91
C ASP A 965 -12.46 2.04 -22.98
N HIS A 966 -12.13 1.92 -21.69
CA HIS A 966 -13.02 1.39 -20.65
C HIS A 966 -13.67 2.54 -19.86
N ALA A 967 -14.84 2.28 -19.27
CA ALA A 967 -15.48 3.21 -18.34
C ALA A 967 -16.22 2.46 -17.21
N GLY A 968 -16.21 2.98 -15.98
CA GLY A 968 -17.06 2.46 -14.90
C GLY A 968 -18.40 3.21 -14.81
N CYS A 969 -19.49 2.52 -14.46
CA CYS A 969 -20.82 3.14 -14.31
C CYS A 969 -21.13 3.54 -12.86
N GLY A 970 -21.52 4.79 -12.62
CA GLY A 970 -21.99 5.30 -11.33
C GLY A 970 -23.47 5.67 -11.39
N ILE A 971 -24.22 5.43 -10.30
CA ILE A 971 -25.65 5.70 -10.20
C ILE A 971 -25.85 6.80 -9.17
N ALA A 972 -26.29 7.98 -9.60
CA ALA A 972 -26.71 9.08 -8.73
C ALA A 972 -28.23 9.10 -8.58
N VAL A 973 -28.74 9.13 -7.35
CA VAL A 973 -30.17 9.08 -7.04
C VAL A 973 -30.55 10.20 -6.08
N GLY A 974 -31.45 11.09 -6.49
CA GLY A 974 -32.04 12.12 -5.65
C GLY A 974 -33.54 11.94 -5.48
N ARG A 975 -34.15 12.68 -4.55
CA ARG A 975 -35.61 12.74 -4.41
C ARG A 975 -36.31 13.23 -5.69
N ASN A 976 -35.56 13.88 -6.58
CA ASN A 976 -36.02 14.48 -7.83
C ASN A 976 -35.67 13.66 -9.10
N GLY A 977 -34.92 12.55 -9.01
CA GLY A 977 -34.61 11.70 -10.16
C GLY A 977 -33.30 10.91 -10.05
N ILE A 978 -32.86 10.30 -11.16
CA ILE A 978 -31.68 9.42 -11.25
C ILE A 978 -30.83 9.81 -12.46
N CYS A 979 -29.51 9.78 -12.30
CA CYS A 979 -28.55 9.84 -13.42
C CYS A 979 -27.57 8.67 -13.33
N VAL A 980 -27.29 8.01 -14.44
CA VAL A 980 -26.20 7.04 -14.57
C VAL A 980 -25.07 7.72 -15.30
N PHE A 981 -23.90 7.81 -14.68
CA PHE A 981 -22.68 8.38 -15.24
C PHE A 981 -21.70 7.27 -15.61
N GLU A 982 -20.89 7.52 -16.63
CA GLU A 982 -19.77 6.67 -17.01
C GLU A 982 -18.47 7.48 -16.94
N HIS A 983 -17.38 6.86 -16.46
CA HIS A 983 -16.10 7.53 -16.24
C HIS A 983 -14.93 6.74 -16.84
N GLY A 984 -14.27 7.33 -17.83
CA GLY A 984 -13.10 6.82 -18.53
C GLY A 984 -12.08 7.93 -18.84
N ALA A 985 -11.03 7.60 -19.58
CA ALA A 985 -9.98 8.57 -19.92
C ALA A 985 -10.53 9.69 -20.82
N SER A 986 -10.45 10.95 -20.36
CA SER A 986 -11.07 12.11 -21.05
C SER A 986 -12.58 11.95 -21.30
N TYR A 987 -13.24 11.08 -20.54
CA TYR A 987 -14.63 10.69 -20.72
C TYR A 987 -15.37 10.71 -19.39
N PHE A 988 -16.38 11.54 -19.28
CA PHE A 988 -17.27 11.54 -18.12
C PHE A 988 -18.66 11.96 -18.60
N SER A 989 -19.55 11.01 -18.83
CA SER A 989 -20.81 11.27 -19.54
C SER A 989 -21.99 10.62 -18.83
N PRO A 990 -23.16 11.27 -18.73
CA PRO A 990 -24.39 10.64 -18.26
C PRO A 990 -25.17 10.02 -19.43
N PRO A 991 -24.97 8.75 -19.80
CA PRO A 991 -25.78 8.11 -20.85
C PRO A 991 -27.26 7.96 -20.48
N LEU A 992 -27.60 7.98 -19.19
CA LEU A 992 -28.99 7.83 -18.71
C LEU A 992 -29.34 8.91 -17.69
N SER A 993 -30.43 9.62 -17.93
CA SER A 993 -30.95 10.63 -16.99
C SER A 993 -32.47 10.58 -16.94
N TYR A 994 -33.02 10.44 -15.74
CA TYR A 994 -34.43 10.28 -15.47
C TYR A 994 -34.87 11.28 -14.41
N ALA A 995 -35.75 12.22 -14.77
CA ALA A 995 -36.37 13.15 -13.82
C ALA A 995 -37.71 12.58 -13.34
N GLY A 996 -37.89 12.47 -12.03
CA GLY A 996 -39.13 11.96 -11.43
C GLY A 996 -39.00 11.87 -9.91
N PRO A 997 -40.10 12.07 -9.16
CA PRO A 997 -40.05 12.01 -7.71
C PRO A 997 -39.73 10.58 -7.24
N ILE A 998 -38.83 10.47 -6.26
CA ILE A 998 -38.48 9.21 -5.58
C ILE A 998 -38.75 9.41 -4.09
N ASP A 999 -39.94 8.99 -3.67
CA ASP A 999 -40.42 9.08 -2.30
C ASP A 999 -40.32 7.71 -1.61
N GLY A 1000 -39.50 7.62 -0.56
CA GLY A 1000 -39.33 6.37 0.21
C GLY A 1000 -38.41 5.35 -0.47
N TRP A 1001 -38.52 4.09 -0.05
CA TRP A 1001 -37.71 3.00 -0.59
C TRP A 1001 -38.13 2.65 -2.01
N THR A 1002 -37.18 2.72 -2.93
CA THR A 1002 -37.34 2.37 -4.34
C THR A 1002 -36.24 1.41 -4.73
N HIS A 1003 -36.59 0.30 -5.38
CA HIS A 1003 -35.62 -0.59 -5.98
C HIS A 1003 -35.17 -0.01 -7.32
N VAL A 1004 -33.90 0.37 -7.41
CA VAL A 1004 -33.27 0.89 -8.62
C VAL A 1004 -32.42 -0.22 -9.20
N ALA A 1005 -32.69 -0.61 -10.45
CA ALA A 1005 -31.82 -1.50 -11.21
C ALA A 1005 -31.41 -0.86 -12.54
N VAL A 1006 -30.11 -0.84 -12.81
CA VAL A 1006 -29.53 -0.39 -14.07
C VAL A 1006 -28.99 -1.61 -14.80
N VAL A 1007 -29.64 -1.96 -15.91
CA VAL A 1007 -29.27 -3.10 -16.75
C VAL A 1007 -28.56 -2.57 -17.99
N TYR A 1008 -27.28 -2.87 -18.12
CA TYR A 1008 -26.53 -2.65 -19.35
C TYR A 1008 -26.79 -3.81 -20.32
N ARG A 1009 -27.21 -3.50 -21.54
CA ARG A 1009 -27.33 -4.44 -22.68
C ARG A 1009 -26.56 -3.86 -23.85
N ASP A 1010 -25.48 -4.51 -24.26
CA ASP A 1010 -24.57 -4.04 -25.32
C ASP A 1010 -24.20 -2.56 -25.16
N ASN A 1011 -23.66 -2.20 -23.99
CA ASN A 1011 -23.28 -0.83 -23.61
C ASN A 1011 -24.43 0.19 -23.54
N GLN A 1012 -25.69 -0.25 -23.56
CA GLN A 1012 -26.84 0.63 -23.36
C GLN A 1012 -27.47 0.42 -21.97
N PRO A 1013 -27.48 1.44 -21.08
CA PRO A 1013 -28.14 1.36 -19.79
C PRO A 1013 -29.66 1.42 -19.92
N HIS A 1014 -30.34 0.57 -19.15
CA HIS A 1014 -31.79 0.53 -18.99
C HIS A 1014 -32.12 0.66 -17.50
N LEU A 1015 -32.87 1.70 -17.13
CA LEU A 1015 -33.26 1.95 -15.76
C LEU A 1015 -34.60 1.28 -15.46
N TYR A 1016 -34.62 0.46 -14.43
CA TYR A 1016 -35.80 -0.17 -13.86
C TYR A 1016 -36.05 0.39 -12.45
N LEU A 1017 -37.30 0.76 -12.17
CA LEU A 1017 -37.76 1.20 -10.86
C LEU A 1017 -38.83 0.24 -10.37
N ASN A 1018 -38.63 -0.31 -9.16
CA ASN A 1018 -39.54 -1.27 -8.54
C ASN A 1018 -39.93 -2.42 -9.50
N GLY A 1019 -38.91 -3.03 -10.12
CA GLY A 1019 -39.07 -4.18 -11.01
C GLY A 1019 -39.58 -3.85 -12.43
N ARG A 1020 -39.89 -2.58 -12.73
CA ARG A 1020 -40.47 -2.16 -14.01
C ARG A 1020 -39.55 -1.23 -14.78
N LEU A 1021 -39.49 -1.38 -16.10
CA LEU A 1021 -38.67 -0.49 -16.93
C LEU A 1021 -39.19 0.95 -16.86
N ALA A 1022 -38.34 1.87 -16.41
CA ALA A 1022 -38.66 3.29 -16.25
C ALA A 1022 -38.05 4.15 -17.35
N HIS A 1023 -36.82 3.86 -17.79
CA HIS A 1023 -36.13 4.64 -18.83
C HIS A 1023 -35.09 3.83 -19.60
N ARG A 1024 -34.78 4.27 -20.83
CA ARG A 1024 -33.67 3.73 -21.64
C ARG A 1024 -32.70 4.85 -21.94
N GLY A 1025 -31.43 4.65 -21.59
CA GLY A 1025 -30.36 5.59 -21.89
C GLY A 1025 -29.80 5.43 -23.30
N LEU A 1026 -28.77 6.21 -23.60
CA LEU A 1026 -28.01 6.17 -24.83
C LEU A 1026 -26.92 5.08 -24.77
N ARG A 1027 -26.58 4.48 -25.91
CA ARG A 1027 -25.51 3.47 -26.00
C ARG A 1027 -24.13 4.13 -25.84
N SER A 1028 -23.31 3.62 -24.93
CA SER A 1028 -21.95 4.10 -24.68
C SER A 1028 -21.00 3.83 -25.86
N SER A 1029 -19.97 4.68 -25.95
CA SER A 1029 -18.82 4.53 -26.84
C SER A 1029 -17.68 3.72 -26.22
N HIS A 1030 -17.75 3.41 -24.92
CA HIS A 1030 -16.73 2.70 -24.15
C HIS A 1030 -17.18 1.28 -23.80
N ILE A 1031 -16.22 0.45 -23.40
CA ILE A 1031 -16.47 -0.84 -22.74
C ILE A 1031 -16.84 -0.55 -21.28
N VAL A 1032 -18.11 -0.70 -20.93
CA VAL A 1032 -18.61 -0.26 -19.62
C VAL A 1032 -18.56 -1.40 -18.58
N HIS A 1033 -18.11 -1.07 -17.38
CA HIS A 1033 -18.00 -1.94 -16.21
C HIS A 1033 -18.90 -1.40 -15.08
N PRO A 1034 -19.39 -2.25 -14.16
CA PRO A 1034 -20.07 -1.77 -12.97
C PRO A 1034 -19.12 -0.92 -12.11
N GLY A 1035 -19.64 0.16 -11.54
CA GLY A 1035 -18.90 1.01 -10.61
C GLY A 1035 -18.80 0.44 -9.20
N SER A 1036 -18.14 1.18 -8.32
CA SER A 1036 -17.96 0.80 -6.92
C SER A 1036 -19.08 1.34 -6.04
N PRO A 1037 -19.42 0.71 -4.90
CA PRO A 1037 -20.30 1.30 -3.89
C PRO A 1037 -19.83 2.69 -3.45
N SER A 1038 -20.79 3.59 -3.20
CA SER A 1038 -20.51 4.95 -2.72
C SER A 1038 -20.65 5.07 -1.21
N THR A 1039 -19.75 5.83 -0.57
CA THR A 1039 -19.86 6.20 0.85
C THR A 1039 -20.47 7.60 1.07
N SER A 1040 -20.84 8.30 0.00
CA SER A 1040 -21.26 9.72 0.03
C SER A 1040 -22.77 9.92 -0.17
N PHE A 1041 -23.55 8.84 -0.22
CA PHE A 1041 -24.99 8.93 -0.43
C PHE A 1041 -25.71 9.60 0.76
N ALA A 1042 -26.34 10.73 0.50
CA ALA A 1042 -27.29 11.38 1.38
C ALA A 1042 -28.65 10.68 1.27
N GLY A 1043 -28.89 9.71 2.16
CA GLY A 1043 -30.10 8.89 2.23
C GLY A 1043 -29.82 7.55 2.89
N ASP A 1044 -30.69 6.57 2.66
CA ASP A 1044 -30.44 5.19 3.06
C ASP A 1044 -30.31 4.31 1.80
N LEU A 1045 -29.37 3.37 1.83
CA LEU A 1045 -29.12 2.37 0.77
C LEU A 1045 -29.25 0.97 1.35
N GLY A 1046 -29.61 0.02 0.50
CA GLY A 1046 -29.46 -1.40 0.75
C GLY A 1046 -28.24 -2.00 0.11
N PRO A 1047 -28.06 -3.32 0.25
CA PRO A 1047 -27.02 -4.05 -0.46
C PRO A 1047 -27.10 -3.74 -1.96
N ILE A 1048 -25.93 -3.49 -2.54
CA ILE A 1048 -25.79 -3.31 -3.98
C ILE A 1048 -25.45 -4.68 -4.58
N GLU A 1049 -26.35 -5.18 -5.41
CA GLU A 1049 -26.17 -6.43 -6.15
C GLU A 1049 -25.57 -6.12 -7.53
N GLN A 1050 -24.46 -6.77 -7.85
CA GLN A 1050 -23.83 -6.70 -9.17
C GLN A 1050 -23.87 -8.07 -9.82
N ILE A 1051 -24.53 -8.17 -10.96
CA ILE A 1051 -24.76 -9.42 -11.67
C ILE A 1051 -24.06 -9.32 -13.02
N GLY A 1052 -23.13 -10.25 -13.30
CA GLY A 1052 -22.31 -10.30 -14.52
C GLY A 1052 -23.05 -10.65 -15.82
N ARG A 1053 -24.36 -10.37 -15.89
CA ARG A 1053 -25.19 -10.50 -17.10
C ARG A 1053 -26.33 -9.48 -17.09
N SER A 1054 -26.89 -9.19 -18.26
CA SER A 1054 -28.11 -8.40 -18.38
C SER A 1054 -29.33 -9.22 -17.94
N LEU A 1055 -30.11 -8.73 -16.99
CA LEU A 1055 -31.40 -9.33 -16.62
C LEU A 1055 -32.52 -8.86 -17.54
N ASP A 1056 -33.51 -9.70 -17.84
CA ASP A 1056 -34.79 -9.27 -18.42
C ASP A 1056 -35.74 -8.65 -17.38
N GLU A 1057 -36.88 -8.10 -17.81
CA GLU A 1057 -37.80 -7.42 -16.88
C GLU A 1057 -38.43 -8.36 -15.84
N ALA A 1058 -38.71 -9.62 -16.21
CA ALA A 1058 -39.23 -10.60 -15.25
C ALA A 1058 -38.17 -10.95 -14.21
N GLU A 1059 -36.92 -11.14 -14.64
CA GLU A 1059 -35.79 -11.39 -13.76
C GLU A 1059 -35.48 -10.21 -12.84
N VAL A 1060 -35.55 -8.96 -13.33
CA VAL A 1060 -35.43 -7.77 -12.48
C VAL A 1060 -36.58 -7.68 -11.46
N GLY A 1061 -37.79 -8.09 -11.87
CA GLY A 1061 -38.93 -8.20 -10.97
C GLY A 1061 -38.75 -9.25 -9.86
N GLU A 1062 -38.15 -10.39 -10.16
CA GLU A 1062 -37.79 -11.42 -9.16
C GLU A 1062 -36.59 -10.99 -8.30
N LEU A 1063 -35.60 -10.31 -8.88
CA LEU A 1063 -34.49 -9.71 -8.13
C LEU A 1063 -35.02 -8.71 -7.09
N MET A 1064 -35.94 -7.82 -7.47
CA MET A 1064 -36.56 -6.89 -6.54
C MET A 1064 -37.25 -7.59 -5.36
N LYS A 1065 -37.96 -8.70 -5.61
CA LYS A 1065 -38.67 -9.45 -4.56
C LYS A 1065 -37.73 -10.20 -3.62
N SER A 1066 -36.57 -10.63 -4.13
CA SER A 1066 -35.58 -11.41 -3.38
C SER A 1066 -34.56 -10.52 -2.64
N MET A 1067 -34.26 -9.34 -3.16
CA MET A 1067 -33.45 -8.33 -2.47
C MET A 1067 -34.23 -7.77 -1.28
N ALA A 1068 -33.73 -8.03 -0.07
CA ALA A 1068 -34.33 -7.50 1.15
C ALA A 1068 -34.14 -5.98 1.25
N ARG A 1069 -35.19 -5.26 1.68
CA ARG A 1069 -35.09 -3.82 1.93
C ARG A 1069 -34.35 -3.55 3.24
N PRO A 1070 -33.58 -2.47 3.38
CA PRO A 1070 -32.80 -2.22 4.59
C PRO A 1070 -33.62 -1.98 5.84
N ASP A 1071 -34.86 -1.50 5.69
CA ASP A 1071 -35.82 -1.42 6.79
C ASP A 1071 -36.49 -2.76 7.13
N GLU A 1072 -36.31 -3.77 6.27
CA GLU A 1072 -36.60 -5.19 6.54
C GLU A 1072 -35.35 -5.93 7.04
N LEU A 1073 -34.14 -5.44 6.69
CA LEU A 1073 -32.85 -5.89 7.21
C LEU A 1073 -32.53 -5.19 8.53
N ALA A 1074 -33.34 -5.52 9.53
CA ALA A 1074 -32.75 -5.91 10.79
C ALA A 1074 -33.46 -7.18 11.22
N PRO A 1075 -32.68 -8.25 11.35
CA PRO A 1075 -32.57 -8.70 12.71
C PRO A 1075 -31.11 -8.91 13.06
N ALA A 1076 -30.66 -8.11 14.02
CA ALA A 1076 -30.00 -8.69 15.18
C ALA A 1076 -30.57 -10.10 15.38
N THR A 1077 -29.78 -11.16 15.16
CA THR A 1077 -30.30 -12.54 15.07
C THR A 1077 -31.38 -12.77 16.11
N ALA A 1078 -32.53 -13.27 15.68
CA ALA A 1078 -33.73 -13.43 16.52
C ALA A 1078 -33.42 -14.13 17.86
N VAL A 1079 -32.34 -14.91 17.89
CA VAL A 1079 -31.69 -15.47 19.07
C VAL A 1079 -30.16 -15.32 19.00
N GLN A 1080 -29.51 -15.08 20.16
CA GLN A 1080 -28.07 -15.28 20.35
C GLN A 1080 -27.85 -16.46 21.31
N LEU A 1081 -26.83 -17.28 21.03
CA LEU A 1081 -26.57 -18.56 21.70
C LEU A 1081 -25.09 -18.65 22.09
N ALA A 1082 -24.82 -18.69 23.39
CA ALA A 1082 -23.48 -18.85 23.94
C ALA A 1082 -23.47 -19.93 25.02
N LEU A 1083 -22.28 -20.41 25.37
CA LEU A 1083 -22.07 -21.29 26.52
C LEU A 1083 -21.65 -20.46 27.73
N ASP A 1084 -22.23 -20.74 28.90
CA ASP A 1084 -21.78 -20.17 30.17
C ASP A 1084 -20.46 -20.83 30.66
N ALA A 1085 -20.01 -20.44 31.86
CA ALA A 1085 -18.80 -20.98 32.46
C ALA A 1085 -18.93 -22.48 32.77
N GLU A 1086 -20.15 -22.94 33.08
CA GLU A 1086 -20.49 -24.33 33.37
C GLU A 1086 -20.77 -25.17 32.10
N GLY A 1087 -20.72 -24.56 30.92
CA GLY A 1087 -20.94 -25.21 29.62
C GLY A 1087 -22.42 -25.41 29.25
N LYS A 1088 -23.36 -24.75 29.93
CA LYS A 1088 -24.77 -24.72 29.55
C LYS A 1088 -25.02 -23.66 28.48
N VAL A 1089 -26.07 -23.88 27.68
CA VAL A 1089 -26.46 -22.94 26.62
C VAL A 1089 -27.25 -21.78 27.23
N GLU A 1090 -26.67 -20.59 27.23
CA GLU A 1090 -27.40 -19.35 27.45
C GLU A 1090 -28.03 -18.89 26.13
N THR A 1091 -29.36 -18.75 26.15
CA THR A 1091 -30.12 -18.24 25.02
C THR A 1091 -30.57 -16.81 25.30
N LEU A 1092 -30.44 -15.94 24.31
CA LEU A 1092 -30.89 -14.55 24.38
C LEU A 1092 -31.84 -14.25 23.23
N PHE A 1093 -33.15 -14.33 23.49
CA PHE A 1093 -34.18 -14.11 22.48
C PHE A 1093 -34.49 -12.62 22.32
N ARG A 1094 -34.51 -12.18 21.06
CA ARG A 1094 -34.83 -10.80 20.64
C ARG A 1094 -36.19 -10.70 19.96
N GLU A 1095 -36.73 -11.83 19.50
CA GLU A 1095 -38.06 -11.92 18.88
C GLU A 1095 -38.91 -13.05 19.48
N PRO A 1096 -40.24 -12.89 19.54
CA PRO A 1096 -41.14 -14.01 19.86
C PRO A 1096 -41.12 -15.05 18.73
N GLY A 1097 -41.51 -16.28 19.07
CA GLY A 1097 -41.59 -17.38 18.11
C GLY A 1097 -41.30 -18.73 18.76
N LYS A 1098 -41.48 -19.79 17.97
CA LYS A 1098 -41.14 -21.15 18.36
C LYS A 1098 -39.73 -21.49 17.85
N TYR A 1099 -38.78 -21.59 18.78
CA TYR A 1099 -37.39 -21.92 18.47
C TYR A 1099 -37.14 -23.41 18.65
N THR A 1100 -36.50 -24.02 17.66
CA THR A 1100 -36.13 -25.43 17.65
C THR A 1100 -34.62 -25.55 17.49
N PHE A 1101 -33.96 -26.12 18.49
CA PHE A 1101 -32.50 -26.32 18.53
C PHE A 1101 -32.20 -27.78 18.26
N THR A 1102 -31.38 -28.07 17.26
CA THR A 1102 -30.94 -29.43 16.93
C THR A 1102 -29.45 -29.58 17.22
N THR A 1103 -29.10 -30.63 17.94
CA THR A 1103 -27.71 -30.96 18.31
C THR A 1103 -27.06 -31.90 17.30
N ALA A 1104 -25.72 -32.02 17.36
CA ALA A 1104 -24.95 -32.92 16.51
C ALA A 1104 -25.36 -34.40 16.64
N LEU A 1105 -25.95 -34.82 17.78
CA LEU A 1105 -26.47 -36.17 17.99
C LEU A 1105 -27.93 -36.35 17.53
N GLY A 1106 -28.52 -35.35 16.88
CA GLY A 1106 -29.89 -35.37 16.39
C GLY A 1106 -30.96 -35.13 17.45
N ARG A 1107 -30.58 -34.78 18.69
CA ARG A 1107 -31.53 -34.38 19.73
C ARG A 1107 -32.07 -32.98 19.43
N THR A 1108 -33.39 -32.83 19.57
CA THR A 1108 -34.08 -31.56 19.36
C THR A 1108 -34.72 -31.04 20.65
N THR A 1109 -34.52 -29.76 20.94
CA THR A 1109 -35.18 -29.04 22.05
C THR A 1109 -36.00 -27.89 21.48
N VAL A 1110 -37.18 -27.61 22.05
CA VAL A 1110 -38.07 -26.53 21.60
C VAL A 1110 -38.28 -25.53 22.74
N SER A 1111 -38.09 -24.25 22.44
CA SER A 1111 -38.40 -23.13 23.34
C SER A 1111 -39.42 -22.21 22.68
N GLU A 1112 -40.55 -21.98 23.34
CA GLU A 1112 -41.62 -21.11 22.83
C GLU A 1112 -41.59 -19.77 23.56
N ILE A 1113 -41.29 -18.71 22.82
CA ILE A 1113 -41.18 -17.35 23.35
C ILE A 1113 -42.43 -16.58 22.95
N SER A 1114 -43.38 -16.47 23.88
CA SER A 1114 -44.68 -15.84 23.63
C SER A 1114 -44.59 -14.33 23.44
N ALA A 1115 -43.65 -13.66 24.11
CA ALA A 1115 -43.41 -12.22 23.96
C ALA A 1115 -42.00 -11.82 24.41
N VAL A 1116 -41.41 -10.86 23.69
CA VAL A 1116 -40.23 -10.10 24.13
C VAL A 1116 -40.69 -8.69 24.51
N PRO A 1117 -40.22 -8.09 25.63
CA PRO A 1117 -40.68 -6.77 26.04
C PRO A 1117 -40.38 -5.72 24.96
N SER A 1118 -41.34 -4.82 24.73
CA SER A 1118 -41.15 -3.69 23.83
C SER A 1118 -39.99 -2.80 24.32
N PRO A 1119 -39.17 -2.24 23.41
CA PRO A 1119 -38.13 -1.30 23.78
C PRO A 1119 -38.69 -0.10 24.57
N VAL A 1120 -38.00 0.29 25.64
CA VAL A 1120 -38.32 1.50 26.40
C VAL A 1120 -37.61 2.67 25.74
N GLN A 1121 -38.36 3.58 25.11
CA GLN A 1121 -37.78 4.77 24.48
C GLN A 1121 -37.41 5.83 25.53
N VAL A 1122 -36.21 6.39 25.41
CA VAL A 1122 -35.74 7.54 26.21
C VAL A 1122 -35.97 8.80 25.38
N ALA A 1123 -37.18 9.37 25.46
CA ALA A 1123 -37.61 10.45 24.57
C ALA A 1123 -36.99 11.82 24.92
N GLY A 1124 -36.79 12.12 26.21
CA GLY A 1124 -36.38 13.44 26.69
C GLY A 1124 -37.47 14.10 27.57
N PRO A 1125 -37.38 15.42 27.83
CA PRO A 1125 -36.42 16.37 27.26
C PRO A 1125 -34.98 16.11 27.69
N TRP A 1126 -34.04 16.59 26.89
CA TRP A 1126 -32.60 16.46 27.14
C TRP A 1126 -31.98 17.80 27.50
N GLU A 1127 -31.30 17.88 28.64
CA GLU A 1127 -30.41 18.99 28.96
C GLU A 1127 -29.08 18.77 28.24
N VAL A 1128 -28.66 19.69 27.38
CA VAL A 1128 -27.43 19.58 26.59
C VAL A 1128 -26.46 20.70 26.96
N THR A 1129 -25.26 20.35 27.38
CA THR A 1129 -24.17 21.30 27.64
C THR A 1129 -23.08 21.13 26.59
N PHE A 1130 -22.95 22.10 25.70
CA PHE A 1130 -21.92 22.20 24.66
C PHE A 1130 -20.66 22.84 25.24
N GLN A 1131 -19.59 22.05 25.36
CA GLN A 1131 -18.27 22.49 25.80
C GLN A 1131 -17.31 22.53 24.60
N PRO A 1132 -17.07 23.71 24.00
CA PRO A 1132 -16.07 23.82 22.94
C PRO A 1132 -14.66 23.62 23.52
N PRO A 1133 -13.67 23.24 22.68
CA PRO A 1133 -12.27 23.13 23.10
C PRO A 1133 -11.66 24.45 23.58
N GLN A 1134 -12.25 25.59 23.19
CA GLN A 1134 -11.92 26.93 23.66
C GLN A 1134 -13.20 27.75 23.84
N GLY A 1135 -13.25 28.57 24.89
CA GLY A 1135 -14.40 29.42 25.22
C GLY A 1135 -15.36 28.81 26.25
N ASP A 1136 -16.43 29.54 26.53
CA ASP A 1136 -17.39 29.20 27.59
C ASP A 1136 -18.38 28.12 27.14
N ALA A 1137 -18.81 27.30 28.11
CA ALA A 1137 -19.84 26.29 27.89
C ALA A 1137 -21.20 26.94 27.59
N LYS A 1138 -21.96 26.32 26.69
CA LYS A 1138 -23.32 26.74 26.33
C LYS A 1138 -24.33 25.66 26.70
N LYS A 1139 -25.45 26.05 27.29
CA LYS A 1139 -26.56 25.14 27.63
C LYS A 1139 -27.73 25.31 26.67
N ALA A 1140 -28.38 24.21 26.32
CA ALA A 1140 -29.62 24.16 25.56
C ALA A 1140 -30.51 23.02 26.08
N THR A 1141 -31.81 23.08 25.78
CA THR A 1141 -32.75 21.99 26.04
C THR A 1141 -33.27 21.47 24.73
N PHE A 1142 -33.19 20.16 24.51
CA PHE A 1142 -33.64 19.48 23.30
C PHE A 1142 -34.90 18.68 23.64
N ASP A 1143 -36.06 19.14 23.15
CA ASP A 1143 -37.33 18.43 23.28
C ASP A 1143 -37.37 17.18 22.38
N ALA A 1144 -36.59 17.19 21.31
CA ALA A 1144 -36.29 16.04 20.46
C ALA A 1144 -34.81 16.03 20.09
N LEU A 1145 -34.25 14.84 19.93
CA LEU A 1145 -32.89 14.65 19.44
C LEU A 1145 -32.84 15.06 17.95
N VAL A 1146 -31.83 15.86 17.60
CA VAL A 1146 -31.65 16.43 16.26
C VAL A 1146 -30.18 16.39 15.86
N ASN A 1147 -29.92 16.38 14.55
CA ASN A 1147 -28.59 16.64 14.01
C ASN A 1147 -28.22 18.10 14.30
N TRP A 1148 -27.06 18.36 14.91
CA TRP A 1148 -26.64 19.72 15.27
C TRP A 1148 -26.60 20.66 14.07
N THR A 1149 -26.25 20.14 12.88
CA THR A 1149 -26.10 20.94 11.67
C THR A 1149 -27.41 21.53 11.14
N SER A 1150 -28.58 21.07 11.62
CA SER A 1150 -29.88 21.68 11.31
C SER A 1150 -30.35 22.67 12.37
N HIS A 1151 -29.58 22.87 13.45
CA HIS A 1151 -29.96 23.78 14.53
C HIS A 1151 -29.92 25.25 14.07
N ALA A 1152 -30.85 26.05 14.58
CA ALA A 1152 -30.96 27.48 14.21
C ALA A 1152 -29.81 28.33 14.77
N ASP A 1153 -29.29 27.95 15.94
CA ASP A 1153 -28.15 28.60 16.58
C ASP A 1153 -26.83 28.24 15.90
N GLU A 1154 -26.16 29.22 15.31
CA GLU A 1154 -24.91 29.04 14.55
C GLU A 1154 -23.76 28.44 15.37
N SER A 1155 -23.72 28.71 16.68
CA SER A 1155 -22.69 28.13 17.56
C SER A 1155 -22.88 26.63 17.81
N ILE A 1156 -24.12 26.15 17.72
CA ILE A 1156 -24.47 24.72 17.80
C ILE A 1156 -24.32 24.09 16.40
N ARG A 1157 -24.79 24.78 15.36
CA ARG A 1157 -24.70 24.31 13.96
C ARG A 1157 -23.27 23.96 13.54
N HIS A 1158 -22.33 24.82 13.89
CA HIS A 1158 -20.91 24.68 13.58
C HIS A 1158 -20.10 24.22 14.78
N PHE A 1159 -20.73 23.54 15.75
CA PHE A 1159 -20.04 23.11 16.96
C PHE A 1159 -19.00 22.03 16.65
N ALA A 1160 -17.84 22.14 17.31
CA ALA A 1160 -16.87 21.07 17.44
C ALA A 1160 -16.48 20.95 18.92
N GLY A 1161 -16.40 19.73 19.44
CA GLY A 1161 -16.02 19.48 20.83
C GLY A 1161 -16.92 18.45 21.50
N LYS A 1162 -17.12 18.62 22.81
CA LYS A 1162 -17.90 17.70 23.64
C LYS A 1162 -19.25 18.31 24.01
N ALA A 1163 -20.34 17.62 23.71
CA ALA A 1163 -21.68 17.96 24.18
C ALA A 1163 -22.19 16.91 25.18
N THR A 1164 -22.48 17.29 26.42
CA THR A 1164 -23.02 16.40 27.45
C THR A 1164 -24.54 16.46 27.44
N TYR A 1165 -25.17 15.37 27.04
CA TYR A 1165 -26.62 15.15 27.11
C TYR A 1165 -26.98 14.53 28.46
N ARG A 1166 -28.02 15.05 29.12
CA ARG A 1166 -28.52 14.52 30.38
C ARG A 1166 -30.05 14.44 30.35
N THR A 1167 -30.59 13.31 30.78
CA THR A 1167 -32.04 13.12 30.94
C THR A 1167 -32.36 12.09 32.03
N THR A 1168 -33.64 11.96 32.36
CA THR A 1168 -34.17 10.94 33.27
C THR A 1168 -35.23 10.11 32.56
N PHE A 1169 -35.27 8.80 32.82
CA PHE A 1169 -36.31 7.93 32.30
C PHE A 1169 -36.75 6.89 33.32
N VAL A 1170 -37.96 6.35 33.16
CA VAL A 1170 -38.51 5.32 34.03
C VAL A 1170 -38.36 3.96 33.37
N LEU A 1171 -37.62 3.06 34.01
CA LEU A 1171 -37.53 1.66 33.61
C LEU A 1171 -38.64 0.84 34.28
N PRO A 1172 -39.54 0.20 33.52
CA PRO A 1172 -40.60 -0.63 34.07
C PRO A 1172 -40.07 -1.79 34.91
N LYS A 1173 -40.73 -2.10 36.03
CA LYS A 1173 -40.38 -3.27 36.86
C LYS A 1173 -40.42 -4.60 36.08
N SER A 1174 -41.22 -4.70 35.02
CA SER A 1174 -41.38 -5.90 34.19
C SER A 1174 -40.14 -6.26 33.37
N VAL A 1175 -39.24 -5.30 33.12
CA VAL A 1175 -38.00 -5.50 32.36
C VAL A 1175 -36.75 -5.48 33.24
N HIS A 1176 -36.87 -5.01 34.48
CA HIS A 1176 -35.77 -5.00 35.45
C HIS A 1176 -35.35 -6.43 35.83
N GLY A 1177 -34.04 -6.67 35.94
CA GLY A 1177 -33.46 -7.99 36.20
C GLY A 1177 -33.28 -8.87 34.96
N ARG A 1178 -33.66 -8.38 33.78
CA ARG A 1178 -33.32 -9.00 32.48
C ARG A 1178 -31.99 -8.47 31.96
N ARG A 1179 -31.45 -9.10 30.91
CA ARG A 1179 -30.38 -8.51 30.10
C ARG A 1179 -30.91 -7.27 29.38
N LEU A 1180 -30.30 -6.12 29.65
CA LEU A 1180 -30.68 -4.81 29.13
C LEU A 1180 -29.55 -4.23 28.30
N ARG A 1181 -29.89 -3.69 27.14
CA ARG A 1181 -28.95 -2.99 26.26
C ARG A 1181 -29.48 -1.60 25.94
N LEU A 1182 -28.66 -0.59 26.18
CA LEU A 1182 -28.91 0.77 25.72
C LEU A 1182 -28.46 0.87 24.27
N ASP A 1183 -29.34 1.33 23.40
CA ASP A 1183 -29.11 1.61 22.00
C ASP A 1183 -29.28 3.11 21.78
N LEU A 1184 -28.21 3.79 21.37
CA LEU A 1184 -28.20 5.24 21.16
C LEU A 1184 -28.80 5.64 19.79
N GLY A 1185 -29.14 4.69 18.93
CA GLY A 1185 -29.63 4.96 17.59
C GLY A 1185 -28.56 5.60 16.70
N LYS A 1186 -28.92 6.63 15.94
CA LYS A 1186 -27.96 7.38 15.10
C LYS A 1186 -27.14 8.35 15.98
N LEU A 1187 -25.82 8.28 15.87
CA LEU A 1187 -24.87 9.09 16.63
C LEU A 1187 -23.65 9.45 15.78
N HIS A 1188 -23.18 10.68 15.94
CA HIS A 1188 -21.94 11.19 15.34
C HIS A 1188 -21.12 11.98 16.39
N ASP A 1189 -19.88 11.62 16.73
CA ASP A 1189 -19.07 10.50 16.20
C ASP A 1189 -18.60 9.53 17.30
N LEU A 1190 -18.42 9.98 18.54
CA LEU A 1190 -18.11 9.14 19.69
C LEU A 1190 -19.05 9.45 20.87
N ALA A 1191 -19.27 8.46 21.73
CA ALA A 1191 -20.15 8.60 22.89
C ALA A 1191 -19.54 7.99 24.16
N ARG A 1192 -19.41 8.77 25.24
CA ARG A 1192 -19.14 8.21 26.58
C ARG A 1192 -20.44 8.14 27.38
N VAL A 1193 -20.79 6.95 27.84
CA VAL A 1193 -22.08 6.69 28.50
C VAL A 1193 -21.90 6.53 30.00
N ARG A 1194 -22.78 7.21 30.77
CA ARG A 1194 -22.95 6.98 32.21
C ARG A 1194 -24.43 6.74 32.52
N LEU A 1195 -24.71 5.72 33.32
CA LEU A 1195 -26.06 5.44 33.83
C LEU A 1195 -26.02 5.42 35.35
N ASN A 1196 -26.86 6.24 35.98
CA ASN A 1196 -26.92 6.38 37.44
C ASN A 1196 -25.55 6.70 38.07
N GLY A 1197 -24.73 7.49 37.38
CA GLY A 1197 -23.36 7.84 37.78
C GLY A 1197 -22.29 6.78 37.50
N ARG A 1198 -22.66 5.56 37.07
CA ARG A 1198 -21.70 4.50 36.71
C ARG A 1198 -21.22 4.70 35.26
N PRO A 1199 -19.91 4.81 34.99
CA PRO A 1199 -19.38 4.84 33.64
C PRO A 1199 -19.47 3.46 32.98
N LEU A 1200 -19.87 3.44 31.71
CA LEU A 1200 -20.08 2.21 30.94
C LEU A 1200 -19.13 2.05 29.74
N GLY A 1201 -18.19 2.98 29.59
CA GLY A 1201 -17.20 2.99 28.51
C GLY A 1201 -17.46 4.05 27.44
N THR A 1202 -16.62 4.03 26.42
CA THR A 1202 -16.69 4.91 25.25
C THR A 1202 -17.02 4.08 24.01
N LEU A 1203 -18.13 4.42 23.37
CA LEU A 1203 -18.54 3.88 22.07
C LEU A 1203 -17.90 4.76 21.00
N TRP A 1204 -17.03 4.16 20.18
CA TRP A 1204 -16.31 4.84 19.11
C TRP A 1204 -16.60 4.26 17.72
N ILE A 1205 -17.43 3.21 17.66
CA ILE A 1205 -17.94 2.63 16.41
C ILE A 1205 -19.32 2.01 16.63
N ALA A 1206 -20.11 1.94 15.56
CA ALA A 1206 -21.39 1.24 15.51
C ALA A 1206 -21.23 -0.29 15.67
N PRO A 1207 -22.28 -1.01 16.13
CA PRO A 1207 -23.54 -0.48 16.64
C PRO A 1207 -23.34 0.28 17.96
N TRP A 1208 -24.02 1.42 18.12
CA TRP A 1208 -23.87 2.34 19.26
C TRP A 1208 -24.59 1.83 20.51
N GLN A 1209 -24.19 0.65 20.96
CA GLN A 1209 -24.88 -0.12 21.99
C GLN A 1209 -23.96 -0.47 23.15
N VAL A 1210 -24.51 -0.47 24.37
CA VAL A 1210 -23.79 -0.87 25.59
C VAL A 1210 -24.70 -1.66 26.53
N ASP A 1211 -24.14 -2.67 27.20
CA ASP A 1211 -24.86 -3.40 28.26
C ASP A 1211 -25.08 -2.47 29.46
N VAL A 1212 -26.34 -2.39 29.92
CA VAL A 1212 -26.75 -1.57 31.07
C VAL A 1212 -27.38 -2.39 32.18
N SER A 1213 -27.36 -3.72 32.08
CA SER A 1213 -28.08 -4.67 32.95
C SER A 1213 -27.77 -4.44 34.42
N GLU A 1214 -26.50 -4.25 34.76
CA GLU A 1214 -26.07 -4.03 36.16
C GLU A 1214 -26.18 -2.57 36.64
N ALA A 1215 -26.31 -1.62 35.72
CA ALA A 1215 -26.32 -0.19 36.05
C ALA A 1215 -27.75 0.36 36.16
N ALA A 1216 -28.69 -0.24 35.43
CA ALA A 1216 -30.09 0.13 35.40
C ALA A 1216 -30.82 -0.31 36.69
N ARG A 1217 -31.82 0.47 37.09
CA ARG A 1217 -32.63 0.23 38.29
C ARG A 1217 -34.11 0.30 37.94
N ALA A 1218 -34.97 -0.43 38.65
CA ALA A 1218 -36.41 -0.28 38.48
C ALA A 1218 -36.86 1.13 38.92
N GLY A 1219 -37.73 1.76 38.13
CA GLY A 1219 -38.15 3.14 38.38
C GLY A 1219 -37.24 4.15 37.68
N GLU A 1220 -37.02 5.30 38.30
CA GLU A 1220 -36.25 6.41 37.70
C GLU A 1220 -34.76 6.08 37.54
N ASN A 1221 -34.21 6.43 36.39
CA ASN A 1221 -32.79 6.33 36.04
C ASN A 1221 -32.30 7.65 35.45
N VAL A 1222 -31.05 8.00 35.73
CA VAL A 1222 -30.38 9.19 35.15
C VAL A 1222 -29.40 8.72 34.09
N LEU A 1223 -29.59 9.16 32.85
CA LEU A 1223 -28.71 8.87 31.73
C LEU A 1223 -27.92 10.12 31.35
N GLU A 1224 -26.61 9.96 31.23
CA GLU A 1224 -25.71 10.97 30.67
C GLU A 1224 -24.93 10.39 29.49
N VAL A 1225 -24.85 11.15 28.40
CA VAL A 1225 -24.11 10.78 27.19
C VAL A 1225 -23.26 11.98 26.78
N ASP A 1226 -21.94 11.86 26.89
CA ASP A 1226 -21.02 12.84 26.30
C ASP A 1226 -20.83 12.47 24.83
N VAL A 1227 -21.21 13.34 23.91
CA VAL A 1227 -21.04 13.17 22.46
C VAL A 1227 -19.89 14.03 21.97
N ILE A 1228 -18.98 13.45 21.20
CA ILE A 1228 -17.77 14.11 20.70
C ILE A 1228 -17.72 13.98 19.18
N ASN A 1229 -17.55 15.09 18.46
CA ASN A 1229 -17.35 15.14 17.01
C ASN A 1229 -15.95 15.68 16.66
N CYS A 1230 -15.60 15.76 15.38
CA CYS A 1230 -14.34 16.34 14.89
C CYS A 1230 -14.36 17.88 14.74
N TRP A 1231 -13.18 18.47 14.48
CA TRP A 1231 -13.01 19.93 14.29
C TRP A 1231 -13.64 20.48 13.00
N TYR A 1232 -13.89 19.63 12.01
CA TYR A 1232 -14.31 20.02 10.66
C TYR A 1232 -15.45 21.05 10.63
N ASN A 1233 -16.57 20.83 11.35
CA ASN A 1233 -17.71 21.75 11.30
C ASN A 1233 -17.38 23.15 11.83
N ARG A 1234 -16.51 23.25 12.85
CA ARG A 1234 -16.06 24.54 13.38
C ARG A 1234 -15.11 25.23 12.40
N LEU A 1235 -14.22 24.47 11.75
CA LEU A 1235 -13.34 25.00 10.70
C LEU A 1235 -14.14 25.51 9.50
N VAL A 1236 -15.20 24.82 9.09
CA VAL A 1236 -16.13 25.31 8.05
C VAL A 1236 -16.76 26.64 8.48
N GLY A 1237 -17.27 26.71 9.71
CA GLY A 1237 -17.88 27.94 10.24
C GLY A 1237 -16.89 29.11 10.38
N ASP A 1238 -15.60 28.84 10.51
CA ASP A 1238 -14.54 29.84 10.64
C ASP A 1238 -13.88 30.20 9.30
N ALA A 1239 -14.08 29.39 8.24
CA ALA A 1239 -13.41 29.54 6.95
C ALA A 1239 -13.67 30.92 6.31
N ASP A 1240 -14.83 31.50 6.58
CA ASP A 1240 -15.27 32.80 6.07
C ASP A 1240 -14.86 34.01 6.91
N LEU A 1241 -14.33 33.77 8.11
CA LEU A 1241 -13.94 34.84 9.03
C LEU A 1241 -12.50 35.31 8.75
N PRO A 1242 -12.20 36.61 8.92
CA PRO A 1242 -10.85 37.11 9.07
C PRO A 1242 -10.10 36.36 10.18
N SER A 1243 -8.78 36.19 10.06
CA SER A 1243 -7.99 35.38 11.01
C SER A 1243 -8.10 35.83 12.46
N ASN A 1244 -8.31 37.12 12.72
CA ASN A 1244 -8.50 37.71 14.05
C ASN A 1244 -9.92 37.51 14.63
N GLU A 1245 -10.88 37.04 13.84
CA GLU A 1245 -12.26 36.77 14.24
C GLU A 1245 -12.54 35.26 14.39
N ARG A 1246 -11.60 34.40 13.95
CA ARG A 1246 -11.73 32.95 14.06
C ARG A 1246 -11.59 32.49 15.50
N SER A 1247 -12.38 31.49 15.87
CA SER A 1247 -12.23 30.74 17.12
C SER A 1247 -11.14 29.67 17.03
N THR A 1248 -10.69 29.37 15.81
CA THR A 1248 -9.69 28.37 15.49
C THR A 1248 -8.38 29.00 15.01
N TYR A 1249 -7.28 28.32 15.29
CA TYR A 1249 -5.94 28.66 14.86
C TYR A 1249 -5.32 27.48 14.11
N LEU A 1250 -4.83 27.74 12.90
CA LEU A 1250 -4.06 26.80 12.09
C LEU A 1250 -2.81 27.50 11.56
N GLN A 1251 -1.66 26.86 11.72
CA GLN A 1251 -0.38 27.41 11.25
C GLN A 1251 -0.21 27.26 9.74
N ALA A 1252 -0.58 26.10 9.20
CA ALA A 1252 -0.67 25.86 7.76
C ALA A 1252 -2.12 26.07 7.30
N PRO A 1253 -2.37 26.59 6.07
CA PRO A 1253 -3.72 26.75 5.56
C PRO A 1253 -4.52 25.44 5.60
N SER A 1254 -5.75 25.51 6.09
CA SER A 1254 -6.67 24.37 6.07
C SER A 1254 -7.05 24.01 4.63
N ALA A 1255 -7.15 22.72 4.33
CA ALA A 1255 -7.75 22.26 3.07
C ALA A 1255 -9.28 22.22 3.12
N VAL A 1256 -9.91 22.79 4.15
CA VAL A 1256 -11.37 22.96 4.27
C VAL A 1256 -11.81 24.15 3.41
N PRO A 1257 -12.63 23.94 2.34
CA PRO A 1257 -13.11 25.02 1.49
C PRO A 1257 -14.13 25.93 2.18
N LYS A 1258 -14.22 27.16 1.69
CA LYS A 1258 -15.34 28.07 1.98
C LYS A 1258 -16.68 27.43 1.56
N ASN A 1259 -17.70 27.53 2.40
CA ASN A 1259 -19.04 26.92 2.18
C ASN A 1259 -19.05 25.40 2.03
N ALA A 1260 -18.04 24.68 2.52
CA ALA A 1260 -18.06 23.22 2.48
C ALA A 1260 -19.28 22.67 3.26
N PRO A 1261 -19.89 21.56 2.81
CA PRO A 1261 -21.02 20.96 3.52
C PRO A 1261 -20.59 20.48 4.91
N LEU A 1262 -21.45 20.67 5.91
CA LEU A 1262 -21.21 20.23 7.29
C LEU A 1262 -21.37 18.71 7.41
N LYS A 1263 -20.55 18.09 8.26
CA LYS A 1263 -20.71 16.67 8.65
C LYS A 1263 -21.83 16.53 9.67
N PRO A 1264 -22.66 15.47 9.61
CA PRO A 1264 -23.59 15.14 10.69
C PRO A 1264 -22.91 15.14 12.05
N ALA A 1265 -23.58 15.66 13.08
CA ALA A 1265 -23.01 15.73 14.42
C ALA A 1265 -24.11 15.62 15.49
N GLY A 1266 -23.78 14.95 16.59
CA GLY A 1266 -24.63 14.84 17.76
C GLY A 1266 -25.32 13.50 17.98
N LEU A 1267 -26.06 13.42 19.08
CA LEU A 1267 -26.97 12.30 19.37
C LEU A 1267 -28.30 12.58 18.66
N ILE A 1268 -28.58 11.79 17.61
CA ILE A 1268 -29.75 11.93 16.75
C ILE A 1268 -30.86 10.95 17.16
N GLY A 1269 -30.47 9.78 17.70
CA GLY A 1269 -31.41 8.79 18.22
C GLY A 1269 -32.08 7.92 17.13
N PRO A 1270 -33.20 7.26 17.46
CA PRO A 1270 -33.84 7.24 18.77
C PRO A 1270 -33.00 6.49 19.82
N VAL A 1271 -33.06 6.95 21.08
CA VAL A 1271 -32.42 6.24 22.20
C VAL A 1271 -33.42 5.26 22.82
N THR A 1272 -33.05 4.00 22.95
CA THR A 1272 -33.91 2.94 23.49
C THR A 1272 -33.19 2.01 24.45
N ILE A 1273 -33.92 1.48 25.44
CA ILE A 1273 -33.49 0.36 26.27
C ILE A 1273 -34.22 -0.88 25.77
N ARG A 1274 -33.46 -1.86 25.26
CA ARG A 1274 -33.99 -3.14 24.80
C ARG A 1274 -33.76 -4.20 25.88
N ALA A 1275 -34.80 -4.94 26.22
CA ALA A 1275 -34.72 -6.09 27.12
C ALA A 1275 -34.81 -7.36 26.30
N ALA A 1276 -33.90 -8.31 26.57
CA ALA A 1276 -33.97 -9.64 25.97
C ALA A 1276 -34.54 -10.65 26.97
N VAL A 1277 -35.06 -11.77 26.45
CA VAL A 1277 -35.49 -12.91 27.27
C VAL A 1277 -34.34 -13.89 27.36
N GLN A 1278 -33.84 -14.12 28.56
CA GLN A 1278 -32.83 -15.15 28.84
C GLN A 1278 -33.52 -16.41 29.35
N THR A 1279 -33.22 -17.57 28.76
CA THR A 1279 -33.61 -18.88 29.31
C THR A 1279 -32.38 -19.79 29.35
N GLU A 1280 -32.28 -20.60 30.42
CA GLU A 1280 -31.35 -21.74 30.53
C GLU A 1280 -31.90 -22.97 29.81
#